data_AF-A0A2D8UJK4-F1
#
_entry.id   AF-A0A2D8UJK4-F1
#
_cell.length_a   1.000
_cell.length_b   1.000
_cell.length_c   1.000
_cell.angle_alpha   90.00
_cell.angle_beta   90.00
_cell.angle_gamma   90.00
#
_symmetry.space_group_name_H-M   'P 1'
#
loop_
_entity.id
_entity.type
_entity.pdbx_description
1 polymer ?
#
loop_
_entity_poly.entity_id
_entity_poly.type
_entity_poly.pdbx_seq_one_letter_code
_entity_poly.pdbx_strand_id
1 'polypeptide(L)'
;MKKYFTLLIVLCSLNVFSQSISVDNSTSQQQLVDMLLNNACLEVSNISISSNVSVASFDNNNGDFPISEGVIIRSGEAQYTAGMYTGENISTQQNSNGDADLEEVANSSGQVADITDVAYLQFDFVPISNKLSFDFLLASNEYGEFQCISNDVLAFVLTNLNTGESNNIGLIPETPIPVSVKNIRDNAYNPECSSEYEEYFDVYNVDNPASSTLNMRGHTKVLNASSGLEVGAPYRIRFIIGDSNDPDYDSAIFLAAGSFETKVDLGEDFTLCGNESFTLDTEIDASVYSHTWKKDDEVIQGETSSSYTVTEGGTYSVTIANSDGSCVVTDEIVINHFLIGQPADLEFCKEASIQIRLRQIFTDEIALGEPLSIYDYVYYIGDEDYENQTNPVEDEDLGDTGIYNLNVDFEVITIYAIITSTDDSGCEEVISFDVIIHPLPEVEVEQESVIECTEYILPSLPDGYTYEGGYVAGDAIVETGSYLIITPPNQYGCTNYLAFTVQLIADFILPEFSCGEFVVPTPPEGTSFYTEIDGPYGGGEIIEPGTIYTEDVTIYFFAEIDGEICKNEAIVKTILPAPDLGPDETIINCNNESYTLPSLDTYGLPDSNIGYFLAPNGEGPELAEGDIIESSTIVYVYAQVGSCTDSKKIFVRIIPDYEDVDACGEYTLPYLPGNLYYHTEAAGEGQVIEADSTLTVSQTIYVYYFSSAEENCTDNLSFYLEVNQTPEVDSLQNAGLQCDADTYILPALQHGNYYTESNGEGVQLNEGDVIAEPQTIYIYNEEDGCSDETFFEVIDDPLPPIQNFADEYECNSYTLPEPTGGNFYTAPFGGGTQLQAGEEITETQLIYIYNDGGPGSPCYNQKEFTVNIVHVDVLGQVEDVDVCDQFILPTLNQGNYYTESDAGGTMLSSGTIITESQEIYIYAQESNNRITCTSETSFTVTVSQTPDLPGYNNVEACGSYTLPNLQEIADTNIGYYWEAGGNNPISSDEETFSTAGTFTVYVYAEAANNPQCFDEEEFEITIYPLLDFEVEGGVVCLDAETGDVVSPFLLQSGIDPTEFQIDWYLNGSLVHTGENYYAEEPGEYTVQTIKLTPEVGADCNYNPTTVTVIPSSQPEVKVKVSEDFAEVATISVEVVEGYGEYMYQLDNNFFQTSNYFYNVSSGTHTITVKGITGDCGETTVEVDVINYPRFFTPNQDGVNDTWNISDLKNNKEAVIYIHNRFGKLLTSFSPSRGFWDGTYNGKQMPSNDYWFKVEYVKDGKEKQFVANFTLKR
;
A
#
# COMPACT_ATOMS: atom_id res chain seq x y z
N MET A 1 -67.79 32.07 1.60
CA MET A 1 -69.16 32.35 1.11
C MET A 1 -69.36 31.79 -0.30
N LYS A 2 -70.09 30.67 -0.40
CA LYS A 2 -70.92 30.19 -1.54
C LYS A 2 -70.24 29.70 -2.84
N LYS A 3 -70.71 28.64 -3.52
CA LYS A 3 -71.66 27.53 -3.26
C LYS A 3 -71.58 26.58 -4.47
N TYR A 4 -71.46 25.28 -4.19
CA TYR A 4 -72.09 24.10 -4.83
C TYR A 4 -72.43 24.10 -6.35
N PHE A 5 -71.86 23.11 -7.05
CA PHE A 5 -72.66 22.16 -7.83
C PHE A 5 -72.08 20.74 -7.66
N THR A 6 -72.92 19.84 -7.15
CA THR A 6 -72.68 18.42 -6.94
C THR A 6 -73.48 17.66 -8.01
N LEU A 7 -72.96 16.57 -8.58
CA LEU A 7 -73.51 15.21 -8.47
C LEU A 7 -73.23 14.32 -9.71
N LEU A 8 -72.71 13.12 -9.41
CA LEU A 8 -72.91 11.83 -10.07
C LEU A 8 -71.92 11.40 -11.18
N ILE A 9 -70.77 10.85 -10.78
CA ILE A 9 -70.12 9.75 -11.52
C ILE A 9 -70.02 8.56 -10.57
N VAL A 10 -70.67 7.48 -10.98
CA VAL A 10 -70.71 6.18 -10.32
C VAL A 10 -69.31 5.59 -10.37
N LEU A 11 -68.73 5.27 -9.19
CA LEU A 11 -67.58 4.37 -9.09
C LEU A 11 -68.00 3.01 -9.68
N CYS A 12 -67.59 2.77 -10.91
CA CYS A 12 -67.41 1.42 -11.43
C CYS A 12 -65.93 1.13 -11.21
N SER A 13 -65.59 0.53 -10.07
CA SER A 13 -64.30 -0.15 -9.89
C SER A 13 -64.26 -1.28 -10.92
N LEU A 14 -63.66 -0.99 -12.08
CA LEU A 14 -63.18 -2.04 -12.97
C LEU A 14 -62.10 -2.76 -12.16
N ASN A 15 -62.40 -3.99 -11.73
CA ASN A 15 -61.34 -4.89 -11.29
C ASN A 15 -60.45 -5.08 -12.51
N VAL A 16 -59.25 -4.52 -12.46
CA VAL A 16 -58.17 -4.87 -13.39
C VAL A 16 -57.78 -6.29 -12.99
N PHE A 17 -58.07 -7.26 -13.85
CA PHE A 17 -57.54 -8.61 -13.70
C PHE A 17 -56.05 -8.54 -14.06
N SER A 18 -55.17 -9.26 -13.34
CA SER A 18 -53.78 -9.42 -13.77
C SER A 18 -53.78 -10.08 -15.15
N GLN A 19 -52.96 -9.58 -16.07
CA GLN A 19 -52.84 -10.16 -17.41
C GLN A 19 -52.01 -11.44 -17.30
N SER A 20 -52.61 -12.57 -17.69
CA SER A 20 -51.94 -13.87 -17.69
C SER A 20 -51.08 -14.03 -18.94
N ILE A 21 -50.09 -14.94 -18.88
CA ILE A 21 -49.29 -15.29 -20.04
C ILE A 21 -50.17 -15.85 -21.18
N SER A 22 -49.76 -15.61 -22.42
CA SER A 22 -50.24 -16.29 -23.61
C SER A 22 -49.17 -17.23 -24.15
N VAL A 23 -49.58 -18.39 -24.67
CA VAL A 23 -48.68 -19.41 -25.23
C VAL A 23 -49.02 -19.63 -26.71
N ASP A 24 -48.01 -19.62 -27.58
CA ASP A 24 -48.13 -19.85 -29.03
C ASP A 24 -47.30 -21.07 -29.46
N ASN A 25 -48.00 -22.11 -29.91
CA ASN A 25 -47.42 -23.38 -30.37
C ASN A 25 -47.25 -23.46 -31.90
N SER A 26 -47.39 -22.33 -32.60
CA SER A 26 -47.15 -22.21 -34.04
C SER A 26 -45.74 -21.75 -34.41
N THR A 27 -44.97 -21.28 -33.41
CA THR A 27 -43.57 -20.84 -33.57
C THR A 27 -42.66 -22.00 -33.99
N SER A 28 -41.84 -21.80 -35.02
CA SER A 28 -40.94 -22.86 -35.51
C SER A 28 -39.78 -23.07 -34.54
N GLN A 29 -39.19 -24.27 -34.53
CA GLN A 29 -38.05 -24.59 -33.67
C GLN A 29 -36.86 -23.64 -33.85
N GLN A 30 -36.63 -23.14 -35.06
CA GLN A 30 -35.58 -22.15 -35.33
C GLN A 30 -35.91 -20.83 -34.63
N GLN A 31 -37.13 -20.32 -34.80
CA GLN A 31 -37.57 -19.07 -34.18
C GLN A 31 -37.57 -19.14 -32.64
N LEU A 32 -37.82 -20.32 -32.06
CA LEU A 32 -37.70 -20.52 -30.61
C LEU A 32 -36.26 -20.36 -30.13
N VAL A 33 -35.29 -20.91 -30.87
CA VAL A 33 -33.86 -20.76 -30.53
C VAL A 33 -33.39 -19.33 -30.79
N ASP A 34 -33.75 -18.73 -31.94
CA ASP A 34 -33.40 -17.34 -32.26
C ASP A 34 -33.92 -16.36 -31.18
N MET A 35 -35.09 -16.64 -30.60
CA MET A 35 -35.67 -15.86 -29.50
C MET A 35 -34.82 -15.90 -28.22
N LEU A 36 -34.17 -17.04 -27.93
CA LEU A 36 -33.29 -17.17 -26.76
C LEU A 36 -31.94 -16.46 -26.97
N LEU A 37 -31.44 -16.46 -28.20
CA LEU A 37 -30.08 -16.03 -28.57
C LEU A 37 -29.94 -14.56 -28.96
N ASN A 38 -30.93 -13.70 -28.75
CA ASN A 38 -30.93 -12.34 -29.29
C ASN A 38 -29.60 -11.59 -29.01
N ASN A 39 -28.78 -11.35 -30.06
CA ASN A 39 -27.41 -10.79 -30.00
C ASN A 39 -26.32 -11.62 -29.29
N ALA A 40 -26.50 -12.94 -29.11
CA ALA A 40 -25.60 -13.82 -28.37
C ALA A 40 -24.28 -14.16 -29.07
N CYS A 41 -24.05 -13.72 -30.31
CA CYS A 41 -22.83 -14.06 -31.06
C CYS A 41 -22.58 -15.58 -31.25
N LEU A 42 -23.65 -16.37 -31.35
CA LEU A 42 -23.57 -17.83 -31.47
C LEU A 42 -24.10 -18.31 -32.82
N GLU A 43 -23.28 -19.08 -33.53
CA GLU A 43 -23.79 -19.91 -34.62
C GLU A 43 -24.43 -21.16 -34.04
N VAL A 44 -25.71 -21.37 -34.33
CA VAL A 44 -26.45 -22.55 -33.86
C VAL A 44 -26.80 -23.52 -34.98
N SER A 45 -26.74 -24.79 -34.66
CA SER A 45 -27.06 -25.89 -35.57
C SER A 45 -27.77 -27.03 -34.84
N ASN A 46 -28.19 -28.06 -35.59
CA ASN A 46 -28.78 -29.29 -35.03
C ASN A 46 -29.97 -29.08 -34.06
N ILE A 47 -30.76 -28.02 -34.29
CA ILE A 47 -31.92 -27.69 -33.48
C ILE A 47 -32.98 -28.79 -33.55
N SER A 48 -33.45 -29.27 -32.40
CA SER A 48 -34.59 -30.17 -32.31
C SER A 48 -35.42 -29.97 -31.06
N ILE A 49 -36.71 -30.28 -31.17
CA ILE A 49 -37.67 -30.25 -30.07
C ILE A 49 -38.38 -31.60 -29.95
N SER A 50 -38.82 -31.96 -28.75
CA SER A 50 -39.62 -33.18 -28.53
C SER A 50 -40.96 -33.15 -29.26
N SER A 51 -41.64 -32.00 -29.24
CA SER A 51 -42.97 -31.79 -29.82
C SER A 51 -43.30 -30.30 -29.87
N ASN A 52 -43.94 -29.86 -30.96
CA ASN A 52 -44.40 -28.47 -31.12
C ASN A 52 -45.61 -28.12 -30.24
N VAL A 53 -46.20 -29.07 -29.50
CA VAL A 53 -47.25 -28.78 -28.51
C VAL A 53 -46.73 -28.74 -27.07
N SER A 54 -45.55 -29.30 -26.82
CA SER A 54 -44.88 -29.30 -25.50
C SER A 54 -43.84 -28.18 -25.37
N VAL A 55 -43.26 -27.78 -26.50
CA VAL A 55 -42.33 -26.65 -26.61
C VAL A 55 -42.99 -25.56 -27.44
N ALA A 56 -43.13 -24.36 -26.87
CA ALA A 56 -43.84 -23.24 -27.47
C ALA A 56 -43.20 -21.91 -27.04
N SER A 57 -43.59 -20.80 -27.67
CA SER A 57 -43.23 -19.46 -27.19
C SER A 57 -44.31 -18.93 -26.24
N PHE A 58 -43.94 -18.02 -25.34
CA PHE A 58 -44.89 -17.30 -24.48
C PHE A 58 -44.61 -15.80 -24.46
N ASP A 59 -45.64 -15.03 -24.12
CA ASP A 59 -45.61 -13.57 -23.91
C ASP A 59 -46.43 -13.26 -22.65
N ASN A 60 -45.90 -12.44 -21.74
CA ASN A 60 -46.56 -12.10 -20.49
C ASN A 60 -47.67 -11.03 -20.63
N ASN A 61 -47.86 -10.49 -21.82
CA ASN A 61 -48.81 -9.45 -22.18
C ASN A 61 -48.65 -8.16 -21.37
N ASN A 62 -47.41 -7.79 -21.01
CA ASN A 62 -47.10 -6.72 -20.05
C ASN A 62 -47.79 -6.93 -18.68
N GLY A 63 -47.92 -8.20 -18.27
CA GLY A 63 -48.47 -8.63 -16.97
C GLY A 63 -47.42 -8.73 -15.88
N ASP A 64 -47.83 -9.25 -14.71
CA ASP A 64 -46.98 -9.35 -13.52
C ASP A 64 -46.06 -10.61 -13.51
N PHE A 65 -46.05 -11.41 -14.58
CA PHE A 65 -45.15 -12.57 -14.68
C PHE A 65 -43.71 -12.07 -14.92
N PRO A 66 -42.71 -12.57 -14.17
CA PRO A 66 -41.38 -11.96 -14.10
C PRO A 66 -40.55 -12.08 -15.39
N ILE A 67 -40.95 -12.93 -16.34
CA ILE A 67 -40.31 -13.03 -17.65
C ILE A 67 -41.24 -12.42 -18.71
N SER A 68 -40.76 -11.44 -19.48
CA SER A 68 -41.54 -10.70 -20.48
C SER A 68 -42.03 -11.59 -21.62
N GLU A 69 -41.13 -12.35 -22.21
CA GLU A 69 -41.38 -13.29 -23.31
C GLU A 69 -40.27 -14.34 -23.34
N GLY A 70 -40.49 -15.44 -24.07
CA GLY A 70 -39.47 -16.47 -24.23
C GLY A 70 -40.03 -17.84 -24.62
N VAL A 71 -39.31 -18.90 -24.25
CA VAL A 71 -39.66 -20.28 -24.58
C VAL A 71 -40.21 -20.99 -23.34
N ILE A 72 -41.32 -21.71 -23.52
CA ILE A 72 -41.89 -22.61 -22.51
C ILE A 72 -41.70 -24.07 -22.96
N ILE A 73 -41.20 -24.91 -22.05
CA ILE A 73 -41.03 -26.36 -22.22
C ILE A 73 -41.82 -27.03 -21.10
N ARG A 74 -42.82 -27.84 -21.44
CA ARG A 74 -43.70 -28.49 -20.44
C ARG A 74 -43.76 -30.00 -20.65
N SER A 75 -43.74 -30.77 -19.57
CA SER A 75 -44.12 -32.19 -19.57
C SER A 75 -45.63 -32.32 -19.79
N GLY A 76 -46.04 -32.18 -21.06
CA GLY A 76 -47.45 -32.08 -21.46
C GLY A 76 -47.71 -31.03 -22.53
N GLU A 77 -48.92 -30.47 -22.61
CA GLU A 77 -49.25 -29.41 -23.56
C GLU A 77 -49.03 -28.01 -22.96
N ALA A 78 -48.08 -27.26 -23.52
CA ALA A 78 -47.69 -25.92 -23.07
C ALA A 78 -48.88 -24.94 -23.03
N GLN A 79 -49.86 -25.08 -23.93
CA GLN A 79 -51.02 -24.19 -24.01
C GLN A 79 -51.88 -24.15 -22.74
N TYR A 80 -51.90 -25.22 -21.93
CA TYR A 80 -52.70 -25.22 -20.70
C TYR A 80 -52.06 -24.43 -19.55
N THR A 81 -50.83 -23.94 -19.73
CA THR A 81 -50.16 -23.04 -18.78
C THR A 81 -50.67 -21.60 -18.92
N ALA A 82 -51.27 -21.25 -20.07
CA ALA A 82 -51.86 -19.94 -20.32
C ALA A 82 -53.14 -19.71 -19.52
N GLY A 83 -53.40 -18.46 -19.14
CA GLY A 83 -54.59 -18.06 -18.39
C GLY A 83 -54.40 -18.08 -16.88
N MET A 84 -55.44 -17.62 -16.16
CA MET A 84 -55.49 -17.69 -14.70
C MET A 84 -55.62 -19.13 -14.21
N TYR A 85 -55.03 -19.43 -13.04
CA TYR A 85 -55.21 -20.67 -12.31
C TYR A 85 -56.69 -20.96 -12.05
N THR A 86 -57.19 -22.06 -12.61
CA THR A 86 -58.62 -22.38 -12.58
C THR A 86 -59.05 -23.15 -11.34
N GLY A 87 -58.11 -23.53 -10.46
CA GLY A 87 -58.35 -24.46 -9.35
C GLY A 87 -58.45 -25.93 -9.78
N GLU A 88 -58.20 -26.21 -11.06
CA GLU A 88 -58.12 -27.56 -11.63
C GLU A 88 -56.65 -27.79 -11.98
N ASN A 89 -56.05 -28.87 -11.48
CA ASN A 89 -54.67 -29.23 -11.77
C ASN A 89 -54.59 -29.85 -13.17
N ILE A 90 -54.56 -29.01 -14.21
CA ILE A 90 -54.63 -29.47 -15.59
C ILE A 90 -53.31 -30.15 -15.97
N SER A 91 -53.40 -31.46 -16.21
CA SER A 91 -52.28 -32.31 -16.61
C SER A 91 -52.60 -33.08 -17.89
N THR A 92 -51.59 -33.27 -18.74
CA THR A 92 -51.70 -33.91 -20.05
C THR A 92 -50.45 -34.67 -20.38
N GLN A 93 -50.60 -35.88 -20.91
CA GLN A 93 -49.47 -36.71 -21.34
C GLN A 93 -49.34 -36.73 -22.86
N GLN A 94 -48.21 -36.27 -23.41
CA GLN A 94 -47.95 -36.29 -24.86
C GLN A 94 -47.27 -37.57 -25.34
N ASN A 95 -46.42 -38.16 -24.50
CA ASN A 95 -45.68 -39.36 -24.84
C ASN A 95 -45.36 -40.20 -23.59
N SER A 96 -44.76 -41.37 -23.81
CA SER A 96 -44.30 -42.26 -22.74
C SER A 96 -42.80 -42.53 -22.86
N ASN A 97 -42.06 -41.59 -23.44
CA ASN A 97 -40.61 -41.70 -23.61
C ASN A 97 -39.94 -41.26 -22.32
N GLY A 98 -38.83 -41.91 -21.95
CA GLY A 98 -37.89 -41.42 -20.95
C GLY A 98 -36.67 -40.77 -21.60
N ASP A 99 -35.76 -40.25 -20.79
CA ASP A 99 -34.49 -39.66 -21.22
C ASP A 99 -33.36 -40.11 -20.28
N ALA A 100 -32.23 -40.53 -20.83
CA ALA A 100 -31.14 -41.12 -20.06
C ALA A 100 -30.40 -40.10 -19.18
N ASP A 101 -30.27 -38.85 -19.66
CA ASP A 101 -29.60 -37.80 -18.91
C ASP A 101 -30.49 -37.35 -17.74
N LEU A 102 -31.80 -37.25 -18.00
CA LEU A 102 -32.77 -36.92 -16.97
C LEU A 102 -32.90 -38.03 -15.91
N GLU A 103 -32.81 -39.29 -16.32
CA GLU A 103 -32.77 -40.46 -15.43
C GLU A 103 -31.50 -40.47 -14.55
N GLU A 104 -30.35 -40.01 -15.07
CA GLU A 104 -29.12 -39.87 -14.29
C GLU A 104 -29.22 -38.74 -13.25
N VAL A 105 -29.79 -37.59 -13.62
CA VAL A 105 -30.06 -36.47 -12.69
C VAL A 105 -31.07 -36.88 -11.61
N ALA A 106 -32.11 -37.63 -11.97
CA ALA A 106 -33.07 -38.19 -11.02
C ALA A 106 -32.37 -39.15 -10.04
N ASN A 107 -31.59 -40.10 -10.55
CA ASN A 107 -30.90 -41.09 -9.71
C ASN A 107 -29.84 -40.47 -8.78
N SER A 108 -29.07 -39.50 -9.26
CA SER A 108 -28.03 -38.81 -8.48
C SER A 108 -28.61 -37.93 -7.37
N SER A 109 -29.81 -37.37 -7.57
CA SER A 109 -30.58 -36.65 -6.54
C SER A 109 -31.38 -37.58 -5.60
N GLY A 110 -31.17 -38.90 -5.70
CA GLY A 110 -31.80 -39.91 -4.86
C GLY A 110 -33.25 -40.25 -5.24
N GLN A 111 -33.68 -39.86 -6.44
CA GLN A 111 -35.02 -40.07 -7.00
C GLN A 111 -34.99 -41.25 -7.99
N VAL A 112 -34.97 -42.47 -7.46
CA VAL A 112 -34.94 -43.69 -8.29
C VAL A 112 -36.36 -44.03 -8.76
N ALA A 113 -36.82 -43.40 -9.83
CA ALA A 113 -38.13 -43.61 -10.45
C ALA A 113 -38.07 -43.47 -11.98
N ASP A 114 -38.96 -44.19 -12.69
CA ASP A 114 -39.02 -44.15 -14.15
C ASP A 114 -39.42 -42.73 -14.62
N ILE A 115 -38.63 -42.13 -15.50
CA ILE A 115 -38.97 -40.87 -16.18
C ILE A 115 -39.86 -41.12 -17.41
N THR A 116 -40.95 -40.36 -17.53
CA THR A 116 -41.90 -40.40 -18.65
C THR A 116 -42.33 -39.00 -19.10
N ASP A 117 -43.10 -38.92 -20.19
CA ASP A 117 -43.58 -37.66 -20.80
C ASP A 117 -42.53 -36.55 -21.00
N VAL A 118 -41.34 -36.95 -21.44
CA VAL A 118 -40.24 -36.01 -21.61
C VAL A 118 -40.54 -34.97 -22.69
N ALA A 119 -40.30 -33.71 -22.36
CA ALA A 119 -40.22 -32.59 -23.28
C ALA A 119 -38.81 -31.99 -23.29
N TYR A 120 -38.32 -31.62 -24.47
CA TYR A 120 -37.01 -31.00 -24.60
C TYR A 120 -36.92 -30.03 -25.77
N LEU A 121 -36.00 -29.08 -25.63
CA LEU A 121 -35.41 -28.28 -26.71
C LEU A 121 -33.89 -28.51 -26.67
N GLN A 122 -33.27 -28.75 -27.82
CA GLN A 122 -31.82 -28.84 -27.91
C GLN A 122 -31.29 -28.16 -29.17
N PHE A 123 -30.03 -27.74 -29.12
CA PHE A 123 -29.27 -27.27 -30.27
C PHE A 123 -27.78 -27.34 -29.97
N ASP A 124 -26.98 -27.32 -31.03
CA ASP A 124 -25.52 -27.24 -30.96
C ASP A 124 -25.09 -25.79 -31.20
N PHE A 125 -24.04 -25.33 -30.54
CA PHE A 125 -23.47 -23.99 -30.72
C PHE A 125 -21.95 -24.03 -30.57
N VAL A 126 -21.26 -23.08 -31.18
CA VAL A 126 -19.81 -22.87 -30.96
C VAL A 126 -19.66 -21.53 -30.25
N PRO A 127 -19.18 -21.51 -29.00
CA PRO A 127 -19.02 -20.28 -28.25
C PRO A 127 -17.76 -19.54 -28.68
N ILE A 128 -17.89 -18.22 -28.77
CA ILE A 128 -16.76 -17.32 -28.98
C ILE A 128 -16.16 -16.82 -27.66
N SER A 129 -16.79 -17.14 -26.53
CA SER A 129 -16.30 -16.81 -25.20
C SER A 129 -16.31 -18.03 -24.27
N ASN A 130 -15.56 -17.95 -23.19
CA ASN A 130 -15.37 -19.02 -22.20
C ASN A 130 -16.51 -19.14 -21.18
N LYS A 131 -17.63 -18.42 -21.35
CA LYS A 131 -18.74 -18.41 -20.38
C LYS A 131 -20.11 -18.42 -21.08
N LEU A 132 -21.00 -19.27 -20.58
CA LEU A 132 -22.43 -19.33 -20.92
C LEU A 132 -23.26 -18.86 -19.73
N SER A 133 -24.31 -18.08 -19.98
CA SER A 133 -25.37 -17.81 -18.98
C SER A 133 -26.75 -17.68 -19.62
N PHE A 134 -27.80 -18.07 -18.89
CA PHE A 134 -29.20 -17.77 -19.23
C PHE A 134 -30.15 -17.82 -18.03
N ASP A 135 -31.24 -17.08 -18.13
CA ASP A 135 -32.28 -16.98 -17.10
C ASP A 135 -33.46 -17.93 -17.37
N PHE A 136 -33.93 -18.59 -16.31
CA PHE A 136 -35.03 -19.53 -16.36
C PHE A 136 -35.92 -19.52 -15.11
N LEU A 137 -37.10 -20.15 -15.19
CA LEU A 137 -38.03 -20.28 -14.08
C LEU A 137 -38.75 -21.64 -14.16
N LEU A 138 -38.95 -22.29 -13.01
CA LEU A 138 -39.70 -23.54 -12.89
C LEU A 138 -41.12 -23.26 -12.37
N ALA A 139 -42.14 -23.77 -13.07
CA ALA A 139 -43.53 -23.77 -12.63
C ALA A 139 -44.09 -25.19 -12.58
N SER A 140 -44.96 -25.49 -11.62
CA SER A 140 -45.52 -26.85 -11.48
C SER A 140 -46.91 -26.90 -10.85
N ASN A 141 -47.69 -27.90 -11.26
CA ASN A 141 -48.94 -28.30 -10.60
C ASN A 141 -48.73 -29.17 -9.34
N GLU A 142 -47.50 -29.43 -8.97
CA GLU A 142 -47.17 -30.28 -7.82
C GLU A 142 -46.93 -29.48 -6.52
N TYR A 143 -46.66 -28.16 -6.63
CA TYR A 143 -46.48 -27.26 -5.49
C TYR A 143 -47.62 -27.29 -4.47
N GLY A 144 -47.30 -27.22 -3.18
CA GLY A 144 -48.24 -27.42 -2.08
C GLY A 144 -48.43 -28.90 -1.74
N GLU A 145 -49.57 -29.49 -2.11
CA GLU A 145 -49.95 -30.85 -1.66
C GLU A 145 -48.91 -31.92 -1.98
N PHE A 146 -48.20 -31.81 -3.11
CA PHE A 146 -47.29 -32.85 -3.58
C PHE A 146 -45.82 -32.48 -3.41
N GLN A 147 -45.45 -31.27 -2.97
CA GLN A 147 -44.07 -30.75 -2.94
C GLN A 147 -43.00 -31.57 -2.16
N CYS A 148 -43.41 -32.61 -1.43
CA CYS A 148 -42.54 -33.55 -0.71
C CYS A 148 -42.47 -34.95 -1.33
N ILE A 149 -43.34 -35.24 -2.30
CA ILE A 149 -43.59 -36.58 -2.85
C ILE A 149 -43.49 -36.56 -4.38
N SER A 150 -43.81 -35.44 -5.01
CA SER A 150 -43.57 -35.06 -6.40
C SER A 150 -42.08 -35.03 -6.72
N ASN A 151 -41.73 -35.42 -7.95
CA ASN A 151 -40.34 -35.51 -8.39
C ASN A 151 -40.15 -35.16 -9.87
N ASP A 152 -41.00 -34.34 -10.50
CA ASP A 152 -40.72 -33.91 -11.88
C ASP A 152 -39.32 -33.32 -11.96
N VAL A 153 -38.51 -33.89 -12.86
CA VAL A 153 -37.09 -33.59 -12.95
C VAL A 153 -36.88 -32.69 -14.15
N LEU A 154 -36.08 -31.65 -13.95
CA LEU A 154 -35.52 -30.87 -15.04
C LEU A 154 -34.00 -31.02 -15.07
N ALA A 155 -33.43 -30.90 -16.26
CA ALA A 155 -31.99 -30.85 -16.46
C ALA A 155 -31.65 -29.89 -17.60
N PHE A 156 -30.55 -29.17 -17.44
CA PHE A 156 -29.88 -28.43 -18.51
C PHE A 156 -28.57 -29.12 -18.78
N VAL A 157 -28.55 -30.01 -19.77
CA VAL A 157 -27.39 -30.85 -20.07
C VAL A 157 -26.53 -30.14 -21.10
N LEU A 158 -25.34 -29.72 -20.68
CA LEU A 158 -24.34 -29.11 -21.53
C LEU A 158 -23.26 -30.16 -21.86
N THR A 159 -23.11 -30.48 -23.14
CA THR A 159 -22.17 -31.49 -23.64
C THR A 159 -21.10 -30.85 -24.50
N ASN A 160 -19.82 -31.02 -24.16
CA ASN A 160 -18.71 -30.70 -25.07
C ASN A 160 -18.64 -31.78 -26.16
N LEU A 161 -18.80 -31.41 -27.43
CA LEU A 161 -18.89 -32.36 -28.54
C LEU A 161 -17.51 -32.88 -29.01
N ASN A 162 -16.41 -32.23 -28.59
CA ASN A 162 -15.06 -32.73 -28.82
C ASN A 162 -14.72 -33.88 -27.86
N THR A 163 -14.99 -33.69 -26.56
CA THR A 163 -14.63 -34.66 -25.51
C THR A 163 -15.74 -35.69 -25.25
N GLY A 164 -17.00 -35.31 -25.50
CA GLY A 164 -18.19 -36.08 -25.16
C GLY A 164 -18.63 -35.95 -23.70
N GLU A 165 -17.96 -35.12 -22.90
CA GLU A 165 -18.30 -34.89 -21.49
C GLU A 165 -19.59 -34.07 -21.37
N SER A 166 -20.45 -34.42 -20.41
CA SER A 166 -21.76 -33.80 -20.22
C SER A 166 -21.99 -33.43 -18.75
N ASN A 167 -22.44 -32.20 -18.51
CA ASN A 167 -22.72 -31.67 -17.16
C ASN A 167 -24.13 -31.09 -17.08
N ASN A 168 -24.83 -31.32 -15.96
CA ASN A 168 -26.09 -30.65 -15.67
C ASN A 168 -25.84 -29.29 -15.01
N ILE A 169 -26.23 -28.21 -15.67
CA ILE A 169 -26.10 -26.83 -15.18
C ILE A 169 -27.41 -26.25 -14.65
N GLY A 170 -28.51 -27.03 -14.68
CA GLY A 170 -29.81 -26.67 -14.10
C GLY A 170 -29.84 -26.85 -12.59
N LEU A 171 -29.03 -26.08 -11.88
CA LEU A 171 -28.79 -26.18 -10.44
C LEU A 171 -29.39 -24.98 -9.70
N ILE A 172 -29.67 -25.16 -8.41
CA ILE A 172 -30.04 -24.04 -7.52
C ILE A 172 -28.79 -23.14 -7.38
N PRO A 173 -28.91 -21.80 -7.52
CA PRO A 173 -27.76 -20.90 -7.48
C PRO A 173 -26.80 -21.18 -6.32
N GLU A 174 -25.50 -21.19 -6.62
CA GLU A 174 -24.40 -21.46 -5.67
C GLU A 174 -24.40 -22.87 -5.04
N THR A 175 -25.14 -23.84 -5.60
CA THR A 175 -25.19 -25.21 -5.08
C THR A 175 -24.99 -26.26 -6.17
N PRO A 176 -24.53 -27.48 -5.83
CA PRO A 176 -24.50 -28.61 -6.76
C PRO A 176 -25.87 -29.32 -6.90
N ILE A 177 -26.96 -28.72 -6.38
CA ILE A 177 -28.27 -29.39 -6.25
C ILE A 177 -29.15 -29.05 -7.45
N PRO A 178 -29.70 -30.05 -8.17
CA PRO A 178 -30.61 -29.78 -9.29
C PRO A 178 -31.89 -29.05 -8.89
N VAL A 179 -32.38 -28.16 -9.75
CA VAL A 179 -33.68 -27.50 -9.55
C VAL A 179 -34.80 -28.52 -9.67
N SER A 180 -35.72 -28.54 -8.71
CA SER A 180 -36.95 -29.35 -8.75
C SER A 180 -37.96 -28.81 -7.75
N VAL A 181 -39.24 -29.22 -7.88
CA VAL A 181 -40.30 -28.92 -6.90
C VAL A 181 -39.93 -29.45 -5.51
N LYS A 182 -39.21 -30.58 -5.46
CA LYS A 182 -38.76 -31.19 -4.22
C LYS A 182 -37.65 -30.38 -3.54
N ASN A 183 -36.77 -29.75 -4.31
CA ASN A 183 -35.62 -29.04 -3.74
C ASN A 183 -35.94 -27.57 -3.44
N ILE A 184 -36.83 -26.92 -4.20
CA ILE A 184 -37.28 -25.55 -3.91
C ILE A 184 -38.72 -25.58 -3.43
N ARG A 185 -38.97 -25.43 -2.12
CA ARG A 185 -40.31 -25.50 -1.52
C ARG A 185 -40.42 -24.77 -0.19
N ASP A 186 -41.64 -24.32 0.13
CA ASP A 186 -41.96 -23.63 1.37
C ASP A 186 -43.01 -24.40 2.18
N ASN A 187 -42.74 -24.67 3.45
CA ASN A 187 -43.64 -25.35 4.38
C ASN A 187 -44.98 -24.62 4.60
N ALA A 188 -45.05 -23.32 4.29
CA ALA A 188 -46.26 -22.51 4.38
C ALA A 188 -47.42 -23.12 3.58
N TYR A 189 -47.12 -23.81 2.47
CA TYR A 189 -48.09 -24.38 1.55
C TYR A 189 -48.28 -25.90 1.71
N ASN A 190 -47.48 -26.53 2.56
CA ASN A 190 -47.67 -27.91 3.02
C ASN A 190 -46.98 -28.14 4.37
N PRO A 191 -47.71 -28.04 5.50
CA PRO A 191 -47.11 -28.16 6.83
C PRO A 191 -46.51 -29.54 7.17
N GLU A 192 -46.82 -30.58 6.39
CA GLU A 192 -46.17 -31.91 6.55
C GLU A 192 -44.85 -32.02 5.78
N CYS A 193 -44.45 -30.94 5.09
CA CYS A 193 -43.25 -30.85 4.26
C CYS A 193 -42.35 -29.70 4.75
N SER A 194 -41.12 -30.00 5.15
CA SER A 194 -40.16 -28.96 5.55
C SER A 194 -39.72 -28.11 4.35
N SER A 195 -39.51 -26.82 4.59
CA SER A 195 -38.94 -25.90 3.61
C SER A 195 -37.54 -26.35 3.20
N GLU A 196 -37.24 -26.24 1.92
CA GLU A 196 -35.89 -26.34 1.36
C GLU A 196 -35.75 -25.26 0.29
N TYR A 197 -34.69 -24.45 0.39
CA TYR A 197 -34.41 -23.36 -0.56
C TYR A 197 -35.63 -22.45 -0.82
N GLU A 198 -36.41 -22.16 0.23
CA GLU A 198 -37.68 -21.42 0.14
C GLU A 198 -37.50 -19.98 -0.35
N GLU A 199 -36.31 -19.41 -0.18
CA GLU A 199 -35.92 -18.11 -0.71
C GLU A 199 -35.96 -18.03 -2.24
N TYR A 200 -35.90 -19.16 -2.94
CA TYR A 200 -36.03 -19.26 -4.40
C TYR A 200 -37.45 -19.63 -4.85
N PHE A 201 -38.37 -19.90 -3.93
CA PHE A 201 -39.79 -20.02 -4.23
C PHE A 201 -40.44 -18.62 -4.27
N ASP A 202 -41.38 -18.37 -5.18
CA ASP A 202 -41.98 -17.03 -5.37
C ASP A 202 -43.49 -17.04 -5.13
N VAL A 203 -44.25 -17.70 -6.02
CA VAL A 203 -45.71 -17.56 -6.05
C VAL A 203 -46.40 -18.91 -5.85
N TYR A 204 -47.37 -18.92 -4.93
CA TYR A 204 -48.36 -20.00 -4.80
C TYR A 204 -49.76 -19.54 -5.24
N ASN A 205 -50.13 -19.85 -6.48
CA ASN A 205 -51.35 -19.37 -7.14
C ASN A 205 -52.66 -19.88 -6.51
N VAL A 206 -52.62 -20.94 -5.70
CA VAL A 206 -53.81 -21.50 -5.05
C VAL A 206 -54.40 -20.54 -4.00
N ASP A 207 -53.56 -19.74 -3.35
CA ASP A 207 -54.01 -18.78 -2.32
C ASP A 207 -54.77 -17.60 -2.91
N ASN A 208 -54.41 -17.16 -4.12
CA ASN A 208 -55.11 -16.11 -4.84
C ASN A 208 -55.24 -16.39 -6.34
N PRO A 209 -56.14 -17.30 -6.75
CA PRO A 209 -56.29 -17.67 -8.16
C PRO A 209 -56.65 -16.49 -9.07
N ALA A 210 -57.30 -15.46 -8.53
CA ALA A 210 -57.71 -14.27 -9.30
C ALA A 210 -56.55 -13.35 -9.69
N SER A 211 -55.40 -13.44 -9.02
CA SER A 211 -54.17 -12.69 -9.35
C SER A 211 -53.09 -13.57 -9.99
N SER A 212 -53.39 -14.84 -10.27
CA SER A 212 -52.42 -15.75 -10.88
C SER A 212 -52.10 -15.33 -12.33
N THR A 213 -50.82 -15.35 -12.64
CA THR A 213 -50.27 -14.95 -13.95
C THR A 213 -50.19 -16.13 -14.92
N LEU A 214 -50.29 -17.36 -14.41
CA LEU A 214 -50.28 -18.59 -15.17
C LEU A 214 -51.15 -19.66 -14.49
N ASN A 215 -51.51 -20.69 -15.26
CA ASN A 215 -52.39 -21.76 -14.83
C ASN A 215 -51.59 -22.97 -14.29
N MET A 216 -50.79 -22.73 -13.26
CA MET A 216 -50.08 -23.73 -12.45
C MET A 216 -50.22 -23.39 -10.97
N ARG A 217 -50.03 -24.36 -10.07
CA ARG A 217 -50.16 -24.12 -8.62
C ARG A 217 -49.11 -23.20 -8.04
N GLY A 218 -47.89 -23.20 -8.57
CA GLY A 218 -46.85 -22.27 -8.16
C GLY A 218 -45.64 -22.26 -9.06
N HIS A 219 -44.73 -21.32 -8.80
CA HIS A 219 -43.47 -21.20 -9.51
C HIS A 219 -42.36 -20.60 -8.64
N THR A 220 -41.12 -20.82 -9.07
CA THR A 220 -39.91 -20.24 -8.47
C THR A 220 -39.76 -18.77 -8.83
N LYS A 221 -38.78 -18.10 -8.21
CA LYS A 221 -38.20 -16.87 -8.75
C LYS A 221 -37.50 -17.18 -10.09
N VAL A 222 -37.16 -16.14 -10.83
CA VAL A 222 -36.21 -16.29 -11.96
C VAL A 222 -34.86 -16.68 -11.38
N LEU A 223 -34.28 -17.74 -11.92
CA LEU A 223 -32.99 -18.32 -11.58
C LEU A 223 -32.05 -18.16 -12.78
N ASN A 224 -30.75 -18.17 -12.53
CA ASN A 224 -29.73 -18.12 -13.57
C ASN A 224 -28.97 -19.45 -13.62
N ALA A 225 -28.75 -19.98 -14.81
CA ALA A 225 -27.84 -21.09 -15.05
C ALA A 225 -26.62 -20.57 -15.81
N SER A 226 -25.43 -20.99 -15.40
CA SER A 226 -24.17 -20.60 -16.05
C SER A 226 -23.16 -21.74 -16.05
N SER A 227 -22.21 -21.67 -16.98
CA SER A 227 -21.13 -22.65 -17.11
C SER A 227 -19.92 -22.06 -17.82
N GLY A 228 -18.72 -22.54 -17.48
CA GLY A 228 -17.51 -22.30 -18.27
C GLY A 228 -17.52 -23.13 -19.55
N LEU A 229 -16.89 -22.61 -20.60
CA LEU A 229 -16.80 -23.17 -21.94
C LEU A 229 -15.36 -23.14 -22.45
N GLU A 230 -15.01 -24.07 -23.31
CA GLU A 230 -13.82 -23.99 -24.16
C GLU A 230 -14.17 -23.18 -25.41
N VAL A 231 -13.47 -22.06 -25.62
CA VAL A 231 -13.67 -21.18 -26.79
C VAL A 231 -13.42 -21.97 -28.07
N GLY A 232 -14.32 -21.83 -29.05
CA GLY A 232 -14.22 -22.51 -30.35
C GLY A 232 -14.56 -24.01 -30.32
N ALA A 233 -14.74 -24.63 -29.16
CA ALA A 233 -15.20 -26.02 -29.07
C ALA A 233 -16.72 -26.10 -29.33
N PRO A 234 -17.21 -27.04 -30.16
CA PRO A 234 -18.65 -27.22 -30.35
C PRO A 234 -19.31 -27.81 -29.10
N TYR A 235 -20.40 -27.20 -28.63
CA TYR A 235 -21.23 -27.66 -27.52
C TYR A 235 -22.63 -28.03 -27.97
N ARG A 236 -23.29 -28.92 -27.23
CA ARG A 236 -24.74 -29.17 -27.29
C ARG A 236 -25.36 -28.80 -25.96
N ILE A 237 -26.39 -27.95 -25.97
CA ILE A 237 -27.25 -27.69 -24.81
C ILE A 237 -28.59 -28.38 -25.01
N ARG A 238 -29.06 -29.10 -23.99
CA ARG A 238 -30.39 -29.71 -23.94
C ARG A 238 -31.16 -29.20 -22.72
N PHE A 239 -32.29 -28.57 -22.95
CA PHE A 239 -33.26 -28.20 -21.91
C PHE A 239 -34.31 -29.29 -21.82
N ILE A 240 -34.36 -30.02 -20.71
CA ILE A 240 -35.15 -31.26 -20.60
C ILE A 240 -36.02 -31.17 -19.34
N ILE A 241 -37.29 -31.55 -19.45
CA ILE A 241 -38.21 -31.78 -18.33
C ILE A 241 -39.02 -33.05 -18.57
N GLY A 242 -39.35 -33.78 -17.53
CA GLY A 242 -40.18 -34.96 -17.64
C GLY A 242 -40.85 -35.35 -16.33
N ASP A 243 -41.94 -36.08 -16.48
CA ASP A 243 -42.73 -36.59 -15.36
C ASP A 243 -41.99 -37.74 -14.70
N SER A 244 -41.85 -37.70 -13.37
CA SER A 244 -41.23 -38.78 -12.61
C SER A 244 -42.29 -39.66 -11.95
N ASN A 245 -42.14 -40.99 -12.09
CA ASN A 245 -42.98 -42.02 -11.46
C ASN A 245 -44.43 -42.13 -11.98
N ASP A 246 -45.13 -41.01 -12.19
CA ASP A 246 -46.47 -40.98 -12.77
C ASP A 246 -46.69 -39.71 -13.60
N PRO A 247 -47.57 -39.74 -14.62
CA PRO A 247 -47.82 -38.60 -15.50
C PRO A 247 -48.94 -37.69 -14.97
N ASP A 248 -49.29 -37.79 -13.68
CA ASP A 248 -50.31 -36.94 -13.09
C ASP A 248 -49.58 -35.69 -12.55
N TYR A 249 -49.90 -34.51 -13.10
CA TYR A 249 -49.39 -33.16 -12.75
C TYR A 249 -48.15 -32.63 -13.50
N ASP A 250 -48.38 -32.00 -14.64
CA ASP A 250 -47.33 -31.41 -15.46
C ASP A 250 -46.54 -30.28 -14.76
N SER A 251 -45.25 -30.22 -15.11
CA SER A 251 -44.32 -29.13 -14.78
C SER A 251 -43.78 -28.44 -16.04
N ALA A 252 -43.35 -27.18 -15.91
CA ALA A 252 -42.90 -26.36 -17.02
C ALA A 252 -41.66 -25.51 -16.69
N ILE A 253 -40.75 -25.43 -17.65
CA ILE A 253 -39.61 -24.52 -17.68
C ILE A 253 -39.98 -23.31 -18.53
N PHE A 254 -39.68 -22.12 -18.04
CA PHE A 254 -39.69 -20.88 -18.80
C PHE A 254 -38.26 -20.41 -18.99
N LEU A 255 -37.85 -20.16 -20.22
CA LEU A 255 -36.55 -19.59 -20.60
C LEU A 255 -36.79 -18.18 -21.11
N ALA A 256 -36.06 -17.20 -20.57
CA ALA A 256 -36.23 -15.80 -20.97
C ALA A 256 -35.67 -15.53 -22.38
N ALA A 257 -36.37 -14.73 -23.18
CA ALA A 257 -35.88 -14.29 -24.47
C ALA A 257 -34.62 -13.41 -24.30
N GLY A 258 -33.64 -13.61 -25.18
CA GLY A 258 -32.38 -12.86 -25.20
C GLY A 258 -31.49 -13.04 -23.97
N SER A 259 -31.81 -13.96 -23.05
CA SER A 259 -30.97 -14.18 -21.86
C SER A 259 -29.80 -15.11 -22.12
N PHE A 260 -29.76 -15.79 -23.27
CA PHE A 260 -28.66 -16.69 -23.62
C PHE A 260 -27.48 -15.86 -24.12
N GLU A 261 -26.51 -15.56 -23.25
CA GLU A 261 -25.39 -14.66 -23.54
C GLU A 261 -24.03 -15.38 -23.41
N THR A 262 -23.08 -15.02 -24.28
CA THR A 262 -21.65 -15.29 -24.12
C THR A 262 -20.91 -13.97 -23.95
N LYS A 263 -20.21 -13.77 -22.83
CA LYS A 263 -19.48 -12.53 -22.51
C LYS A 263 -18.00 -12.83 -22.37
N VAL A 264 -17.14 -11.94 -22.85
CA VAL A 264 -15.72 -11.91 -22.42
C VAL A 264 -15.67 -11.34 -21.01
N ASP A 265 -14.75 -11.84 -20.18
CA ASP A 265 -14.66 -11.55 -18.74
C ASP A 265 -13.16 -11.36 -18.41
N LEU A 266 -12.74 -10.13 -18.17
CA LEU A 266 -11.38 -9.72 -17.84
C LEU A 266 -11.08 -9.86 -16.33
N GLY A 267 -12.09 -10.23 -15.53
CA GLY A 267 -12.01 -10.35 -14.07
C GLY A 267 -12.64 -9.16 -13.32
N GLU A 268 -12.60 -9.25 -11.99
CA GLU A 268 -13.07 -8.19 -11.09
C GLU A 268 -12.06 -7.03 -11.01
N ASP A 269 -12.54 -5.82 -10.73
CA ASP A 269 -11.70 -4.65 -10.47
C ASP A 269 -10.67 -4.91 -9.35
N PHE A 270 -9.45 -4.43 -9.51
CA PHE A 270 -8.38 -4.63 -8.52
C PHE A 270 -7.38 -3.47 -8.45
N THR A 271 -6.48 -3.51 -7.46
CA THR A 271 -5.43 -2.52 -7.28
C THR A 271 -4.07 -3.17 -7.50
N LEU A 272 -3.23 -2.57 -8.34
CA LEU A 272 -1.80 -2.92 -8.48
C LEU A 272 -1.02 -2.31 -7.32
N CYS A 273 -0.23 -3.10 -6.59
CA CYS A 273 0.66 -2.59 -5.55
C CYS A 273 2.08 -2.39 -6.10
N GLY A 274 2.66 -1.21 -5.90
CA GLY A 274 4.04 -0.91 -6.28
C GLY A 274 4.32 -1.06 -7.78
N ASN A 275 5.34 -1.86 -8.12
CA ASN A 275 5.72 -2.14 -9.51
C ASN A 275 5.16 -3.47 -10.04
N GLU A 276 4.06 -3.96 -9.45
CA GLU A 276 3.38 -5.14 -9.95
C GLU A 276 2.85 -4.94 -11.38
N SER A 277 2.73 -6.05 -12.09
CA SER A 277 2.10 -6.10 -13.41
C SER A 277 1.09 -7.23 -13.43
N PHE A 278 -0.02 -7.04 -14.11
CA PHE A 278 -1.05 -8.06 -14.28
C PHE A 278 -1.33 -8.26 -15.76
N THR A 279 -1.56 -9.49 -16.20
CA THR A 279 -1.91 -9.78 -17.59
C THR A 279 -3.41 -9.99 -17.69
N LEU A 280 -4.08 -9.07 -18.38
CA LEU A 280 -5.44 -9.25 -18.83
C LEU A 280 -5.41 -10.20 -20.03
N ASP A 281 -6.14 -11.30 -19.98
CA ASP A 281 -6.23 -12.25 -21.10
C ASP A 281 -7.69 -12.50 -21.43
N THR A 282 -8.03 -12.37 -22.71
CA THR A 282 -9.38 -12.63 -23.21
C THR A 282 -9.60 -14.11 -23.51
N GLU A 283 -8.51 -14.91 -23.59
CA GLU A 283 -8.49 -16.31 -24.00
C GLU A 283 -9.06 -16.57 -25.42
N ILE A 284 -9.28 -15.50 -26.20
CA ILE A 284 -9.88 -15.56 -27.53
C ILE A 284 -8.79 -15.42 -28.59
N ASP A 285 -8.69 -16.39 -29.50
CA ASP A 285 -7.64 -16.46 -30.50
C ASP A 285 -7.63 -15.23 -31.43
N ALA A 286 -6.60 -14.39 -31.27
CA ALA A 286 -6.39 -13.17 -32.04
C ALA A 286 -6.10 -13.39 -33.55
N SER A 287 -5.85 -14.65 -33.97
CA SER A 287 -5.75 -15.00 -35.39
C SER A 287 -7.12 -15.15 -36.08
N VAL A 288 -8.18 -15.39 -35.29
CA VAL A 288 -9.55 -15.58 -35.76
C VAL A 288 -10.41 -14.34 -35.50
N TYR A 289 -10.22 -13.69 -34.36
CA TYR A 289 -10.98 -12.51 -33.93
C TYR A 289 -10.07 -11.30 -33.76
N SER A 290 -10.58 -10.12 -34.15
CA SER A 290 -9.86 -8.86 -33.95
C SER A 290 -10.04 -8.36 -32.53
N HIS A 291 -8.94 -7.92 -31.90
CA HIS A 291 -8.93 -7.32 -30.57
C HIS A 291 -8.58 -5.83 -30.70
N THR A 292 -9.32 -4.99 -29.98
CA THR A 292 -9.02 -3.56 -29.84
C THR A 292 -9.02 -3.21 -28.37
N TRP A 293 -7.83 -2.97 -27.82
CA TRP A 293 -7.65 -2.56 -26.43
C TRP A 293 -7.73 -1.05 -26.27
N LYS A 294 -8.31 -0.61 -25.16
CA LYS A 294 -8.36 0.79 -24.75
C LYS A 294 -7.91 0.94 -23.30
N LYS A 295 -7.34 2.11 -23.00
CA LYS A 295 -7.08 2.60 -21.65
C LYS A 295 -7.75 3.97 -21.54
N ASP A 296 -8.61 4.17 -20.54
CA ASP A 296 -9.33 5.42 -20.27
C ASP A 296 -10.02 5.96 -21.54
N ASP A 297 -10.76 5.08 -22.23
CA ASP A 297 -11.43 5.31 -23.53
C ASP A 297 -10.51 5.59 -24.75
N GLU A 298 -9.20 5.70 -24.57
CA GLU A 298 -8.24 5.88 -25.66
C GLU A 298 -7.70 4.54 -26.18
N VAL A 299 -7.66 4.37 -27.51
CA VAL A 299 -7.16 3.14 -28.15
C VAL A 299 -5.65 2.98 -27.97
N ILE A 300 -5.24 1.85 -27.40
CA ILE A 300 -3.84 1.46 -27.26
C ILE A 300 -3.30 1.09 -28.64
N GLN A 301 -2.48 1.98 -29.21
CA GLN A 301 -2.10 1.90 -30.62
C GLN A 301 -1.26 0.66 -30.94
N GLY A 302 -1.75 -0.17 -31.86
CA GLY A 302 -1.03 -1.32 -32.39
C GLY A 302 -1.15 -2.59 -31.55
N GLU A 303 -1.88 -2.54 -30.43
CA GLU A 303 -2.18 -3.72 -29.63
C GLU A 303 -3.40 -4.45 -30.19
N THR A 304 -3.20 -5.71 -30.56
CA THR A 304 -4.22 -6.58 -31.15
C THR A 304 -4.13 -8.02 -30.64
N SER A 305 -3.31 -8.26 -29.61
CA SER A 305 -3.12 -9.56 -29.00
C SER A 305 -4.34 -9.94 -28.16
N SER A 306 -4.51 -11.25 -27.90
CA SER A 306 -5.57 -11.78 -27.03
C SER A 306 -5.36 -11.39 -25.57
N SER A 307 -4.14 -11.01 -25.19
CA SER A 307 -3.77 -10.56 -23.86
C SER A 307 -3.03 -9.23 -23.87
N TYR A 308 -3.09 -8.52 -22.75
CA TYR A 308 -2.43 -7.25 -22.52
C TYR A 308 -1.90 -7.16 -21.08
N THR A 309 -0.60 -6.90 -20.92
CA THR A 309 0.01 -6.70 -19.60
C THR A 309 -0.12 -5.25 -19.16
N VAL A 310 -0.86 -5.03 -18.07
CA VAL A 310 -1.03 -3.74 -17.42
C VAL A 310 0.08 -3.51 -16.39
N THR A 311 0.56 -2.28 -16.31
CA THR A 311 1.60 -1.81 -15.37
C THR A 311 1.26 -0.46 -14.73
N GLU A 312 0.10 0.09 -15.09
CA GLU A 312 -0.38 1.39 -14.65
C GLU A 312 -1.87 1.30 -14.37
N GLY A 313 -2.34 2.11 -13.42
CA GLY A 313 -3.76 2.28 -13.17
C GLY A 313 -4.48 2.93 -14.35
N GLY A 314 -5.78 2.64 -14.44
CA GLY A 314 -6.69 3.12 -15.47
C GLY A 314 -7.85 2.15 -15.69
N THR A 315 -8.83 2.59 -16.46
CA THR A 315 -9.92 1.73 -16.93
C THR A 315 -9.49 1.08 -18.24
N TYR A 316 -9.35 -0.24 -18.25
CA TYR A 316 -8.98 -1.00 -19.44
C TYR A 316 -10.21 -1.67 -20.02
N SER A 317 -10.42 -1.51 -21.33
CA SER A 317 -11.49 -2.24 -22.03
C SER A 317 -10.97 -2.91 -23.28
N VAL A 318 -11.59 -4.04 -23.63
CA VAL A 318 -11.32 -4.77 -24.86
C VAL A 318 -12.58 -4.87 -25.69
N THR A 319 -12.44 -4.62 -26.99
CA THR A 319 -13.48 -4.91 -27.97
C THR A 319 -13.00 -6.02 -28.89
N ILE A 320 -13.77 -7.10 -28.96
CA ILE A 320 -13.47 -8.28 -29.76
C ILE A 320 -14.53 -8.40 -30.85
N ALA A 321 -14.11 -8.46 -32.11
CA ALA A 321 -15.00 -8.57 -33.25
C ALA A 321 -14.56 -9.66 -34.23
N ASN A 322 -15.52 -10.35 -34.82
CA ASN A 322 -15.26 -11.28 -35.92
C ASN A 322 -14.91 -10.55 -37.23
N SER A 323 -14.37 -11.29 -38.19
CA SER A 323 -13.81 -10.74 -39.44
C SER A 323 -14.80 -9.96 -40.32
N ASP A 324 -16.10 -10.16 -40.15
CA ASP A 324 -17.17 -9.43 -40.86
C ASP A 324 -17.88 -8.37 -39.99
N GLY A 325 -17.46 -8.21 -38.72
CA GLY A 325 -18.03 -7.26 -37.76
C GLY A 325 -19.48 -7.53 -37.37
N SER A 326 -20.02 -8.71 -37.70
CA SER A 326 -21.40 -9.09 -37.40
C SER A 326 -21.61 -9.45 -35.93
N CYS A 327 -20.53 -9.73 -35.20
CA CYS A 327 -20.51 -9.98 -33.78
C CYS A 327 -19.43 -9.13 -33.10
N VAL A 328 -19.80 -8.44 -32.02
CA VAL A 328 -18.91 -7.65 -31.18
C VAL A 328 -19.20 -7.99 -29.72
N VAL A 329 -18.18 -8.43 -28.98
CA VAL A 329 -18.23 -8.58 -27.51
C VAL A 329 -17.22 -7.63 -26.88
N THR A 330 -17.56 -7.09 -25.72
CA THR A 330 -16.74 -6.11 -25.01
C THR A 330 -16.72 -6.43 -23.54
N ASP A 331 -15.63 -6.09 -22.88
CA ASP A 331 -15.56 -6.05 -21.43
C ASP A 331 -14.62 -4.94 -20.95
N GLU A 332 -14.82 -4.52 -19.70
CA GLU A 332 -14.11 -3.42 -19.06
C GLU A 332 -13.73 -3.80 -17.63
N ILE A 333 -12.53 -3.42 -17.22
CA ILE A 333 -11.99 -3.62 -15.88
C ILE A 333 -11.34 -2.33 -15.38
N VAL A 334 -11.59 -1.96 -14.13
CA VAL A 334 -10.96 -0.82 -13.47
C VAL A 334 -9.77 -1.31 -12.65
N ILE A 335 -8.61 -0.72 -12.94
CA ILE A 335 -7.37 -1.07 -12.25
C ILE A 335 -6.85 0.17 -11.55
N ASN A 336 -6.87 0.17 -10.22
CA ASN A 336 -6.21 1.20 -9.43
C ASN A 336 -4.71 0.91 -9.33
N HIS A 337 -3.90 1.92 -9.05
CA HIS A 337 -2.45 1.73 -8.88
C HIS A 337 -1.95 2.47 -7.67
N PHE A 338 -1.46 1.71 -6.71
CA PHE A 338 -0.85 2.18 -5.49
C PHE A 338 0.66 2.19 -5.67
N LEU A 339 1.25 3.35 -5.94
CA LEU A 339 2.70 3.51 -6.12
C LEU A 339 3.22 4.66 -5.25
N ILE A 340 4.23 4.39 -4.43
CA ILE A 340 4.84 5.38 -3.54
C ILE A 340 6.23 5.77 -4.03
N GLY A 341 6.52 7.07 -4.07
CA GLY A 341 7.85 7.58 -4.43
C GLY A 341 8.90 7.30 -3.34
N GLN A 342 10.16 7.08 -3.75
CA GLN A 342 11.30 6.97 -2.84
C GLN A 342 11.75 8.36 -2.34
N PRO A 343 11.87 8.59 -1.02
CA PRO A 343 12.35 9.85 -0.46
C PRO A 343 13.85 10.05 -0.73
N ALA A 344 14.32 11.30 -0.68
CA ALA A 344 15.75 11.59 -0.80
C ALA A 344 16.49 11.34 0.52
N ASP A 345 17.77 10.94 0.42
CA ASP A 345 18.65 10.82 1.58
C ASP A 345 18.85 12.16 2.31
N LEU A 346 18.92 12.10 3.64
CA LEU A 346 19.11 13.27 4.50
C LEU A 346 20.56 13.38 4.94
N GLU A 347 21.19 14.53 4.72
CA GLU A 347 22.57 14.78 5.13
C GLU A 347 22.67 15.77 6.30
N PHE A 348 23.38 15.39 7.36
CA PHE A 348 23.63 16.21 8.54
C PHE A 348 25.12 16.24 8.92
N CYS A 349 25.56 17.28 9.63
CA CYS A 349 26.85 17.27 10.31
C CYS A 349 26.69 16.61 11.70
N LYS A 350 27.73 15.92 12.19
CA LYS A 350 27.70 15.26 13.50
C LYS A 350 27.40 16.25 14.63
N GLU A 351 26.28 16.04 15.32
CA GLU A 351 25.84 16.78 16.52
C GLU A 351 25.60 15.81 17.70
N ALA A 352 25.05 16.28 18.83
CA ALA A 352 24.73 15.42 19.97
C ALA A 352 23.37 14.70 19.82
N SER A 353 22.46 15.27 19.04
CA SER A 353 21.14 14.71 18.72
C SER A 353 20.66 15.33 17.43
N ILE A 354 20.14 14.53 16.50
CA ILE A 354 19.56 15.03 15.25
C ILE A 354 18.04 14.89 15.33
N GLN A 355 17.31 15.94 14.97
CA GLN A 355 15.85 15.92 14.92
C GLN A 355 15.39 15.71 13.48
N ILE A 356 14.65 14.62 13.25
CA ILE A 356 14.13 14.24 11.94
C ILE A 356 12.61 14.30 11.98
N ARG A 357 11.97 14.91 10.99
CA ARG A 357 10.50 14.96 10.89
C ARG A 357 9.98 13.83 10.02
N LEU A 358 9.85 12.63 10.58
CA LEU A 358 9.46 11.45 9.84
C LEU A 358 8.13 11.66 9.10
N ARG A 359 7.06 12.12 9.77
CA ARG A 359 5.76 12.35 9.11
C ARG A 359 5.76 13.42 8.02
N GLN A 360 6.67 14.40 8.07
CA GLN A 360 6.72 15.50 7.09
C GLN A 360 7.54 15.15 5.84
N ILE A 361 8.50 14.23 5.94
CA ILE A 361 9.26 13.73 4.78
C ILE A 361 8.29 13.11 3.75
N PHE A 362 7.28 12.39 4.21
CA PHE A 362 6.27 11.76 3.35
C PHE A 362 5.23 12.73 2.77
N THR A 363 4.99 13.89 3.40
CA THR A 363 4.11 14.94 2.83
C THR A 363 4.78 15.75 1.74
N ASP A 364 6.07 16.03 1.90
CA ASP A 364 6.76 17.03 1.07
C ASP A 364 7.44 16.40 -0.17
N GLU A 365 7.80 15.10 -0.11
CA GLU A 365 8.55 14.43 -1.19
C GLU A 365 7.82 13.27 -1.90
N ILE A 366 6.75 12.71 -1.31
CA ILE A 366 6.22 11.38 -1.73
C ILE A 366 4.77 11.42 -2.21
N ALA A 367 3.90 12.22 -1.59
CA ALA A 367 2.48 12.25 -1.96
C ALA A 367 2.26 13.03 -3.27
N LEU A 368 1.90 12.33 -4.35
CA LEU A 368 1.36 12.87 -5.60
C LEU A 368 -0.04 13.52 -5.43
N GLY A 369 -0.29 14.21 -4.32
CA GLY A 369 -1.54 14.95 -4.07
C GLY A 369 -2.61 14.24 -3.23
N GLU A 370 -2.37 13.02 -2.74
CA GLU A 370 -3.31 12.27 -1.90
C GLU A 370 -3.17 12.62 -0.39
N PRO A 371 -4.27 12.61 0.39
CA PRO A 371 -4.25 12.97 1.81
C PRO A 371 -3.61 11.87 2.68
N LEU A 372 -2.77 12.25 3.66
CA LEU A 372 -2.09 11.32 4.57
C LEU A 372 -3.01 10.38 5.38
N SER A 373 -4.31 10.67 5.47
CA SER A 373 -5.26 9.93 6.31
C SER A 373 -5.69 8.58 5.75
N ILE A 374 -5.31 8.26 4.51
CA ILE A 374 -5.60 6.96 3.88
C ILE A 374 -4.44 5.96 4.00
N TYR A 375 -3.40 6.27 4.77
CA TYR A 375 -2.22 5.43 4.94
C TYR A 375 -1.86 5.25 6.41
N ASP A 376 -1.53 4.01 6.79
CA ASP A 376 -0.88 3.68 8.06
C ASP A 376 0.63 3.56 7.84
N TYR A 377 1.42 4.07 8.80
CA TYR A 377 2.88 4.12 8.71
C TYR A 377 3.51 3.39 9.89
N VAL A 378 4.47 2.52 9.61
CA VAL A 378 5.32 1.91 10.64
C VAL A 378 6.78 2.16 10.26
N TYR A 379 7.54 2.76 11.16
CA TYR A 379 8.95 3.08 10.93
C TYR A 379 9.87 2.13 11.68
N TYR A 380 10.99 1.79 11.07
CA TYR A 380 12.08 1.05 11.68
C TYR A 380 13.41 1.78 11.47
N ILE A 381 14.24 1.83 12.51
CA ILE A 381 15.53 2.52 12.47
C ILE A 381 16.65 1.47 12.39
N GLY A 382 17.27 1.35 11.22
CA GLY A 382 18.32 0.38 10.94
C GLY A 382 17.82 -0.97 10.41
N ASP A 383 18.74 -1.71 9.78
CA ASP A 383 18.44 -2.96 9.07
C ASP A 383 17.97 -4.08 10.02
N GLU A 384 18.59 -4.20 11.20
CA GLU A 384 18.29 -5.27 12.16
C GLU A 384 16.86 -5.22 12.70
N ASP A 385 16.37 -4.02 13.03
CA ASP A 385 15.02 -3.81 13.54
C ASP A 385 13.96 -4.01 12.44
N TYR A 386 14.25 -3.60 11.20
CA TYR A 386 13.37 -3.84 10.05
C TYR A 386 13.30 -5.33 9.67
N GLU A 387 14.44 -6.01 9.47
CA GLU A 387 14.50 -7.42 9.05
C GLU A 387 13.83 -8.35 10.07
N ASN A 388 13.96 -8.05 11.36
CA ASN A 388 13.35 -8.81 12.44
C ASN A 388 11.95 -8.29 12.84
N GLN A 389 11.50 -7.18 12.25
CA GLN A 389 10.28 -6.45 12.63
C GLN A 389 10.20 -6.17 14.14
N THR A 390 11.32 -5.80 14.75
CA THR A 390 11.43 -5.47 16.18
C THR A 390 11.56 -3.97 16.39
N ASN A 391 11.12 -3.48 17.57
CA ASN A 391 11.23 -2.08 17.99
C ASN A 391 10.76 -1.05 16.93
N PRO A 392 9.51 -1.14 16.42
CA PRO A 392 8.98 -0.09 15.57
C PRO A 392 8.97 1.25 16.31
N VAL A 393 9.16 2.36 15.59
CA VAL A 393 9.04 3.70 16.17
C VAL A 393 7.58 3.92 16.56
N GLU A 394 7.33 4.02 17.86
CA GLU A 394 5.99 4.19 18.42
C GLU A 394 5.49 5.62 18.23
N ASP A 395 4.18 5.79 18.08
CA ASP A 395 3.56 7.12 17.91
C ASP A 395 3.82 8.06 19.09
N GLU A 396 4.02 7.51 20.29
CA GLU A 396 4.38 8.24 21.51
C GLU A 396 5.77 8.90 21.41
N ASP A 397 6.71 8.30 20.65
CA ASP A 397 8.06 8.82 20.44
C ASP A 397 8.11 9.95 19.41
N LEU A 398 7.10 10.04 18.54
CA LEU A 398 6.96 11.07 17.50
C LEU A 398 6.19 12.30 17.98
N GLY A 399 5.22 12.11 18.88
CA GLY A 399 4.30 13.14 19.37
C GLY A 399 3.49 13.84 18.26
N ASP A 400 2.72 14.88 18.62
CA ASP A 400 1.89 15.66 17.66
C ASP A 400 2.71 16.35 16.55
N THR A 401 4.04 16.46 16.73
CA THR A 401 4.95 17.13 15.79
C THR A 401 5.61 16.20 14.77
N GLY A 402 5.50 14.89 14.93
CA GLY A 402 6.14 13.92 14.03
C GLY A 402 7.67 13.95 14.06
N ILE A 403 8.28 14.38 15.17
CA ILE A 403 9.73 14.57 15.30
C ILE A 403 10.32 13.36 16.02
N TYR A 404 11.22 12.66 15.34
CA TYR A 404 12.06 11.63 15.93
C TYR A 404 13.43 12.22 16.31
N ASN A 405 13.91 11.92 17.52
CA ASN A 405 15.23 12.34 17.99
C ASN A 405 16.22 11.18 17.79
N LEU A 406 17.05 11.27 16.77
CA LEU A 406 18.06 10.27 16.46
C LEU A 406 19.30 10.47 17.35
N ASN A 407 19.70 9.41 18.04
CA ASN A 407 20.93 9.38 18.81
C ASN A 407 22.08 8.93 17.89
N VAL A 408 23.12 9.76 17.77
CA VAL A 408 24.08 9.69 16.66
C VAL A 408 25.37 8.99 17.03
N ASP A 409 25.28 7.66 17.11
CA ASP A 409 26.44 6.77 17.31
C ASP A 409 27.03 6.23 15.99
N PHE A 410 26.34 6.45 14.85
CA PHE A 410 26.68 5.88 13.53
C PHE A 410 27.00 6.96 12.47
N GLU A 411 27.71 6.59 11.39
CA GLU A 411 28.02 7.49 10.25
C GLU A 411 26.90 7.52 9.20
N VAL A 412 26.16 6.43 9.06
CA VAL A 412 24.96 6.31 8.21
C VAL A 412 23.94 5.46 8.97
N ILE A 413 22.68 5.86 8.93
CA ILE A 413 21.55 5.06 9.44
C ILE A 413 20.47 5.00 8.35
N THR A 414 20.02 3.80 8.03
CA THR A 414 18.88 3.60 7.11
C THR A 414 17.59 3.65 7.91
N ILE A 415 16.60 4.41 7.44
CA ILE A 415 15.25 4.40 8.01
C ILE A 415 14.34 3.70 7.02
N TYR A 416 13.59 2.70 7.49
CA TYR A 416 12.57 2.01 6.72
C TYR A 416 11.18 2.50 7.14
N ALA A 417 10.30 2.70 6.17
CA ALA A 417 8.89 2.98 6.39
C ALA A 417 8.06 1.93 5.65
N ILE A 418 7.25 1.18 6.40
CA ILE A 418 6.19 0.34 5.85
C ILE A 418 4.94 1.22 5.77
N ILE A 419 4.38 1.32 4.58
CA ILE A 419 3.18 2.11 4.31
C ILE A 419 2.09 1.17 3.86
N THR A 420 1.00 1.13 4.63
CA THR A 420 -0.16 0.29 4.36
C THR A 420 -1.32 1.18 3.94
N SER A 421 -1.95 0.87 2.80
CA SER A 421 -3.19 1.53 2.40
C SER A 421 -4.33 1.15 3.35
N THR A 422 -5.13 2.13 3.77
CA THR A 422 -6.29 1.89 4.66
C THR A 422 -7.60 1.62 3.91
N ASP A 423 -7.57 1.59 2.58
CA ASP A 423 -8.66 1.06 1.77
C ASP A 423 -8.70 -0.49 1.82
N ASP A 424 -9.79 -1.08 1.33
CA ASP A 424 -9.99 -2.55 1.34
C ASP A 424 -8.95 -3.32 0.47
N SER A 425 -7.97 -2.64 -0.14
CA SER A 425 -6.91 -3.26 -0.96
C SER A 425 -5.83 -3.96 -0.14
N GLY A 426 -5.52 -3.44 1.06
CA GLY A 426 -4.44 -3.97 1.90
C GLY A 426 -3.03 -3.90 1.29
N CYS A 427 -2.79 -3.05 0.27
CA CYS A 427 -1.46 -2.87 -0.31
C CYS A 427 -0.45 -2.37 0.74
N GLU A 428 0.71 -3.04 0.82
CA GLU A 428 1.87 -2.62 1.61
C GLU A 428 3.04 -2.30 0.70
N GLU A 429 3.60 -1.10 0.85
CA GLU A 429 4.86 -0.70 0.21
C GLU A 429 5.92 -0.43 1.28
N VAL A 430 7.17 -0.82 0.99
CA VAL A 430 8.32 -0.50 1.84
C VAL A 430 9.19 0.49 1.10
N ILE A 431 9.48 1.60 1.76
CA ILE A 431 10.45 2.58 1.30
C ILE A 431 11.53 2.81 2.34
N SER A 432 12.67 3.32 1.90
CA SER A 432 13.80 3.59 2.78
C SER A 432 14.56 4.83 2.34
N PHE A 433 15.29 5.43 3.26
CA PHE A 433 16.24 6.51 2.96
C PHE A 433 17.37 6.52 3.98
N ASP A 434 18.53 7.02 3.56
CA ASP A 434 19.70 7.10 4.42
C ASP A 434 19.75 8.45 5.15
N VAL A 435 20.08 8.40 6.44
CA VAL A 435 20.50 9.54 7.24
C VAL A 435 22.02 9.51 7.34
N ILE A 436 22.69 10.38 6.58
CA ILE A 436 24.14 10.43 6.45
C ILE A 436 24.69 11.50 7.39
N ILE A 437 25.60 11.10 8.28
CA ILE A 437 26.18 11.97 9.32
C ILE A 437 27.66 12.21 9.03
N HIS A 438 27.97 13.42 8.58
CA HIS A 438 29.34 13.81 8.24
C HIS A 438 30.17 14.17 9.48
N PRO A 439 31.42 13.69 9.59
CA PRO A 439 32.28 13.99 10.73
C PRO A 439 32.67 15.47 10.78
N LEU A 440 32.76 16.02 11.99
CA LEU A 440 33.27 17.38 12.21
C LEU A 440 34.78 17.45 11.93
N PRO A 441 35.30 18.55 11.36
CA PRO A 441 36.74 18.75 11.19
C PRO A 441 37.49 18.79 12.54
N GLU A 442 38.72 18.28 12.57
CA GLU A 442 39.57 18.25 13.78
C GLU A 442 40.02 19.67 14.19
N VAL A 443 40.00 19.96 15.49
CA VAL A 443 40.43 21.26 16.04
C VAL A 443 41.92 21.17 16.41
N GLU A 444 42.79 21.79 15.62
CA GLU A 444 44.25 21.80 15.87
C GLU A 444 44.72 22.87 16.89
N VAL A 445 43.79 23.60 17.50
CA VAL A 445 44.08 24.69 18.46
C VAL A 445 43.73 24.25 19.88
N GLU A 446 44.65 24.40 20.82
CA GLU A 446 44.39 24.25 22.26
C GLU A 446 44.28 25.64 22.92
N GLN A 447 43.10 25.98 23.45
CA GLN A 447 42.83 27.24 24.14
C GLN A 447 42.09 26.98 25.46
N GLU A 448 42.73 27.28 26.59
CA GLU A 448 42.12 27.17 27.92
C GLU A 448 41.27 28.42 28.24
N SER A 449 40.31 28.26 29.15
CA SER A 449 39.55 29.37 29.72
C SER A 449 40.45 30.20 30.64
N VAL A 450 40.24 31.52 30.66
CA VAL A 450 41.14 32.48 31.32
C VAL A 450 40.38 33.37 32.30
N ILE A 451 40.99 33.66 33.45
CA ILE A 451 40.46 34.56 34.48
C ILE A 451 41.44 35.74 34.62
N GLU A 452 40.94 36.96 34.42
CA GLU A 452 41.76 38.19 34.43
C GLU A 452 41.07 39.31 35.22
N CYS A 453 41.82 40.33 35.69
CA CYS A 453 41.20 41.40 36.47
C CYS A 453 40.34 42.35 35.61
N THR A 454 40.79 42.76 34.41
CA THR A 454 40.15 43.88 33.66
C THR A 454 40.10 43.73 32.14
N GLU A 455 41.07 43.06 31.50
CA GLU A 455 41.05 42.83 30.05
C GLU A 455 41.86 41.57 29.72
N TYR A 456 41.52 40.90 28.61
CA TYR A 456 42.26 39.76 28.06
C TYR A 456 42.55 40.00 26.57
N ILE A 457 43.78 39.74 26.12
CA ILE A 457 44.15 39.94 24.71
C ILE A 457 44.05 38.63 23.94
N LEU A 458 43.24 38.60 22.88
CA LEU A 458 43.06 37.40 22.06
C LEU A 458 44.38 36.97 21.38
N PRO A 459 44.76 35.67 21.47
CA PRO A 459 45.95 35.16 20.82
C PRO A 459 45.81 35.07 19.28
N SER A 460 46.93 34.80 18.61
CA SER A 460 46.94 34.58 17.15
C SER A 460 46.45 33.18 16.79
N LEU A 461 45.54 33.08 15.81
CA LEU A 461 45.02 31.82 15.29
C LEU A 461 45.80 31.30 14.05
N PRO A 462 45.78 29.98 13.78
CA PRO A 462 46.26 29.39 12.52
C PRO A 462 45.45 29.84 11.28
N ASP A 463 46.02 29.65 10.08
CA ASP A 463 45.37 30.04 8.81
C ASP A 463 44.03 29.32 8.62
N GLY A 464 42.95 30.08 8.40
CA GLY A 464 41.59 29.57 8.14
C GLY A 464 40.68 29.50 9.37
N TYR A 465 41.23 29.60 10.58
CA TYR A 465 40.45 29.69 11.82
C TYR A 465 39.99 31.13 12.07
N THR A 466 38.80 31.29 12.64
CA THR A 466 38.24 32.62 12.95
C THR A 466 37.61 32.65 14.34
N TYR A 467 37.62 33.82 14.98
CA TYR A 467 36.79 34.04 16.16
C TYR A 467 35.36 34.39 15.72
N GLU A 468 34.37 33.80 16.39
CA GLU A 468 32.97 34.17 16.18
C GLU A 468 32.72 35.63 16.55
N GLY A 469 31.75 36.30 15.91
CA GLY A 469 31.39 37.69 16.24
C GLY A 469 32.32 38.76 15.66
N GLY A 470 33.29 38.39 14.83
CA GLY A 470 34.14 39.33 14.07
C GLY A 470 35.38 39.82 14.80
N TYR A 471 35.75 39.22 15.93
CA TYR A 471 36.99 39.50 16.63
C TYR A 471 38.21 39.03 15.84
N VAL A 472 39.33 39.73 16.00
CA VAL A 472 40.62 39.35 15.40
C VAL A 472 41.71 39.19 16.45
N ALA A 473 42.73 38.42 16.10
CA ALA A 473 43.90 38.24 16.95
C ALA A 473 44.51 39.59 17.37
N GLY A 474 44.70 39.77 18.68
CA GLY A 474 45.19 41.01 19.30
C GLY A 474 44.10 41.97 19.77
N ASP A 475 42.82 41.67 19.56
CA ASP A 475 41.72 42.42 20.17
C ASP A 475 41.70 42.23 21.70
N ALA A 476 41.37 43.30 22.42
CA ALA A 476 41.19 43.27 23.87
C ALA A 476 39.74 42.94 24.21
N ILE A 477 39.52 41.79 24.83
CA ILE A 477 38.27 41.42 25.46
C ILE A 477 38.15 42.17 26.78
N VAL A 478 37.12 43.00 26.87
CA VAL A 478 36.82 43.86 28.03
C VAL A 478 35.47 43.51 28.67
N GLU A 479 34.86 42.41 28.23
CA GLU A 479 33.60 41.89 28.76
C GLU A 479 33.72 40.38 29.01
N THR A 480 33.27 39.94 30.18
CA THR A 480 33.16 38.51 30.52
C THR A 480 32.21 37.80 29.56
N GLY A 481 32.64 36.65 29.02
CA GLY A 481 31.80 35.88 28.11
C GLY A 481 32.43 34.58 27.63
N SER A 482 31.64 33.80 26.91
CA SER A 482 32.10 32.64 26.15
C SER A 482 32.46 33.09 24.74
N TYR A 483 33.60 32.66 24.25
CA TYR A 483 34.11 32.99 22.92
C TYR A 483 34.38 31.71 22.16
N LEU A 484 33.97 31.67 20.88
CA LEU A 484 34.16 30.52 20.01
C LEU A 484 35.29 30.77 19.01
N ILE A 485 36.11 29.74 18.79
CA ILE A 485 37.02 29.63 17.66
C ILE A 485 36.39 28.66 16.67
N ILE A 486 36.10 29.12 15.46
CA ILE A 486 35.46 28.35 14.39
C ILE A 486 36.55 27.81 13.45
N THR A 487 36.50 26.51 13.15
CA THR A 487 37.38 25.87 12.17
C THR A 487 36.92 26.14 10.74
N PRO A 488 37.81 26.12 9.74
CA PRO A 488 37.40 26.19 8.34
C PRO A 488 36.51 25.00 7.97
N PRO A 489 35.49 25.17 7.11
CA PRO A 489 34.62 24.08 6.70
C PRO A 489 35.42 22.95 6.02
N ASN A 490 35.05 21.70 6.31
CA ASN A 490 35.57 20.54 5.57
C ASN A 490 34.91 20.43 4.17
N GLN A 491 35.21 19.35 3.44
CA GLN A 491 34.68 19.13 2.09
C GLN A 491 33.15 18.97 2.00
N TYR A 492 32.48 18.68 3.13
CA TYR A 492 31.02 18.52 3.25
C TYR A 492 30.34 19.77 3.82
N GLY A 493 31.09 20.86 4.03
CA GLY A 493 30.55 22.11 4.59
C GLY A 493 30.44 22.13 6.12
N CYS A 494 30.80 21.04 6.82
CA CYS A 494 30.75 20.99 8.28
C CYS A 494 31.88 21.81 8.91
N THR A 495 31.53 22.59 9.93
CA THR A 495 32.46 23.36 10.76
C THR A 495 32.45 22.83 12.19
N ASN A 496 33.60 22.85 12.85
CA ASN A 496 33.73 22.54 14.27
C ASN A 496 34.05 23.82 15.03
N TYR A 497 33.83 23.83 16.34
CA TYR A 497 34.09 24.99 17.19
C TYR A 497 34.76 24.59 18.51
N LEU A 498 35.65 25.45 18.98
CA LEU A 498 36.24 25.36 20.31
C LEU A 498 35.74 26.53 21.13
N ALA A 499 35.03 26.23 22.21
CA ALA A 499 34.60 27.22 23.18
C ALA A 499 35.66 27.41 24.27
N PHE A 500 35.95 28.66 24.60
CA PHE A 500 36.68 29.01 25.82
C PHE A 500 36.01 30.21 26.48
N THR A 501 36.15 30.34 27.79
CA THR A 501 35.57 31.46 28.55
C THR A 501 36.65 32.45 28.94
N VAL A 502 36.32 33.73 28.83
CA VAL A 502 37.12 34.82 29.39
C VAL A 502 36.30 35.37 30.55
N GLN A 503 36.81 35.24 31.77
CA GLN A 503 36.17 35.75 32.97
C GLN A 503 36.95 36.95 33.51
N LEU A 504 36.36 38.13 33.41
CA LEU A 504 36.92 39.37 33.93
C LEU A 504 36.31 39.70 35.28
N ILE A 505 37.13 39.73 36.33
CA ILE A 505 36.65 39.97 37.69
C ILE A 505 36.04 41.37 37.86
N ALA A 506 36.48 42.37 37.07
CA ALA A 506 35.88 43.70 37.05
C ALA A 506 34.39 43.70 36.68
N ASP A 507 33.96 42.76 35.84
CA ASP A 507 32.58 42.66 35.35
C ASP A 507 31.68 41.83 36.26
N PHE A 508 32.25 41.11 37.23
CA PHE A 508 31.48 40.34 38.17
C PHE A 508 30.68 41.27 39.09
N ILE A 509 29.41 41.48 38.76
CA ILE A 509 28.48 42.30 39.52
C ILE A 509 27.31 41.41 39.91
N LEU A 510 27.03 41.32 41.22
CA LEU A 510 25.77 40.74 41.65
C LEU A 510 24.65 41.76 41.48
N PRO A 511 23.47 41.36 40.97
CA PRO A 511 22.33 42.27 40.87
C PRO A 511 22.00 42.86 42.25
N GLU A 512 21.62 44.13 42.33
CA GLU A 512 21.27 44.78 43.61
C GLU A 512 19.98 44.22 44.23
N PHE A 513 19.16 43.51 43.45
CA PHE A 513 17.83 43.02 43.85
C PHE A 513 17.69 41.50 43.67
N SER A 514 16.93 40.84 44.54
CA SER A 514 16.53 39.41 44.46
C SER A 514 15.04 39.24 44.73
N CYS A 515 14.44 38.15 44.26
CA CYS A 515 12.99 37.97 44.22
C CYS A 515 12.56 36.83 45.14
N GLY A 516 11.76 37.13 46.16
CA GLY A 516 11.33 36.17 47.18
C GLY A 516 12.45 35.76 48.14
N GLU A 517 13.57 35.27 47.61
CA GLU A 517 14.79 34.93 48.33
C GLU A 517 16.04 35.27 47.52
N PHE A 518 17.15 35.51 48.22
CA PHE A 518 18.48 35.63 47.64
C PHE A 518 19.30 34.43 48.06
N VAL A 519 19.63 33.58 47.09
CA VAL A 519 20.60 32.50 47.26
C VAL A 519 21.96 33.03 46.85
N VAL A 520 22.93 33.02 47.76
CA VAL A 520 24.32 33.44 47.47
C VAL A 520 24.85 32.54 46.36
N PRO A 521 25.22 33.08 45.20
CA PRO A 521 25.67 32.27 44.07
C PRO A 521 27.09 31.73 44.33
N THR A 522 27.48 30.73 43.57
CA THR A 522 28.88 30.29 43.54
C THR A 522 29.75 31.41 42.95
N PRO A 523 30.77 31.92 43.68
CA PRO A 523 31.65 32.96 43.17
C PRO A 523 32.57 32.41 42.05
N PRO A 524 33.12 33.27 41.18
CA PRO A 524 34.17 32.93 40.23
C PRO A 524 35.33 32.16 40.88
N GLU A 525 35.92 31.22 40.15
CA GLU A 525 37.02 30.39 40.64
C GLU A 525 38.18 31.27 41.15
N GLY A 526 38.72 30.95 42.33
CA GLY A 526 39.74 31.76 43.00
C GLY A 526 39.23 33.00 43.74
N THR A 527 37.91 33.24 43.81
CA THR A 527 37.29 34.38 44.54
C THR A 527 36.29 33.93 45.60
N SER A 528 35.88 34.81 46.51
CA SER A 528 34.95 34.43 47.60
C SER A 528 34.08 35.59 48.10
N PHE A 529 32.92 35.24 48.69
CA PHE A 529 32.06 36.17 49.43
C PHE A 529 32.36 36.12 50.92
N TYR A 530 32.24 37.27 51.59
CA TYR A 530 32.59 37.46 53.00
C TYR A 530 31.52 38.26 53.73
N THR A 531 31.47 38.13 55.05
CA THR A 531 30.57 38.90 55.93
C THR A 531 31.07 40.31 56.27
N GLU A 532 32.34 40.63 56.00
CA GLU A 532 32.94 41.96 56.21
C GLU A 532 33.89 42.33 55.04
N ILE A 533 34.22 43.62 54.93
CA ILE A 533 35.13 44.17 53.90
C ILE A 533 36.58 43.69 54.11
N ASP A 534 37.42 43.74 53.05
CA ASP A 534 38.83 43.29 53.05
C ASP A 534 39.03 41.76 53.10
N GLY A 535 37.99 40.99 52.81
CA GLY A 535 38.06 39.53 52.61
C GLY A 535 38.80 38.79 53.73
N PRO A 536 39.78 37.92 53.43
CA PRO A 536 40.52 37.15 54.44
C PRO A 536 41.42 38.03 55.35
N TYR A 537 41.59 39.31 55.01
CA TYR A 537 42.42 40.26 55.75
C TYR A 537 41.62 41.15 56.72
N GLY A 538 40.29 41.21 56.55
CA GLY A 538 39.39 42.12 57.29
C GLY A 538 38.80 41.58 58.59
N GLY A 539 38.78 40.25 58.77
CA GLY A 539 38.19 39.60 59.94
C GLY A 539 36.79 39.02 59.75
N GLY A 540 36.20 39.17 58.55
CA GLY A 540 34.96 38.51 58.13
C GLY A 540 35.14 37.02 57.85
N GLU A 541 34.04 36.26 57.95
CA GLU A 541 33.97 34.83 57.61
C GLU A 541 33.50 34.66 56.17
N ILE A 542 33.91 33.57 55.50
CA ILE A 542 33.45 33.20 54.15
C ILE A 542 31.96 32.88 54.20
N ILE A 543 31.21 33.32 53.18
CA ILE A 543 29.81 32.97 52.98
C ILE A 543 29.75 31.87 51.93
N GLU A 544 29.28 30.68 52.32
CA GLU A 544 29.19 29.52 51.44
C GLU A 544 28.15 29.74 50.33
N PRO A 545 28.45 29.32 49.07
CA PRO A 545 27.46 29.26 48.00
C PRO A 545 26.22 28.46 48.41
N GLY A 546 25.04 28.92 48.02
CA GLY A 546 23.76 28.33 48.42
C GLY A 546 23.17 28.88 49.73
N THR A 547 23.85 29.79 50.41
CA THR A 547 23.29 30.47 51.60
C THR A 547 22.06 31.29 51.21
N ILE A 548 20.92 31.04 51.85
CA ILE A 548 19.64 31.69 51.53
C ILE A 548 19.37 32.85 52.50
N TYR A 549 19.08 34.01 51.95
CA TYR A 549 18.54 35.18 52.65
C TYR A 549 17.12 35.45 52.17
N THR A 550 16.19 35.73 53.07
CA THR A 550 14.79 36.07 52.76
C THR A 550 14.43 37.50 53.17
N GLU A 551 15.41 38.25 53.70
CA GLU A 551 15.35 39.69 53.96
C GLU A 551 16.62 40.36 53.38
N ASP A 552 16.58 41.69 53.20
CA ASP A 552 17.71 42.49 52.72
C ASP A 552 19.01 42.15 53.47
N VAL A 553 20.10 41.93 52.73
CA VAL A 553 21.39 41.52 53.27
C VAL A 553 22.51 42.33 52.62
N THR A 554 23.63 42.53 53.35
CA THR A 554 24.87 43.03 52.76
C THR A 554 25.94 41.96 52.89
N ILE A 555 26.52 41.56 51.76
CA ILE A 555 27.66 40.65 51.66
C ILE A 555 28.84 41.39 51.03
N TYR A 556 30.05 40.86 51.09
CA TYR A 556 31.24 41.50 50.53
C TYR A 556 31.92 40.56 49.54
N PHE A 557 32.21 41.02 48.33
CA PHE A 557 32.94 40.24 47.33
C PHE A 557 34.40 40.64 47.33
N PHE A 558 35.29 39.66 47.53
CA PHE A 558 36.72 39.85 47.53
C PHE A 558 37.37 38.90 46.52
N ALA A 559 38.19 39.45 45.64
CA ALA A 559 38.86 38.74 44.58
C ALA A 559 40.31 39.22 44.41
N GLU A 560 41.24 38.28 44.45
CA GLU A 560 42.67 38.48 44.22
C GLU A 560 43.13 37.42 43.22
N ILE A 561 43.59 37.86 42.04
CA ILE A 561 44.11 36.99 40.97
C ILE A 561 45.58 37.35 40.77
N ASP A 562 46.46 36.34 40.79
CA ASP A 562 47.92 36.49 40.63
C ASP A 562 48.61 37.53 41.53
N GLY A 563 48.04 37.78 42.72
CA GLY A 563 48.57 38.73 43.71
C GLY A 563 48.16 40.19 43.50
N GLU A 564 47.27 40.46 42.53
CA GLU A 564 46.61 41.75 42.35
C GLU A 564 45.18 41.67 42.90
N ILE A 565 44.80 42.62 43.76
CA ILE A 565 43.43 42.71 44.28
C ILE A 565 42.56 43.28 43.16
N CYS A 566 41.87 42.40 42.44
CA CYS A 566 40.98 42.78 41.35
C CYS A 566 39.70 43.48 41.87
N LYS A 567 39.12 43.02 43.00
CA LYS A 567 37.89 43.60 43.57
C LYS A 567 37.79 43.38 45.09
N ASN A 568 37.27 44.39 45.79
CA ASN A 568 36.99 44.35 47.23
C ASN A 568 35.86 45.33 47.54
N GLU A 569 34.63 44.86 47.49
CA GLU A 569 33.45 45.72 47.57
C GLU A 569 32.32 45.13 48.41
N ALA A 570 31.50 46.02 48.97
CA ALA A 570 30.27 45.65 49.65
C ALA A 570 29.13 45.56 48.62
N ILE A 571 28.40 44.46 48.65
CA ILE A 571 27.24 44.18 47.82
C ILE A 571 26.02 44.20 48.73
N VAL A 572 25.20 45.25 48.58
CA VAL A 572 23.90 45.35 49.25
C VAL A 572 22.87 44.67 48.36
N LYS A 573 22.14 43.69 48.92
CA LYS A 573 21.12 42.93 48.24
C LYS A 573 19.75 43.20 48.87
N THR A 574 18.85 43.80 48.10
CA THR A 574 17.46 44.04 48.51
C THR A 574 16.55 42.94 47.98
N ILE A 575 15.71 42.36 48.84
CA ILE A 575 14.83 41.24 48.47
C ILE A 575 13.39 41.76 48.30
N LEU A 576 12.91 41.71 47.05
CA LEU A 576 11.59 42.17 46.64
C LEU A 576 10.59 41.00 46.62
N PRO A 577 9.30 41.23 46.91
CA PRO A 577 8.26 40.20 46.77
C PRO A 577 8.06 39.79 45.30
N ALA A 578 7.98 38.48 45.02
CA ALA A 578 7.74 37.96 43.67
C ALA A 578 6.27 38.15 43.23
N PRO A 579 5.99 38.52 41.96
CA PRO A 579 4.64 38.53 41.39
C PRO A 579 4.11 37.09 41.17
N ASP A 580 2.78 36.91 41.20
CA ASP A 580 2.07 35.65 40.88
C ASP A 580 0.85 35.98 40.01
N LEU A 581 0.91 35.63 38.72
CA LEU A 581 -0.09 35.92 37.69
C LEU A 581 -1.13 34.79 37.48
N GLY A 582 -0.99 33.64 38.16
CA GLY A 582 -1.84 32.47 37.98
C GLY A 582 -1.59 31.69 36.66
N PRO A 583 -2.39 30.64 36.37
CA PRO A 583 -2.16 29.75 35.22
C PRO A 583 -2.58 30.36 33.87
N ASP A 584 -2.08 29.76 32.79
CA ASP A 584 -2.40 30.11 31.40
C ASP A 584 -3.91 30.04 31.09
N GLU A 585 -4.34 30.86 30.14
CA GLU A 585 -5.76 31.05 29.79
C GLU A 585 -5.96 31.00 28.26
N THR A 586 -7.09 30.45 27.80
CA THR A 586 -7.50 30.48 26.39
C THR A 586 -8.85 31.16 26.26
N ILE A 587 -8.96 32.10 25.34
CA ILE A 587 -10.15 32.92 25.08
C ILE A 587 -10.58 32.70 23.63
N ILE A 588 -11.81 32.20 23.43
CA ILE A 588 -12.42 31.97 22.12
C ILE A 588 -13.43 33.10 21.87
N ASN A 589 -13.30 33.81 20.75
CA ASN A 589 -14.17 34.93 20.37
C ASN A 589 -14.74 34.70 18.96
N CYS A 590 -16.06 34.52 18.86
CA CYS A 590 -16.76 34.11 17.64
C CYS A 590 -17.57 35.22 16.96
N ASN A 591 -17.48 36.46 17.45
CA ASN A 591 -18.35 37.56 17.00
C ASN A 591 -17.60 38.62 16.17
N ASN A 592 -16.61 38.23 15.35
CA ASN A 592 -15.84 39.04 14.38
C ASN A 592 -15.91 40.57 14.59
N GLU A 593 -14.87 41.27 15.02
CA GLU A 593 -13.63 41.43 14.26
C GLU A 593 -12.40 41.45 15.17
N SER A 594 -12.60 41.34 16.49
CA SER A 594 -11.51 41.52 17.44
C SER A 594 -11.83 41.19 18.91
N TYR A 595 -10.78 40.90 19.66
CA TYR A 595 -10.80 40.85 21.12
C TYR A 595 -10.09 42.08 21.71
N THR A 596 -10.76 42.80 22.61
CA THR A 596 -10.17 43.94 23.32
C THR A 596 -9.52 43.48 24.61
N LEU A 597 -8.22 43.75 24.76
CA LEU A 597 -7.48 43.38 25.97
C LEU A 597 -8.06 44.09 27.22
N PRO A 598 -8.41 43.36 28.30
CA PRO A 598 -9.00 43.95 29.50
C PRO A 598 -7.98 44.78 30.31
N SER A 599 -8.46 45.58 31.27
CA SER A 599 -7.59 46.32 32.19
C SER A 599 -6.93 45.38 33.20
N LEU A 600 -5.63 45.54 33.46
CA LEU A 600 -4.89 44.71 34.40
C LEU A 600 -4.99 45.31 35.82
N ASP A 601 -5.55 44.57 36.78
CA ASP A 601 -5.49 44.94 38.21
C ASP A 601 -4.08 44.68 38.75
N THR A 602 -3.54 45.51 39.63
CA THR A 602 -2.12 45.41 40.08
C THR A 602 -1.82 44.22 41.01
N TYR A 603 -2.72 43.23 41.12
CA TYR A 603 -2.60 42.04 41.97
C TYR A 603 -2.13 42.31 43.42
N GLY A 604 -2.42 43.49 43.95
CA GLY A 604 -2.05 43.89 45.32
C GLY A 604 -0.62 44.45 45.47
N LEU A 605 0.10 44.69 44.38
CA LEU A 605 1.47 45.21 44.37
C LEU A 605 1.47 46.70 43.95
N PRO A 606 1.85 47.64 44.84
CA PRO A 606 1.70 49.08 44.58
C PRO A 606 2.78 49.70 43.67
N ASP A 607 3.82 48.97 43.27
CA ASP A 607 4.96 49.42 42.45
C ASP A 607 5.34 48.42 41.31
N SER A 608 4.35 47.73 40.69
CA SER A 608 4.59 46.82 39.55
C SER A 608 4.38 47.48 38.18
N ASN A 609 5.27 47.20 37.21
CA ASN A 609 4.99 47.36 35.77
C ASN A 609 4.27 46.09 35.30
N ILE A 610 3.04 46.21 34.82
CA ILE A 610 2.28 45.09 34.27
C ILE A 610 1.77 45.47 32.88
N GLY A 611 1.90 44.58 31.89
CA GLY A 611 1.57 44.87 30.51
C GLY A 611 1.36 43.62 29.66
N TYR A 612 0.80 43.81 28.47
CA TYR A 612 0.59 42.76 27.47
C TYR A 612 1.71 42.79 26.41
N PHE A 613 2.15 41.63 25.95
CA PHE A 613 3.27 41.49 25.01
C PHE A 613 2.99 40.38 23.99
N LEU A 614 3.57 40.49 22.79
CA LEU A 614 3.45 39.46 21.75
C LEU A 614 4.51 38.35 21.86
N ALA A 615 5.46 38.46 22.78
CA ALA A 615 6.44 37.42 23.10
C ALA A 615 6.56 37.24 24.63
N PRO A 616 7.04 36.08 25.10
CA PRO A 616 7.19 35.80 26.53
C PRO A 616 8.18 36.77 27.21
N ASN A 617 8.16 36.80 28.55
CA ASN A 617 9.09 37.58 29.39
C ASN A 617 9.10 39.11 29.17
N GLY A 618 8.03 39.67 28.60
CA GLY A 618 7.95 41.10 28.31
C GLY A 618 8.72 41.51 27.06
N GLU A 619 9.06 40.56 26.20
CA GLU A 619 9.75 40.79 24.93
C GLU A 619 8.76 41.09 23.80
N GLY A 620 9.28 41.65 22.70
CA GLY A 620 8.48 42.02 21.55
C GLY A 620 7.65 43.29 21.76
N PRO A 621 6.76 43.63 20.81
CA PRO A 621 5.90 44.81 20.92
C PRO A 621 4.95 44.70 22.13
N GLU A 622 4.99 45.73 22.98
CA GLU A 622 4.02 45.92 24.06
C GLU A 622 2.66 46.34 23.48
N LEU A 623 1.59 45.71 23.95
CA LEU A 623 0.20 46.02 23.61
C LEU A 623 -0.40 46.82 24.77
N ALA A 624 -1.09 47.91 24.45
CA ALA A 624 -1.76 48.73 25.44
C ALA A 624 -3.05 48.04 25.95
N GLU A 625 -3.43 48.33 27.20
CA GLU A 625 -4.76 47.99 27.68
C GLU A 625 -5.82 48.62 26.75
N GLY A 626 -6.79 47.81 26.31
CA GLY A 626 -7.77 48.22 25.32
C GLY A 626 -7.34 48.06 23.85
N ASP A 627 -6.15 47.53 23.57
CA ASP A 627 -5.76 47.16 22.21
C ASP A 627 -6.61 46.01 21.66
N ILE A 628 -6.76 46.02 20.35
CA ILE A 628 -7.71 45.23 19.58
C ILE A 628 -6.93 44.12 18.85
N ILE A 629 -7.17 42.87 19.22
CA ILE A 629 -6.59 41.68 18.57
C ILE A 629 -7.54 41.22 17.46
N GLU A 630 -7.18 41.48 16.20
CA GLU A 630 -8.06 41.24 15.02
C GLU A 630 -7.86 39.85 14.37
N SER A 631 -6.80 39.14 14.75
CA SER A 631 -6.51 37.77 14.27
C SER A 631 -6.06 36.88 15.43
N SER A 632 -6.25 35.56 15.30
CA SER A 632 -5.85 34.60 16.34
C SER A 632 -4.37 34.79 16.73
N THR A 633 -4.13 35.15 17.99
CA THR A 633 -2.82 35.63 18.47
C THR A 633 -2.56 35.14 19.90
N ILE A 634 -1.32 34.74 20.18
CA ILE A 634 -0.85 34.50 21.56
C ILE A 634 -0.42 35.85 22.13
N VAL A 635 -0.99 36.22 23.28
CA VAL A 635 -0.61 37.41 24.04
C VAL A 635 -0.10 36.97 25.41
N TYR A 636 1.00 37.56 25.87
CA TYR A 636 1.58 37.30 27.18
C TYR A 636 1.26 38.45 28.12
N VAL A 637 0.78 38.15 29.33
CA VAL A 637 0.73 39.11 30.44
C VAL A 637 2.06 39.00 31.17
N TYR A 638 2.76 40.12 31.31
CA TYR A 638 4.02 40.18 32.02
C TYR A 638 3.91 41.19 33.16
N ALA A 639 4.31 40.78 34.37
CA ALA A 639 4.37 41.64 35.53
C ALA A 639 5.79 41.70 36.08
N GLN A 640 6.22 42.91 36.47
CA GLN A 640 7.54 43.20 36.98
C GLN A 640 7.44 44.08 38.24
N VAL A 641 7.97 43.63 39.38
CA VAL A 641 8.21 44.44 40.59
C VAL A 641 9.71 44.60 40.78
N GLY A 642 10.26 45.79 40.46
CA GLY A 642 11.71 45.98 40.43
C GLY A 642 12.38 45.07 39.40
N SER A 643 13.20 44.11 39.83
CA SER A 643 13.80 43.09 38.94
C SER A 643 13.02 41.77 38.89
N CYS A 644 11.90 41.66 39.60
CA CYS A 644 11.18 40.40 39.79
C CYS A 644 10.04 40.30 38.83
N THR A 645 10.02 39.24 38.02
CA THR A 645 9.17 39.14 36.85
C THR A 645 8.37 37.85 36.89
N ASP A 646 7.14 37.90 36.40
CA ASP A 646 6.30 36.72 36.17
C ASP A 646 5.56 36.89 34.84
N SER A 647 5.23 35.79 34.17
CA SER A 647 4.55 35.82 32.88
C SER A 647 3.48 34.74 32.74
N LYS A 648 2.31 35.12 32.24
CA LYS A 648 1.17 34.24 31.94
C LYS A 648 0.85 34.30 30.44
N LYS A 649 0.56 33.16 29.81
CA LYS A 649 0.08 33.10 28.42
C LYS A 649 -1.43 33.24 28.35
N ILE A 650 -1.91 34.07 27.43
CA ILE A 650 -3.31 34.17 27.01
C ILE A 650 -3.38 33.87 25.51
N PHE A 651 -4.01 32.75 25.15
CA PHE A 651 -4.26 32.45 23.74
C PHE A 651 -5.61 33.01 23.32
N VAL A 652 -5.61 34.00 22.42
CA VAL A 652 -6.83 34.62 21.88
C VAL A 652 -7.09 34.02 20.51
N ARG A 653 -8.17 33.24 20.37
CA ARG A 653 -8.60 32.66 19.08
C ARG A 653 -9.78 33.44 18.53
N ILE A 654 -9.57 34.12 17.40
CA ILE A 654 -10.61 34.82 16.62
C ILE A 654 -11.14 33.84 15.55
N ILE A 655 -12.44 33.53 15.61
CA ILE A 655 -13.11 32.67 14.63
C ILE A 655 -13.76 33.57 13.56
N PRO A 656 -13.49 33.37 12.26
CA PRO A 656 -14.11 34.17 11.19
C PRO A 656 -15.62 33.94 11.12
N ASP A 657 -16.34 34.96 10.67
CA ASP A 657 -17.77 34.89 10.35
C ASP A 657 -17.95 34.16 9.01
N TYR A 658 -18.96 33.30 8.91
CA TYR A 658 -19.28 32.55 7.71
C TYR A 658 -20.57 33.11 7.12
N GLU A 659 -20.50 33.66 5.91
CA GLU A 659 -21.67 34.16 5.19
C GLU A 659 -22.39 33.00 4.47
N ASP A 660 -23.72 33.14 4.30
CA ASP A 660 -24.51 32.21 3.51
C ASP A 660 -23.98 32.15 2.06
N VAL A 661 -23.94 30.95 1.49
CA VAL A 661 -23.37 30.68 0.16
C VAL A 661 -24.46 30.23 -0.80
N ASP A 662 -24.47 30.81 -2.00
CA ASP A 662 -25.39 30.50 -3.09
C ASP A 662 -24.60 29.87 -4.25
N ALA A 663 -24.95 28.64 -4.65
CA ALA A 663 -24.24 27.84 -5.65
C ALA A 663 -25.21 27.13 -6.62
N CYS A 664 -24.79 26.93 -7.86
CA CYS A 664 -25.58 26.25 -8.90
C CYS A 664 -25.13 24.79 -9.05
N GLY A 665 -26.05 23.83 -8.91
CA GLY A 665 -25.79 22.40 -9.08
C GLY A 665 -25.10 21.74 -7.88
N GLU A 666 -23.90 22.21 -7.52
CA GLU A 666 -23.10 21.65 -6.43
C GLU A 666 -22.17 22.70 -5.77
N TYR A 667 -21.73 22.44 -4.54
CA TYR A 667 -20.80 23.30 -3.81
C TYR A 667 -19.82 22.51 -2.95
N THR A 668 -18.52 22.79 -3.08
CA THR A 668 -17.45 22.15 -2.31
C THR A 668 -17.07 22.99 -1.08
N LEU A 669 -17.06 22.37 0.10
CA LEU A 669 -16.74 23.08 1.35
C LEU A 669 -15.26 23.45 1.45
N PRO A 670 -14.90 24.69 1.84
CA PRO A 670 -13.50 25.08 1.96
C PRO A 670 -12.82 24.52 3.22
N TYR A 671 -11.49 24.37 3.18
CA TYR A 671 -10.67 23.94 4.31
C TYR A 671 -10.79 24.85 5.57
N LEU A 672 -10.86 24.23 6.76
CA LEU A 672 -10.92 24.91 8.06
C LEU A 672 -9.58 24.84 8.82
N PRO A 673 -9.03 25.95 9.34
CA PRO A 673 -7.76 25.95 10.08
C PRO A 673 -7.89 25.52 11.55
N GLY A 674 -7.09 24.54 11.99
CA GLY A 674 -7.03 24.07 13.39
C GLY A 674 -8.15 23.08 13.76
N ASN A 675 -8.49 22.94 15.05
CA ASN A 675 -9.53 22.01 15.55
C ASN A 675 -10.98 22.48 15.28
N LEU A 676 -11.24 23.01 14.09
CA LEU A 676 -12.56 23.43 13.61
C LEU A 676 -13.12 22.38 12.65
N TYR A 677 -14.39 22.01 12.82
CA TYR A 677 -15.06 20.98 12.02
C TYR A 677 -16.41 21.49 11.49
N TYR A 678 -16.84 21.02 10.31
CA TYR A 678 -18.22 21.22 9.86
C TYR A 678 -19.11 20.11 10.42
N HIS A 679 -20.34 20.46 10.77
CA HIS A 679 -21.33 19.56 11.36
C HIS A 679 -22.72 19.80 10.78
N THR A 680 -23.54 18.75 10.79
CA THR A 680 -24.95 18.85 10.39
C THR A 680 -25.87 19.45 11.46
N GLU A 681 -25.44 19.52 12.72
CA GLU A 681 -26.22 20.09 13.84
C GLU A 681 -25.39 21.03 14.73
N ALA A 682 -26.09 21.82 15.55
CA ALA A 682 -25.49 22.77 16.49
C ALA A 682 -24.68 22.08 17.60
N ALA A 683 -23.82 22.84 18.27
CA ALA A 683 -22.99 22.42 19.41
C ALA A 683 -22.01 21.26 19.12
N GLY A 684 -21.68 21.04 17.85
CA GLY A 684 -20.82 19.92 17.44
C GLY A 684 -21.52 18.57 17.49
N GLU A 685 -22.85 18.54 17.55
CA GLU A 685 -23.65 17.33 17.41
C GLU A 685 -23.93 17.02 15.92
N GLY A 686 -24.58 15.88 15.63
CA GLY A 686 -24.81 15.43 14.26
C GLY A 686 -23.58 14.74 13.62
N GLN A 687 -23.59 14.58 12.30
CA GLN A 687 -22.47 14.01 11.55
C GLN A 687 -21.44 15.11 11.23
N VAL A 688 -20.16 14.77 11.34
CA VAL A 688 -19.06 15.60 10.83
C VAL A 688 -19.14 15.58 9.30
N ILE A 689 -19.04 16.75 8.69
CA ILE A 689 -18.91 16.91 7.24
C ILE A 689 -17.46 17.27 6.98
N GLU A 690 -16.75 16.45 6.22
CA GLU A 690 -15.34 16.72 5.92
C GLU A 690 -15.20 17.99 5.07
N ALA A 691 -14.13 18.74 5.30
CA ALA A 691 -13.73 19.80 4.37
C ALA A 691 -13.47 19.19 2.98
N ASP A 692 -13.71 19.95 1.92
CA ASP A 692 -13.65 19.53 0.51
C ASP A 692 -14.74 18.54 0.06
N SER A 693 -15.73 18.25 0.91
CA SER A 693 -16.93 17.52 0.47
C SER A 693 -17.82 18.37 -0.45
N THR A 694 -18.29 17.75 -1.54
CA THR A 694 -19.21 18.38 -2.50
C THR A 694 -20.66 18.11 -2.11
N LEU A 695 -21.42 19.17 -1.88
CA LEU A 695 -22.81 19.15 -1.44
C LEU A 695 -23.73 19.58 -2.59
N THR A 696 -24.72 18.73 -2.90
CA THR A 696 -25.69 18.94 -3.99
C THR A 696 -27.08 19.34 -3.49
N VAL A 697 -27.25 19.49 -2.16
CA VAL A 697 -28.52 19.84 -1.53
C VAL A 697 -28.37 21.04 -0.60
N SER A 698 -29.38 21.91 -0.62
CA SER A 698 -29.42 23.09 0.25
C SER A 698 -29.56 22.69 1.72
N GLN A 699 -28.63 23.12 2.58
CA GLN A 699 -28.63 22.78 4.00
C GLN A 699 -27.91 23.83 4.88
N THR A 700 -28.20 23.81 6.18
CA THR A 700 -27.44 24.60 7.17
C THR A 700 -26.22 23.81 7.62
N ILE A 701 -25.05 24.44 7.60
CA ILE A 701 -23.79 23.83 8.00
C ILE A 701 -23.28 24.54 9.24
N TYR A 702 -23.04 23.79 10.31
CA TYR A 702 -22.51 24.31 11.56
C TYR A 702 -20.99 24.20 11.58
N VAL A 703 -20.31 25.22 12.09
CA VAL A 703 -18.86 25.25 12.25
C VAL A 703 -18.55 25.20 13.74
N TYR A 704 -17.91 24.12 14.20
CA TYR A 704 -17.70 23.86 15.63
C TYR A 704 -16.22 23.72 15.99
N TYR A 705 -15.81 24.29 17.13
CA TYR A 705 -14.47 24.15 17.70
C TYR A 705 -14.52 23.30 18.97
N PHE A 706 -13.74 22.22 19.06
CA PHE A 706 -13.74 21.39 20.27
C PHE A 706 -12.96 22.06 21.42
N SER A 707 -13.65 22.43 22.52
CA SER A 707 -13.03 23.01 23.72
C SER A 707 -13.60 22.44 25.02
N SER A 708 -12.81 22.40 26.08
CA SER A 708 -13.24 21.97 27.43
C SER A 708 -13.87 23.08 28.28
N ALA A 709 -14.06 24.29 27.72
CA ALA A 709 -14.66 25.42 28.41
C ALA A 709 -16.20 25.28 28.48
N GLU A 710 -16.81 25.68 29.61
CA GLU A 710 -18.26 25.51 29.85
C GLU A 710 -19.18 26.35 28.94
N GLU A 711 -18.65 27.38 28.24
CA GLU A 711 -19.39 28.19 27.25
C GLU A 711 -18.50 28.38 26.00
N ASN A 712 -18.92 27.80 24.86
CA ASN A 712 -18.21 27.89 23.59
C ASN A 712 -19.06 28.66 22.58
N CYS A 713 -18.55 29.79 22.07
CA CYS A 713 -19.33 30.63 21.17
C CYS A 713 -19.55 30.02 19.76
N THR A 714 -18.88 28.89 19.44
CA THR A 714 -19.13 28.13 18.20
C THR A 714 -20.34 27.21 18.29
N ASP A 715 -21.01 27.11 19.44
CA ASP A 715 -22.15 26.22 19.65
C ASP A 715 -23.31 26.44 18.67
N ASN A 716 -23.43 27.63 18.06
CA ASN A 716 -24.46 27.93 17.07
C ASN A 716 -23.90 28.65 15.83
N LEU A 717 -22.58 28.61 15.62
CA LEU A 717 -21.98 29.22 14.44
C LEU A 717 -22.32 28.35 13.23
N SER A 718 -22.99 28.92 12.25
CA SER A 718 -23.44 28.22 11.05
C SER A 718 -23.62 29.20 9.89
N PHE A 719 -23.60 28.66 8.68
CA PHE A 719 -24.02 29.35 7.47
C PHE A 719 -24.99 28.46 6.69
N TYR A 720 -25.84 29.08 5.87
CA TYR A 720 -26.74 28.37 4.97
C TYR A 720 -26.10 28.21 3.60
N LEU A 721 -26.04 26.97 3.11
CA LEU A 721 -25.73 26.67 1.72
C LEU A 721 -27.05 26.53 0.97
N GLU A 722 -27.27 27.40 -0.02
CA GLU A 722 -28.37 27.32 -0.99
C GLU A 722 -27.82 26.77 -2.31
N VAL A 723 -28.20 25.53 -2.66
CA VAL A 723 -27.88 24.90 -3.94
C VAL A 723 -29.10 25.02 -4.86
N ASN A 724 -28.99 25.89 -5.87
CA ASN A 724 -29.99 26.12 -6.89
C ASN A 724 -29.85 25.12 -8.04
N GLN A 725 -30.97 24.57 -8.52
CA GLN A 725 -30.97 23.66 -9.67
C GLN A 725 -30.63 24.42 -10.95
N THR A 726 -29.81 23.84 -11.82
CA THR A 726 -29.57 24.37 -13.16
C THR A 726 -30.84 24.22 -14.03
N PRO A 727 -31.13 25.19 -14.93
CA PRO A 727 -32.33 25.14 -15.75
C PRO A 727 -32.22 24.06 -16.84
N GLU A 728 -33.31 23.32 -17.11
CA GLU A 728 -33.34 22.35 -18.22
C GLU A 728 -33.04 23.04 -19.57
N VAL A 729 -32.22 22.45 -20.42
CA VAL A 729 -31.93 22.97 -21.78
C VAL A 729 -32.15 21.87 -22.81
N ASP A 730 -32.89 22.18 -23.87
CA ASP A 730 -33.17 21.20 -24.94
C ASP A 730 -31.90 20.86 -25.73
N SER A 731 -31.77 19.60 -26.15
CA SER A 731 -30.70 19.15 -27.08
C SER A 731 -31.30 18.66 -28.40
N LEU A 732 -30.67 19.02 -29.52
CA LEU A 732 -31.11 18.64 -30.87
C LEU A 732 -30.00 17.90 -31.64
N GLN A 733 -30.41 17.07 -32.59
CA GLN A 733 -29.51 16.31 -33.46
C GLN A 733 -29.10 17.15 -34.69
N ASN A 734 -27.92 16.87 -35.27
CA ASN A 734 -27.42 17.53 -36.48
C ASN A 734 -28.34 17.30 -37.70
N ALA A 735 -28.40 18.26 -38.64
CA ALA A 735 -29.31 18.24 -39.81
C ALA A 735 -28.61 18.57 -41.14
N GLY A 736 -29.24 18.32 -42.30
CA GLY A 736 -28.62 18.55 -43.64
C GLY A 736 -29.55 19.15 -44.70
N LEU A 737 -28.97 19.79 -45.73
CA LEU A 737 -29.63 20.38 -46.90
C LEU A 737 -29.64 19.36 -48.06
N GLN A 738 -30.80 18.92 -48.57
CA GLN A 738 -30.88 17.83 -49.56
C GLN A 738 -30.71 18.27 -51.03
N CYS A 739 -29.78 17.62 -51.74
CA CYS A 739 -29.58 17.54 -53.20
C CYS A 739 -29.94 18.83 -53.99
N ASP A 740 -29.10 19.86 -53.83
CA ASP A 740 -28.97 21.08 -54.63
C ASP A 740 -30.16 22.09 -54.68
N ALA A 741 -31.16 22.04 -53.77
CA ALA A 741 -32.17 23.12 -53.71
C ALA A 741 -33.00 23.35 -52.42
N ASP A 742 -32.75 22.70 -51.27
CA ASP A 742 -33.62 22.82 -50.08
C ASP A 742 -32.98 23.58 -48.88
N THR A 743 -33.81 24.04 -47.95
CA THR A 743 -33.46 24.87 -46.77
C THR A 743 -33.90 24.20 -45.45
N TYR A 744 -33.11 24.32 -44.36
CA TYR A 744 -33.46 23.79 -43.03
C TYR A 744 -34.20 24.84 -42.18
N ILE A 745 -35.20 24.45 -41.39
CA ILE A 745 -36.02 25.36 -40.57
C ILE A 745 -35.87 24.97 -39.10
N LEU A 746 -35.49 25.91 -38.24
CA LEU A 746 -35.31 25.65 -36.80
C LEU A 746 -36.62 25.20 -36.13
N PRO A 747 -36.64 24.06 -35.41
CA PRO A 747 -37.82 23.57 -34.73
C PRO A 747 -38.10 24.35 -33.43
N ALA A 748 -39.29 24.14 -32.85
CA ALA A 748 -39.66 24.73 -31.57
C ALA A 748 -38.86 24.07 -30.43
N LEU A 749 -38.34 24.87 -29.51
CA LEU A 749 -37.75 24.41 -28.26
C LEU A 749 -38.79 24.47 -27.13
N GLN A 750 -38.70 23.54 -26.18
CA GLN A 750 -39.42 23.56 -24.90
C GLN A 750 -38.63 24.35 -23.85
N HIS A 751 -37.30 24.21 -23.78
CA HIS A 751 -36.43 24.93 -22.86
C HIS A 751 -35.16 25.48 -23.56
N GLY A 752 -34.87 26.77 -23.36
CA GLY A 752 -33.73 27.49 -23.97
C GLY A 752 -34.06 28.28 -25.26
N ASN A 753 -33.08 29.03 -25.77
CA ASN A 753 -33.16 29.79 -27.03
C ASN A 753 -31.95 29.49 -27.93
N TYR A 754 -32.12 29.60 -29.25
CA TYR A 754 -31.03 29.38 -30.20
C TYR A 754 -30.08 30.58 -30.34
N TYR A 755 -28.79 30.31 -30.47
CA TYR A 755 -27.72 31.28 -30.67
C TYR A 755 -26.70 30.77 -31.70
N THR A 756 -25.98 31.68 -32.34
CA THR A 756 -24.91 31.31 -33.29
C THR A 756 -23.53 31.16 -32.65
N GLU A 757 -23.39 31.49 -31.36
CA GLU A 757 -22.16 31.34 -30.55
C GLU A 757 -22.56 30.82 -29.14
N SER A 758 -21.61 30.26 -28.38
CA SER A 758 -21.86 29.67 -27.04
C SER A 758 -22.16 30.72 -25.97
N ASN A 759 -22.61 30.28 -24.78
CA ASN A 759 -22.98 31.12 -23.63
C ASN A 759 -24.07 32.17 -23.93
N GLY A 760 -24.95 31.91 -24.90
CA GLY A 760 -25.98 32.85 -25.31
C GLY A 760 -25.45 34.08 -26.06
N GLU A 761 -24.22 34.05 -26.56
CA GLU A 761 -23.63 35.12 -27.35
C GLU A 761 -23.95 34.98 -28.87
N GLY A 762 -23.50 35.92 -29.69
CA GLY A 762 -23.81 35.93 -31.12
C GLY A 762 -25.23 36.41 -31.47
N VAL A 763 -25.79 35.92 -32.58
CA VAL A 763 -27.15 36.28 -33.05
C VAL A 763 -28.14 35.26 -32.53
N GLN A 764 -29.12 35.73 -31.74
CA GLN A 764 -30.24 34.88 -31.32
C GLN A 764 -31.14 34.55 -32.53
N LEU A 765 -31.37 33.26 -32.77
CA LEU A 765 -32.25 32.74 -33.82
C LEU A 765 -33.59 32.31 -33.22
N ASN A 766 -34.67 32.35 -34.00
CA ASN A 766 -36.03 32.01 -33.55
C ASN A 766 -36.51 30.69 -34.16
N GLU A 767 -37.45 30.04 -33.49
CA GLU A 767 -38.26 28.96 -34.09
C GLU A 767 -38.78 29.41 -35.47
N GLY A 768 -38.57 28.57 -36.48
CA GLY A 768 -39.00 28.84 -37.85
C GLY A 768 -37.99 29.60 -38.71
N ASP A 769 -36.86 30.04 -38.15
CA ASP A 769 -35.80 30.67 -38.92
C ASP A 769 -35.14 29.66 -39.87
N VAL A 770 -34.85 30.13 -41.09
CA VAL A 770 -34.38 29.29 -42.20
C VAL A 770 -32.86 29.34 -42.28
N ILE A 771 -32.21 28.19 -42.11
CA ILE A 771 -30.77 27.99 -42.28
C ILE A 771 -30.54 27.51 -43.73
N ALA A 772 -29.87 28.36 -44.51
CA ALA A 772 -29.65 28.16 -45.95
C ALA A 772 -28.20 27.86 -46.31
N GLU A 773 -27.30 27.93 -45.34
CA GLU A 773 -25.87 27.63 -45.49
C GLU A 773 -25.43 26.84 -44.24
N PRO A 774 -24.45 25.92 -44.36
CA PRO A 774 -23.96 25.14 -43.23
C PRO A 774 -23.43 25.99 -42.07
N GLN A 775 -23.86 25.73 -40.84
CA GLN A 775 -23.38 26.40 -39.62
C GLN A 775 -23.73 25.61 -38.33
N THR A 776 -22.99 25.87 -37.24
CA THR A 776 -23.24 25.36 -35.88
C THR A 776 -24.18 26.31 -35.11
N ILE A 777 -25.11 25.77 -34.32
CA ILE A 777 -26.15 26.51 -33.60
C ILE A 777 -26.20 25.99 -32.15
N TYR A 778 -26.13 26.91 -31.18
CA TYR A 778 -26.16 26.66 -29.74
C TYR A 778 -27.58 26.86 -29.19
N ILE A 779 -27.96 26.14 -28.14
CA ILE A 779 -29.19 26.30 -27.38
C ILE A 779 -28.81 26.65 -25.94
N TYR A 780 -29.20 27.83 -25.47
CA TYR A 780 -28.79 28.36 -24.17
C TYR A 780 -30.02 28.72 -23.33
N ASN A 781 -30.03 28.30 -22.06
CA ASN A 781 -31.06 28.63 -21.09
C ASN A 781 -30.48 29.23 -19.80
N GLU A 782 -31.14 30.23 -19.23
CA GLU A 782 -30.74 30.89 -17.98
C GLU A 782 -31.99 31.20 -17.15
N GLU A 783 -32.07 30.65 -15.94
CA GLU A 783 -33.19 30.87 -15.02
C GLU A 783 -32.64 31.03 -13.58
N ASP A 784 -33.16 32.02 -12.86
CA ASP A 784 -32.82 32.35 -11.47
C ASP A 784 -31.31 32.49 -11.13
N GLY A 785 -30.46 32.81 -12.12
CA GLY A 785 -29.03 33.07 -11.93
C GLY A 785 -28.11 31.89 -12.25
N CYS A 786 -28.67 30.74 -12.62
CA CYS A 786 -27.95 29.57 -13.13
C CYS A 786 -28.23 29.39 -14.64
N SER A 787 -27.25 28.96 -15.43
CA SER A 787 -27.38 28.76 -16.88
C SER A 787 -26.87 27.39 -17.34
N ASP A 788 -27.45 26.85 -18.42
CA ASP A 788 -27.08 25.58 -19.05
C ASP A 788 -27.14 25.69 -20.60
N GLU A 789 -26.31 24.91 -21.34
CA GLU A 789 -26.20 25.01 -22.82
C GLU A 789 -25.95 23.69 -23.56
N THR A 790 -26.45 23.58 -24.81
CA THR A 790 -26.18 22.48 -25.76
C THR A 790 -25.97 23.02 -27.19
N PHE A 791 -25.55 22.20 -28.18
CA PHE A 791 -25.36 22.65 -29.57
C PHE A 791 -25.62 21.56 -30.63
N PHE A 792 -25.85 21.97 -31.90
CA PHE A 792 -26.00 21.09 -33.08
C PHE A 792 -25.57 21.77 -34.40
N GLU A 793 -25.39 21.02 -35.49
CA GLU A 793 -24.84 21.48 -36.78
C GLU A 793 -25.76 21.25 -38.00
N VAL A 794 -25.68 22.11 -39.04
CA VAL A 794 -26.37 21.97 -40.35
C VAL A 794 -25.34 21.83 -41.51
N ILE A 795 -25.45 20.85 -42.43
CA ILE A 795 -24.47 20.51 -43.51
C ILE A 795 -25.07 20.30 -44.95
N ASP A 796 -24.27 20.20 -46.05
CA ASP A 796 -24.70 20.15 -47.51
C ASP A 796 -24.28 18.86 -48.28
N ASP A 797 -25.02 18.38 -49.31
CA ASP A 797 -24.84 17.06 -49.98
C ASP A 797 -25.18 16.93 -51.53
N PRO A 798 -24.23 16.55 -52.45
CA PRO A 798 -24.41 16.43 -53.92
C PRO A 798 -24.47 14.98 -54.57
N LEU A 799 -24.94 14.84 -55.84
CA LEU A 799 -25.17 13.56 -56.58
C LEU A 799 -23.91 12.74 -57.02
N PRO A 800 -23.89 11.38 -56.94
CA PRO A 800 -22.71 10.52 -57.23
C PRO A 800 -22.56 9.96 -58.69
N PRO A 801 -21.33 9.81 -59.24
CA PRO A 801 -21.03 9.29 -60.61
C PRO A 801 -20.81 7.74 -60.72
N ILE A 802 -21.07 7.12 -61.90
CA ILE A 802 -20.94 5.64 -62.15
C ILE A 802 -20.51 5.22 -63.59
N GLN A 803 -19.71 4.13 -63.74
CA GLN A 803 -19.15 3.56 -65.01
C GLN A 803 -20.04 2.45 -65.66
N ASN A 804 -19.84 2.12 -66.96
CA ASN A 804 -20.62 1.12 -67.74
C ASN A 804 -19.75 -0.01 -68.37
N PHE A 805 -20.21 -1.29 -68.33
CA PHE A 805 -19.49 -2.51 -68.79
C PHE A 805 -20.24 -3.31 -69.91
N ALA A 806 -19.66 -4.41 -70.43
CA ALA A 806 -20.19 -5.32 -71.48
C ALA A 806 -20.07 -6.81 -71.08
N ASP A 807 -20.75 -7.75 -71.79
CA ASP A 807 -20.86 -9.19 -71.41
C ASP A 807 -19.63 -10.08 -71.78
N GLU A 808 -19.28 -11.09 -70.96
CA GLU A 808 -18.03 -11.93 -71.04
C GLU A 808 -18.23 -13.49 -70.97
N TYR A 809 -17.22 -14.30 -71.38
CA TYR A 809 -17.22 -15.80 -71.41
C TYR A 809 -15.85 -16.46 -71.04
N GLU A 810 -15.75 -17.30 -70.00
CA GLU A 810 -14.49 -17.92 -69.49
C GLU A 810 -14.56 -19.42 -69.03
N CYS A 811 -13.42 -20.11 -68.85
CA CYS A 811 -13.32 -21.44 -68.18
C CYS A 811 -13.14 -21.26 -66.66
N ASN A 812 -13.83 -22.06 -65.84
CA ASN A 812 -13.79 -22.14 -64.37
C ASN A 812 -14.17 -20.86 -63.59
N SER A 813 -13.62 -19.69 -63.92
CA SER A 813 -13.97 -18.43 -63.25
C SER A 813 -13.67 -17.19 -64.09
N TYR A 814 -14.24 -16.04 -63.70
CA TYR A 814 -13.98 -14.71 -64.26
C TYR A 814 -13.85 -13.69 -63.12
N THR A 815 -12.70 -13.02 -63.02
CA THR A 815 -12.44 -12.04 -61.96
C THR A 815 -13.04 -10.67 -62.31
N LEU A 816 -13.83 -10.10 -61.39
CA LEU A 816 -14.41 -8.78 -61.57
C LEU A 816 -13.35 -7.66 -61.55
N PRO A 817 -13.37 -6.72 -62.50
CA PRO A 817 -12.43 -5.59 -62.50
C PRO A 817 -12.86 -4.49 -61.53
N GLU A 818 -11.93 -3.71 -60.99
CA GLU A 818 -12.21 -2.51 -60.16
C GLU A 818 -13.22 -1.54 -60.81
N PRO A 819 -14.40 -1.28 -60.20
CA PRO A 819 -15.38 -0.36 -60.75
C PRO A 819 -14.99 1.10 -60.43
N THR A 820 -15.08 1.99 -61.41
CA THR A 820 -14.91 3.44 -61.15
C THR A 820 -16.28 4.07 -60.82
N GLY A 821 -16.55 4.22 -59.52
CA GLY A 821 -17.77 4.84 -58.97
C GLY A 821 -18.94 3.86 -58.86
N GLY A 822 -19.22 3.38 -57.65
CA GLY A 822 -20.24 2.37 -57.33
C GLY A 822 -19.68 0.96 -57.16
N ASN A 823 -20.42 0.09 -56.48
CA ASN A 823 -20.06 -1.31 -56.22
C ASN A 823 -20.88 -2.27 -57.10
N PHE A 824 -20.39 -3.50 -57.33
CA PHE A 824 -21.15 -4.51 -58.06
C PHE A 824 -22.19 -5.17 -57.14
N TYR A 825 -23.33 -5.58 -57.69
CA TYR A 825 -24.39 -6.27 -56.96
C TYR A 825 -25.05 -7.33 -57.82
N THR A 826 -25.63 -8.35 -57.19
CA THR A 826 -26.35 -9.43 -57.87
C THR A 826 -27.82 -9.09 -58.19
N ALA A 827 -28.34 -7.97 -57.69
CA ALA A 827 -29.69 -7.47 -57.96
C ALA A 827 -29.72 -5.91 -58.09
N PRO A 828 -30.80 -5.33 -58.66
CA PRO A 828 -30.89 -3.88 -58.86
C PRO A 828 -31.05 -3.09 -57.54
N PHE A 829 -30.79 -1.78 -57.59
CA PHE A 829 -30.86 -0.81 -56.47
C PHE A 829 -29.93 -1.10 -55.28
N GLY A 830 -28.76 -1.70 -55.54
CA GLY A 830 -27.84 -2.12 -54.47
C GLY A 830 -28.36 -3.31 -53.66
N GLY A 831 -29.40 -3.99 -54.14
CA GLY A 831 -29.97 -5.18 -53.51
C GLY A 831 -29.23 -6.46 -53.91
N GLY A 832 -29.50 -7.54 -53.18
CA GLY A 832 -28.76 -8.80 -53.32
C GLY A 832 -27.36 -8.71 -52.71
N THR A 833 -26.53 -9.72 -52.95
CA THR A 833 -25.13 -9.71 -52.48
C THR A 833 -24.32 -8.69 -53.27
N GLN A 834 -23.55 -7.86 -52.55
CA GLN A 834 -22.53 -6.98 -53.14
C GLN A 834 -21.34 -7.82 -53.56
N LEU A 835 -20.89 -7.65 -54.81
CA LEU A 835 -19.71 -8.33 -55.34
C LEU A 835 -18.53 -7.35 -55.35
N GLN A 836 -17.36 -7.80 -54.91
CA GLN A 836 -16.16 -6.98 -54.82
C GLN A 836 -15.35 -7.02 -56.13
N ALA A 837 -14.57 -5.98 -56.34
CA ALA A 837 -13.53 -6.04 -57.36
C ALA A 837 -12.48 -7.09 -56.99
N GLY A 838 -12.02 -7.87 -57.96
CA GLY A 838 -11.17 -9.03 -57.70
C GLY A 838 -11.95 -10.30 -57.37
N GLU A 839 -13.28 -10.23 -57.16
CA GLU A 839 -14.09 -11.41 -56.86
C GLU A 839 -14.27 -12.30 -58.11
N GLU A 840 -14.14 -13.61 -57.92
CA GLU A 840 -14.25 -14.59 -58.99
C GLU A 840 -15.67 -15.08 -59.20
N ILE A 841 -16.22 -14.78 -60.37
CA ILE A 841 -17.50 -15.32 -60.82
C ILE A 841 -17.27 -16.71 -61.38
N THR A 842 -17.66 -17.73 -60.63
CA THR A 842 -17.48 -19.15 -60.96
C THR A 842 -18.72 -19.76 -61.64
N GLU A 843 -19.87 -19.10 -61.56
CA GLU A 843 -21.09 -19.51 -62.27
C GLU A 843 -21.60 -18.42 -63.22
N THR A 844 -22.40 -18.80 -64.23
CA THR A 844 -22.95 -17.82 -65.18
C THR A 844 -23.96 -16.91 -64.49
N GLN A 845 -23.70 -15.59 -64.40
CA GLN A 845 -24.49 -14.64 -63.62
C GLN A 845 -24.62 -13.23 -64.26
N LEU A 846 -25.75 -12.55 -64.01
CA LEU A 846 -26.02 -11.15 -64.37
C LEU A 846 -25.68 -10.22 -63.19
N ILE A 847 -24.95 -9.13 -63.44
CA ILE A 847 -24.33 -8.25 -62.44
C ILE A 847 -24.76 -6.79 -62.66
N TYR A 848 -25.10 -6.09 -61.58
CA TYR A 848 -25.48 -4.68 -61.51
C TYR A 848 -24.35 -3.85 -60.89
N ILE A 849 -24.31 -2.54 -61.13
CA ILE A 849 -23.39 -1.59 -60.48
C ILE A 849 -24.25 -0.48 -59.88
N TYR A 850 -24.06 -0.17 -58.60
CA TYR A 850 -24.87 0.78 -57.85
C TYR A 850 -24.00 1.68 -56.97
N ASN A 851 -24.32 2.98 -56.91
CA ASN A 851 -23.63 3.99 -56.11
C ASN A 851 -24.69 4.81 -55.36
N ASP A 852 -24.87 4.58 -54.06
CA ASP A 852 -25.58 5.45 -53.15
C ASP A 852 -24.61 6.51 -52.62
N GLY A 853 -25.02 7.76 -52.50
CA GLY A 853 -24.13 8.87 -52.13
C GLY A 853 -23.47 8.78 -50.74
N GLY A 854 -23.64 7.68 -50.00
CA GLY A 854 -23.13 7.45 -48.65
C GLY A 854 -24.20 7.58 -47.55
N PRO A 855 -23.85 7.28 -46.28
CA PRO A 855 -24.78 7.28 -45.16
C PRO A 855 -25.37 8.69 -44.94
N GLY A 856 -26.70 8.79 -45.03
CA GLY A 856 -27.44 10.06 -44.87
C GLY A 856 -27.84 10.76 -46.17
N SER A 857 -27.30 10.34 -47.32
CA SER A 857 -27.66 10.88 -48.63
C SER A 857 -28.84 10.13 -49.27
N PRO A 858 -29.96 10.78 -49.65
CA PRO A 858 -31.05 10.13 -50.40
C PRO A 858 -30.74 9.94 -51.91
N CYS A 859 -29.54 10.29 -52.38
CA CYS A 859 -29.21 10.44 -53.80
C CYS A 859 -28.35 9.26 -54.35
N TYR A 860 -28.76 8.60 -55.45
CA TYR A 860 -28.11 7.36 -55.99
C TYR A 860 -28.03 7.26 -57.54
N ASN A 861 -27.19 6.34 -58.08
CA ASN A 861 -26.97 6.07 -59.53
C ASN A 861 -26.70 4.55 -59.87
N GLN A 862 -27.09 4.00 -61.04
CA GLN A 862 -27.03 2.52 -61.37
C GLN A 862 -26.80 2.10 -62.88
N LYS A 863 -26.16 0.92 -63.14
CA LYS A 863 -25.95 0.19 -64.45
C LYS A 863 -25.94 -1.38 -64.35
N GLU A 864 -25.85 -2.18 -65.45
CA GLU A 864 -25.85 -3.68 -65.48
C GLU A 864 -25.10 -4.39 -66.68
N PHE A 865 -24.59 -5.64 -66.53
CA PHE A 865 -23.94 -6.55 -67.54
C PHE A 865 -23.87 -8.07 -67.15
N THR A 866 -23.54 -9.04 -68.05
CA THR A 866 -23.56 -10.52 -67.79
C THR A 866 -22.22 -11.28 -67.98
N VAL A 867 -21.90 -12.26 -67.12
CA VAL A 867 -20.70 -13.15 -67.18
C VAL A 867 -21.10 -14.63 -67.37
N ASN A 868 -20.40 -15.42 -68.22
CA ASN A 868 -20.72 -16.83 -68.52
C ASN A 868 -19.53 -17.81 -68.29
N ILE A 869 -19.69 -18.90 -67.51
CA ILE A 869 -18.60 -19.80 -67.05
C ILE A 869 -18.81 -21.30 -67.40
N VAL A 870 -17.73 -22.07 -67.66
CA VAL A 870 -17.70 -23.53 -67.94
C VAL A 870 -16.70 -24.28 -67.04
N HIS A 871 -17.12 -25.31 -66.28
CA HIS A 871 -16.32 -26.02 -65.25
C HIS A 871 -15.71 -27.39 -65.65
N VAL A 872 -14.53 -27.74 -65.09
CA VAL A 872 -13.92 -29.10 -65.09
C VAL A 872 -13.34 -29.41 -63.71
N ASP A 873 -14.01 -30.30 -62.96
CA ASP A 873 -13.74 -30.54 -61.55
C ASP A 873 -12.87 -31.80 -61.32
N VAL A 874 -11.67 -31.58 -60.79
CA VAL A 874 -10.90 -32.58 -60.02
C VAL A 874 -10.90 -31.98 -58.62
N LEU A 875 -11.25 -32.76 -57.59
CA LEU A 875 -11.34 -32.29 -56.20
C LEU A 875 -10.26 -31.24 -55.88
N GLY A 876 -10.71 -30.14 -55.27
CA GLY A 876 -9.95 -28.93 -54.99
C GLY A 876 -8.55 -29.16 -54.43
N GLN A 877 -7.69 -28.16 -54.67
CA GLN A 877 -6.27 -28.12 -54.28
C GLN A 877 -5.96 -29.06 -53.12
N VAL A 878 -5.28 -30.16 -53.46
CA VAL A 878 -4.56 -30.94 -52.46
C VAL A 878 -3.39 -30.07 -52.03
N GLU A 879 -3.41 -29.60 -50.79
CA GLU A 879 -2.29 -28.88 -50.19
C GLU A 879 -1.16 -29.87 -49.86
N ASP A 880 0.05 -29.35 -49.76
CA ASP A 880 1.18 -30.12 -49.26
C ASP A 880 0.86 -30.64 -47.85
N VAL A 881 1.20 -31.90 -47.57
CA VAL A 881 0.88 -32.57 -46.30
C VAL A 881 2.17 -32.97 -45.61
N ASP A 882 2.41 -32.41 -44.43
CA ASP A 882 3.46 -32.82 -43.50
C ASP A 882 2.88 -33.84 -42.50
N VAL A 883 3.47 -35.02 -42.40
CA VAL A 883 3.04 -36.08 -41.48
C VAL A 883 4.20 -36.70 -40.70
N CYS A 884 3.86 -37.30 -39.57
CA CYS A 884 4.77 -38.14 -38.82
C CYS A 884 4.69 -39.59 -39.31
N ASP A 885 5.86 -40.17 -39.58
CA ASP A 885 6.12 -41.57 -39.91
C ASP A 885 5.53 -42.11 -41.23
N GLN A 886 4.26 -41.82 -41.59
CA GLN A 886 3.62 -42.27 -42.84
C GLN A 886 2.34 -41.50 -43.23
N PHE A 887 2.02 -41.43 -44.53
CA PHE A 887 0.77 -40.88 -45.08
C PHE A 887 0.03 -41.90 -45.95
N ILE A 888 -1.31 -41.89 -45.98
CA ILE A 888 -2.11 -42.81 -46.81
C ILE A 888 -2.91 -42.01 -47.85
N LEU A 889 -2.70 -42.28 -49.15
CA LEU A 889 -3.38 -41.53 -50.23
C LEU A 889 -4.92 -41.68 -50.17
N PRO A 890 -5.69 -40.58 -50.19
CA PRO A 890 -7.15 -40.63 -50.12
C PRO A 890 -7.81 -41.09 -51.44
N THR A 891 -9.13 -41.35 -51.42
CA THR A 891 -9.89 -41.77 -52.62
C THR A 891 -10.37 -40.56 -53.44
N LEU A 892 -10.20 -40.58 -54.77
CA LEU A 892 -10.60 -39.48 -55.68
C LEU A 892 -12.00 -39.67 -56.29
N ASN A 893 -12.74 -38.56 -56.47
CA ASN A 893 -14.07 -38.52 -57.12
C ASN A 893 -13.99 -38.59 -58.67
N GLN A 894 -13.00 -37.92 -59.27
CA GLN A 894 -12.70 -37.92 -60.71
C GLN A 894 -11.17 -37.71 -60.89
N GLY A 895 -10.54 -38.33 -61.90
CA GLY A 895 -9.08 -38.30 -62.10
C GLY A 895 -8.34 -39.53 -61.51
N ASN A 896 -6.99 -39.54 -61.59
CA ASN A 896 -6.10 -40.57 -60.99
C ASN A 896 -4.81 -39.91 -60.45
N TYR A 897 -4.15 -40.52 -59.46
CA TYR A 897 -2.83 -40.08 -58.98
C TYR A 897 -1.68 -40.62 -59.83
N TYR A 898 -0.60 -39.84 -59.95
CA TYR A 898 0.60 -40.13 -60.72
C TYR A 898 1.86 -39.63 -59.99
N THR A 899 3.01 -40.21 -60.30
CA THR A 899 4.31 -39.76 -59.78
C THR A 899 4.98 -38.68 -60.64
N GLU A 900 4.36 -38.28 -61.77
CA GLU A 900 4.86 -37.23 -62.69
C GLU A 900 3.66 -36.51 -63.33
N SER A 901 3.89 -35.28 -63.86
CA SER A 901 2.88 -34.44 -64.53
C SER A 901 2.41 -34.98 -65.89
N ASP A 902 1.37 -34.38 -66.46
CA ASP A 902 0.68 -34.72 -67.72
C ASP A 902 0.17 -36.18 -67.80
N ALA A 903 -0.30 -36.72 -66.67
CA ALA A 903 -0.59 -38.15 -66.49
C ALA A 903 0.60 -39.08 -66.84
N GLY A 904 1.83 -38.60 -66.58
CA GLY A 904 3.10 -39.33 -66.71
C GLY A 904 3.41 -40.27 -65.54
N GLY A 905 4.60 -40.88 -65.52
CA GLY A 905 5.03 -41.71 -64.38
C GLY A 905 4.19 -42.97 -64.09
N THR A 906 4.22 -43.43 -62.83
CA THR A 906 3.45 -44.59 -62.36
C THR A 906 2.14 -44.12 -61.73
N MET A 907 1.03 -44.73 -62.14
CA MET A 907 -0.28 -44.44 -61.53
C MET A 907 -0.37 -45.06 -60.12
N LEU A 908 -0.70 -44.24 -59.13
CA LEU A 908 -0.87 -44.68 -57.73
C LEU A 908 -2.36 -44.86 -57.44
N SER A 909 -2.73 -45.95 -56.79
CA SER A 909 -4.11 -46.17 -56.34
C SER A 909 -4.35 -45.47 -55.00
N SER A 910 -5.57 -44.98 -54.79
CA SER A 910 -6.04 -44.57 -53.46
C SER A 910 -5.83 -45.69 -52.43
N GLY A 911 -5.35 -45.33 -51.23
CA GLY A 911 -4.97 -46.24 -50.15
C GLY A 911 -3.50 -46.66 -50.12
N THR A 912 -2.65 -46.08 -50.98
CA THR A 912 -1.19 -46.33 -50.97
C THR A 912 -0.53 -45.60 -49.82
N ILE A 913 0.37 -46.27 -49.08
CA ILE A 913 1.13 -45.68 -47.97
C ILE A 913 2.41 -45.04 -48.52
N ILE A 914 2.65 -43.78 -48.19
CA ILE A 914 3.84 -43.00 -48.47
C ILE A 914 4.67 -42.93 -47.18
N THR A 915 5.92 -43.39 -47.22
CA THR A 915 6.83 -43.45 -46.06
C THR A 915 8.11 -42.65 -46.26
N GLU A 916 8.27 -42.00 -47.42
CA GLU A 916 9.39 -41.11 -47.76
C GLU A 916 8.81 -39.90 -48.51
N SER A 917 9.37 -38.71 -48.26
CA SER A 917 8.85 -37.47 -48.82
C SER A 917 8.90 -37.46 -50.35
N GLN A 918 7.78 -37.17 -51.01
CA GLN A 918 7.69 -37.13 -52.49
C GLN A 918 6.49 -36.30 -52.97
N GLU A 919 6.57 -35.80 -54.21
CA GLU A 919 5.49 -35.07 -54.88
C GLU A 919 4.55 -36.00 -55.67
N ILE A 920 3.25 -35.77 -55.60
CA ILE A 920 2.17 -36.58 -56.16
C ILE A 920 1.26 -35.73 -57.06
N TYR A 921 0.95 -36.18 -58.27
CA TYR A 921 0.19 -35.45 -59.30
C TYR A 921 -1.21 -36.04 -59.52
N ILE A 922 -2.22 -35.24 -59.91
CA ILE A 922 -3.63 -35.60 -60.18
C ILE A 922 -4.10 -34.96 -61.50
N TYR A 923 -4.78 -35.69 -62.41
CA TYR A 923 -5.13 -35.21 -63.77
C TYR A 923 -6.58 -35.54 -64.25
N ALA A 924 -7.29 -34.59 -64.92
CA ALA A 924 -8.63 -34.73 -65.57
C ALA A 924 -8.95 -33.77 -66.78
N GLN A 925 -10.03 -34.00 -67.58
CA GLN A 925 -10.36 -33.23 -68.83
C GLN A 925 -11.88 -33.21 -69.27
N GLU A 926 -12.41 -32.09 -69.83
CA GLU A 926 -13.81 -31.89 -70.38
C GLU A 926 -13.94 -30.83 -71.53
N SER A 927 -15.03 -30.79 -72.35
CA SER A 927 -15.09 -29.88 -73.55
C SER A 927 -16.49 -29.53 -74.13
N ASN A 928 -16.68 -28.28 -74.63
CA ASN A 928 -17.90 -27.83 -75.33
C ASN A 928 -17.67 -27.02 -76.65
N ASN A 929 -18.76 -26.54 -77.30
CA ASN A 929 -18.76 -25.95 -78.66
C ASN A 929 -18.18 -24.52 -78.80
N ARG A 930 -17.74 -23.86 -77.72
CA ARG A 930 -17.02 -22.57 -77.77
C ARG A 930 -15.64 -22.60 -77.08
N ILE A 931 -15.39 -23.50 -76.11
CA ILE A 931 -14.10 -23.65 -75.39
C ILE A 931 -13.86 -25.11 -74.92
N THR A 932 -12.61 -25.51 -74.65
CA THR A 932 -12.19 -26.83 -74.12
C THR A 932 -11.32 -26.61 -72.88
N CYS A 933 -11.60 -27.29 -71.76
CA CYS A 933 -10.89 -27.06 -70.49
C CYS A 933 -10.30 -28.41 -69.95
N THR A 934 -9.06 -28.39 -69.44
CA THR A 934 -8.31 -29.52 -68.82
C THR A 934 -7.84 -29.11 -67.43
N SER A 935 -7.69 -30.03 -66.48
CA SER A 935 -7.24 -29.72 -65.11
C SER A 935 -6.21 -30.72 -64.58
N GLU A 936 -5.11 -30.22 -63.99
CA GLU A 936 -4.04 -30.99 -63.35
C GLU A 936 -3.58 -30.25 -62.07
N THR A 937 -3.31 -30.99 -61.00
CA THR A 937 -2.74 -30.46 -59.74
C THR A 937 -1.70 -31.42 -59.17
N SER A 938 -0.79 -30.95 -58.32
CA SER A 938 0.11 -31.79 -57.53
C SER A 938 0.15 -31.34 -56.07
N PHE A 939 0.65 -32.20 -55.20
CA PHE A 939 0.95 -31.90 -53.80
C PHE A 939 2.13 -32.72 -53.31
N THR A 940 2.86 -32.19 -52.34
CA THR A 940 4.00 -32.81 -51.70
C THR A 940 3.57 -33.50 -50.43
N VAL A 941 4.03 -34.74 -50.21
CA VAL A 941 3.95 -35.38 -48.91
C VAL A 941 5.32 -35.29 -48.28
N THR A 942 5.46 -34.66 -47.11
CA THR A 942 6.69 -34.64 -46.31
C THR A 942 6.53 -35.58 -45.12
N VAL A 943 7.44 -36.54 -44.97
CA VAL A 943 7.42 -37.50 -43.85
C VAL A 943 8.60 -37.22 -42.92
N SER A 944 8.30 -36.87 -41.66
CA SER A 944 9.28 -36.71 -40.58
C SER A 944 9.18 -37.86 -39.58
N GLN A 945 10.30 -38.20 -38.93
CA GLN A 945 10.31 -39.22 -37.87
C GLN A 945 10.01 -38.57 -36.53
N THR A 946 9.16 -39.21 -35.72
CA THR A 946 8.91 -38.78 -34.35
C THR A 946 10.18 -39.01 -33.50
N PRO A 947 10.66 -38.01 -32.73
CA PRO A 947 11.75 -38.18 -31.77
C PRO A 947 11.45 -39.29 -30.74
N ASP A 948 12.49 -39.88 -30.13
CA ASP A 948 12.37 -40.93 -29.10
C ASP A 948 13.17 -40.47 -27.88
N LEU A 949 12.49 -39.92 -26.87
CA LEU A 949 13.09 -39.44 -25.63
C LEU A 949 13.36 -40.59 -24.65
N PRO A 950 14.50 -40.58 -23.94
CA PRO A 950 14.70 -41.51 -22.84
C PRO A 950 13.86 -41.06 -21.63
N GLY A 951 13.30 -42.00 -20.85
CA GLY A 951 12.60 -41.64 -19.62
C GLY A 951 13.50 -40.94 -18.58
N TYR A 952 13.02 -39.84 -18.01
CA TYR A 952 13.67 -39.08 -16.93
C TYR A 952 13.11 -39.51 -15.57
N ASN A 953 13.94 -39.49 -14.51
CA ASN A 953 13.51 -39.87 -13.17
C ASN A 953 13.48 -38.64 -12.27
N ASN A 954 12.54 -38.61 -11.32
CA ASN A 954 12.47 -37.55 -10.32
C ASN A 954 13.78 -37.46 -9.52
N VAL A 955 14.16 -36.23 -9.16
CA VAL A 955 15.40 -35.89 -8.46
C VAL A 955 15.05 -35.26 -7.12
N GLU A 956 15.77 -35.67 -6.08
CA GLU A 956 15.78 -35.00 -4.77
C GLU A 956 17.19 -34.47 -4.50
N ALA A 957 17.30 -33.20 -4.08
CA ALA A 957 18.57 -32.55 -3.77
C ALA A 957 18.43 -31.57 -2.59
N CYS A 958 19.55 -31.25 -1.94
CA CYS A 958 19.62 -30.28 -0.85
C CYS A 958 20.29 -28.99 -1.31
N GLY A 959 19.70 -27.84 -0.96
CA GLY A 959 20.21 -26.50 -1.25
C GLY A 959 20.08 -26.09 -2.71
N SER A 960 20.70 -26.84 -3.64
CA SER A 960 20.54 -26.56 -5.07
C SER A 960 20.70 -27.78 -5.98
N TYR A 961 20.13 -27.69 -7.19
CA TYR A 961 20.31 -28.66 -8.26
C TYR A 961 20.42 -27.95 -9.61
N THR A 962 21.38 -28.36 -10.44
CA THR A 962 21.53 -27.87 -11.81
C THR A 962 21.15 -28.97 -12.79
N LEU A 963 20.29 -28.66 -13.76
CA LEU A 963 19.89 -29.58 -14.82
C LEU A 963 21.11 -30.10 -15.61
N PRO A 964 21.14 -31.38 -15.98
CA PRO A 964 22.20 -31.91 -16.82
C PRO A 964 22.00 -31.48 -18.28
N ASN A 965 23.09 -31.41 -19.05
CA ASN A 965 22.97 -31.21 -20.50
C ASN A 965 22.19 -32.36 -21.16
N LEU A 966 21.20 -32.02 -21.98
CA LEU A 966 20.41 -32.97 -22.76
C LEU A 966 21.26 -33.69 -23.82
N GLN A 967 20.91 -34.95 -24.09
CA GLN A 967 21.58 -35.73 -25.13
C GLN A 967 21.11 -35.27 -26.50
N GLU A 968 22.03 -34.91 -27.40
CA GLU A 968 21.67 -34.55 -28.78
C GLU A 968 21.02 -35.75 -29.51
N ILE A 969 19.80 -35.52 -30.01
CA ILE A 969 19.08 -36.40 -30.92
C ILE A 969 19.21 -35.81 -32.34
N ALA A 970 19.45 -36.66 -33.34
CA ALA A 970 19.73 -36.19 -34.70
C ALA A 970 18.46 -35.66 -35.38
N ASP A 971 18.57 -34.51 -36.05
CA ASP A 971 17.49 -33.85 -36.80
C ASP A 971 16.29 -33.41 -35.92
N THR A 972 16.53 -33.10 -34.65
CA THR A 972 15.51 -32.63 -33.67
C THR A 972 15.95 -31.38 -32.92
N ASN A 973 15.00 -30.52 -32.54
CA ASN A 973 15.20 -29.49 -31.52
C ASN A 973 14.78 -30.07 -30.17
N ILE A 974 15.64 -29.99 -29.15
CA ILE A 974 15.38 -30.55 -27.80
C ILE A 974 15.73 -29.51 -26.74
N GLY A 975 14.90 -29.38 -25.71
CA GLY A 975 15.09 -28.41 -24.62
C GLY A 975 14.34 -28.76 -23.33
N TYR A 976 14.61 -28.00 -22.28
CA TYR A 976 13.86 -28.03 -21.02
C TYR A 976 12.80 -26.93 -21.01
N TYR A 977 11.65 -27.22 -20.42
CA TYR A 977 10.49 -26.34 -20.43
C TYR A 977 9.79 -26.37 -19.06
N TRP A 978 9.22 -25.23 -18.67
CA TRP A 978 8.42 -25.11 -17.45
C TRP A 978 7.01 -25.69 -17.61
N GLU A 979 6.53 -25.77 -18.85
CA GLU A 979 5.17 -26.20 -19.19
C GLU A 979 5.17 -27.27 -20.28
N ALA A 980 4.11 -28.09 -20.27
CA ALA A 980 3.89 -29.12 -21.27
C ALA A 980 3.69 -28.53 -22.68
N GLY A 981 3.96 -29.35 -23.69
CA GLY A 981 3.87 -28.98 -25.11
C GLY A 981 5.07 -28.17 -25.62
N GLY A 982 6.18 -28.12 -24.88
CA GLY A 982 7.35 -27.31 -25.25
C GLY A 982 7.13 -25.81 -25.07
N ASN A 983 6.28 -25.41 -24.11
CA ASN A 983 5.99 -24.02 -23.80
C ASN A 983 6.86 -23.52 -22.65
N ASN A 984 7.18 -22.22 -22.65
CA ASN A 984 7.98 -21.57 -21.60
C ASN A 984 9.37 -22.23 -21.40
N PRO A 985 10.30 -22.05 -22.36
CA PRO A 985 11.62 -22.69 -22.32
C PRO A 985 12.44 -22.22 -21.12
N ILE A 986 13.04 -23.17 -20.41
CA ILE A 986 13.99 -22.88 -19.33
C ILE A 986 15.27 -22.35 -19.95
N SER A 987 15.64 -21.11 -19.62
CA SER A 987 16.87 -20.51 -20.13
C SER A 987 18.11 -21.05 -19.40
N SER A 988 19.29 -20.91 -20.00
CA SER A 988 20.54 -21.44 -19.42
C SER A 988 20.89 -20.85 -18.04
N ASP A 989 20.38 -19.65 -17.73
CA ASP A 989 20.61 -18.99 -16.44
C ASP A 989 19.61 -19.49 -15.35
N GLU A 990 18.55 -20.19 -15.76
CA GLU A 990 17.49 -20.74 -14.90
C GLU A 990 17.62 -22.26 -14.68
N GLU A 991 18.61 -22.91 -15.30
CA GLU A 991 18.86 -24.35 -15.14
C GLU A 991 19.28 -24.75 -13.72
N THR A 992 19.54 -23.78 -12.82
CA THR A 992 19.91 -24.02 -11.43
C THR A 992 18.78 -23.62 -10.47
N PHE A 993 18.27 -24.62 -9.77
CA PHE A 993 17.23 -24.52 -8.75
C PHE A 993 17.90 -24.33 -7.40
N SER A 994 17.70 -23.20 -6.72
CA SER A 994 18.26 -22.91 -5.39
C SER A 994 17.21 -22.67 -4.30
N THR A 995 15.94 -22.57 -4.68
CA THR A 995 14.83 -22.34 -3.75
C THR A 995 14.22 -23.67 -3.32
N ALA A 996 13.89 -23.81 -2.04
CA ALA A 996 13.22 -25.00 -1.54
C ALA A 996 11.83 -25.15 -2.16
N GLY A 997 11.50 -26.35 -2.63
CA GLY A 997 10.23 -26.61 -3.31
C GLY A 997 10.30 -27.84 -4.22
N THR A 998 9.14 -28.22 -4.78
CA THR A 998 9.05 -29.24 -5.82
C THR A 998 8.70 -28.55 -7.14
N PHE A 999 9.51 -28.80 -8.16
CA PHE A 999 9.40 -28.21 -9.48
C PHE A 999 9.15 -29.33 -10.50
N THR A 1000 8.18 -29.15 -11.38
CA THR A 1000 7.97 -30.04 -12.53
C THR A 1000 8.74 -29.49 -13.72
N VAL A 1001 9.54 -30.32 -14.38
CA VAL A 1001 10.31 -29.94 -15.58
C VAL A 1001 9.94 -30.88 -16.71
N TYR A 1002 9.65 -30.27 -17.86
CA TYR A 1002 9.35 -30.97 -19.11
C TYR A 1002 10.60 -31.03 -19.99
N VAL A 1003 10.85 -32.19 -20.59
CA VAL A 1003 11.81 -32.37 -21.67
C VAL A 1003 11.02 -32.57 -22.95
N TYR A 1004 11.13 -31.62 -23.87
CA TYR A 1004 10.39 -31.63 -25.12
C TYR A 1004 11.36 -31.70 -26.30
N ALA A 1005 11.11 -32.64 -27.22
CA ALA A 1005 11.87 -32.78 -28.45
C ALA A 1005 10.94 -32.84 -29.67
N GLU A 1006 11.21 -32.02 -30.68
CA GLU A 1006 10.48 -31.98 -31.94
C GLU A 1006 11.41 -32.26 -33.14
N ALA A 1007 10.89 -32.82 -34.23
CA ALA A 1007 11.64 -32.95 -35.46
C ALA A 1007 11.93 -31.57 -36.07
N ALA A 1008 13.18 -31.28 -36.40
CA ALA A 1008 13.65 -29.94 -36.81
C ALA A 1008 12.96 -29.37 -38.08
N ASN A 1009 12.30 -30.22 -38.86
CA ASN A 1009 11.57 -29.85 -40.07
C ASN A 1009 10.06 -30.14 -39.98
N ASN A 1010 9.54 -30.61 -38.85
CA ASN A 1010 8.11 -30.83 -38.62
C ASN A 1010 7.79 -30.79 -37.11
N PRO A 1011 7.40 -29.61 -36.57
CA PRO A 1011 7.04 -29.41 -35.17
C PRO A 1011 5.90 -30.30 -34.68
N GLN A 1012 5.05 -30.81 -35.59
CA GLN A 1012 3.95 -31.71 -35.24
C GLN A 1012 4.44 -33.13 -34.88
N CYS A 1013 5.71 -33.45 -35.15
CA CYS A 1013 6.33 -34.71 -34.76
C CYS A 1013 7.23 -34.48 -33.56
N PHE A 1014 6.65 -34.62 -32.37
CA PHE A 1014 7.33 -34.40 -31.11
C PHE A 1014 7.16 -35.58 -30.16
N ASP A 1015 8.03 -35.63 -29.17
CA ASP A 1015 7.98 -36.51 -28.01
C ASP A 1015 8.26 -35.68 -26.76
N GLU A 1016 7.62 -36.05 -25.64
CA GLU A 1016 7.69 -35.30 -24.38
C GLU A 1016 7.75 -36.23 -23.18
N GLU A 1017 8.60 -35.89 -22.22
CA GLU A 1017 8.72 -36.56 -20.93
C GLU A 1017 8.75 -35.51 -19.80
N GLU A 1018 8.19 -35.84 -18.63
CA GLU A 1018 8.21 -34.97 -17.45
C GLU A 1018 8.92 -35.65 -16.27
N PHE A 1019 9.53 -34.85 -15.40
CA PHE A 1019 10.06 -35.33 -14.12
C PHE A 1019 10.02 -34.22 -13.07
N GLU A 1020 10.01 -34.61 -11.80
CA GLU A 1020 10.00 -33.67 -10.67
C GLU A 1020 11.40 -33.47 -10.08
N ILE A 1021 11.70 -32.25 -9.64
CA ILE A 1021 12.89 -31.88 -8.88
C ILE A 1021 12.41 -31.36 -7.52
N THR A 1022 12.77 -32.03 -6.44
CA THR A 1022 12.51 -31.57 -5.07
C THR A 1022 13.78 -31.05 -4.42
N ILE A 1023 13.80 -29.76 -4.10
CA ILE A 1023 14.87 -29.09 -3.37
C ILE A 1023 14.48 -28.97 -1.90
N TYR A 1024 15.24 -29.61 -1.03
CA TYR A 1024 15.14 -29.42 0.42
C TYR A 1024 16.07 -28.29 0.88
N PRO A 1025 15.63 -27.41 1.78
CA PRO A 1025 16.50 -26.37 2.32
C PRO A 1025 17.64 -27.00 3.14
N LEU A 1026 18.78 -26.32 3.18
CA LEU A 1026 19.83 -26.65 4.15
C LEU A 1026 19.30 -26.44 5.58
N LEU A 1027 19.84 -27.18 6.53
CA LEU A 1027 19.44 -27.10 7.94
C LEU A 1027 20.15 -25.93 8.64
N ASP A 1028 19.50 -25.29 9.60
CA ASP A 1028 20.14 -24.26 10.41
C ASP A 1028 20.64 -24.80 11.76
N PHE A 1029 21.72 -24.22 12.26
CA PHE A 1029 22.23 -24.45 13.60
C PHE A 1029 22.82 -23.16 14.16
N GLU A 1030 22.96 -23.08 15.48
CA GLU A 1030 23.52 -21.91 16.15
C GLU A 1030 24.79 -22.31 16.91
N VAL A 1031 25.78 -21.42 16.93
CA VAL A 1031 26.98 -21.53 17.76
C VAL A 1031 27.06 -20.32 18.67
N GLU A 1032 27.16 -20.57 19.98
CA GLU A 1032 27.29 -19.49 20.96
C GLU A 1032 28.69 -18.86 20.94
N GLY A 1033 28.71 -17.53 20.89
CA GLY A 1033 29.94 -16.74 20.98
C GLY A 1033 30.40 -16.53 22.40
N GLY A 1034 31.56 -15.90 22.56
CA GLY A 1034 32.06 -15.67 23.90
C GLY A 1034 33.34 -14.85 23.97
N VAL A 1035 34.04 -15.00 25.09
CA VAL A 1035 35.11 -14.08 25.47
C VAL A 1035 36.43 -14.81 25.56
N VAL A 1036 37.43 -14.33 24.82
CA VAL A 1036 38.83 -14.73 24.97
C VAL A 1036 39.52 -13.79 25.95
N CYS A 1037 40.15 -14.35 27.00
CA CYS A 1037 40.90 -13.55 27.96
C CYS A 1037 42.33 -13.34 27.45
N LEU A 1038 42.72 -12.07 27.30
CA LEU A 1038 44.06 -11.64 26.89
C LEU A 1038 44.82 -11.02 28.07
N ASP A 1039 46.15 -11.03 27.99
CA ASP A 1039 47.02 -10.26 28.87
C ASP A 1039 46.98 -8.78 28.43
N ALA A 1040 46.76 -7.86 29.37
CA ALA A 1040 46.57 -6.44 29.05
C ALA A 1040 47.82 -5.79 28.43
N GLU A 1041 49.03 -6.24 28.79
CA GLU A 1041 50.29 -5.63 28.35
C GLU A 1041 50.83 -6.31 27.08
N THR A 1042 50.77 -7.65 27.01
CA THR A 1042 51.36 -8.39 25.88
C THR A 1042 50.38 -8.75 24.77
N GLY A 1043 49.07 -8.76 25.06
CA GLY A 1043 48.04 -9.27 24.17
C GLY A 1043 48.05 -10.81 24.02
N ASP A 1044 48.87 -11.51 24.81
CA ASP A 1044 48.93 -12.98 24.77
C ASP A 1044 47.64 -13.60 25.36
N VAL A 1045 47.24 -14.76 24.84
CA VAL A 1045 46.06 -15.48 25.34
C VAL A 1045 46.30 -16.03 26.74
N VAL A 1046 45.47 -15.59 27.69
CA VAL A 1046 45.42 -16.09 29.06
C VAL A 1046 44.43 -17.24 29.19
N SER A 1047 43.24 -17.11 28.58
CA SER A 1047 42.23 -18.16 28.54
C SER A 1047 41.46 -18.12 27.22
N PRO A 1048 41.54 -19.18 26.39
CA PRO A 1048 40.74 -19.28 25.17
C PRO A 1048 39.26 -19.53 25.46
N PHE A 1049 38.40 -19.22 24.48
CA PHE A 1049 36.97 -19.56 24.52
C PHE A 1049 36.70 -20.86 23.76
N LEU A 1050 35.80 -21.72 24.25
CA LEU A 1050 35.45 -22.98 23.57
C LEU A 1050 34.19 -22.76 22.71
N LEU A 1051 34.36 -22.76 21.39
CA LEU A 1051 33.27 -22.82 20.42
C LEU A 1051 32.81 -24.27 20.27
N GLN A 1052 31.51 -24.50 20.43
CA GLN A 1052 30.90 -25.84 20.36
C GLN A 1052 29.86 -25.89 19.24
N SER A 1053 30.04 -26.78 18.26
CA SER A 1053 29.07 -26.90 17.15
C SER A 1053 27.79 -27.63 17.56
N GLY A 1054 27.86 -28.57 18.52
CA GLY A 1054 26.74 -29.45 18.86
C GLY A 1054 26.39 -30.47 17.76
N ILE A 1055 27.14 -30.51 16.66
CA ILE A 1055 26.89 -31.36 15.49
C ILE A 1055 27.66 -32.68 15.63
N ASP A 1056 27.03 -33.81 15.25
CA ASP A 1056 27.66 -35.13 15.31
C ASP A 1056 28.83 -35.25 14.30
N PRO A 1057 30.09 -35.37 14.76
CA PRO A 1057 31.25 -35.43 13.88
C PRO A 1057 31.39 -36.78 13.15
N THR A 1058 30.51 -37.74 13.41
CA THR A 1058 30.43 -39.00 12.65
C THR A 1058 29.55 -38.88 11.41
N GLU A 1059 28.66 -37.90 11.38
CA GLU A 1059 27.77 -37.59 10.26
C GLU A 1059 28.26 -36.38 9.45
N PHE A 1060 28.96 -35.44 10.08
CA PHE A 1060 29.47 -34.23 9.44
C PHE A 1060 30.96 -34.03 9.70
N GLN A 1061 31.68 -33.54 8.69
CA GLN A 1061 32.95 -32.86 8.90
C GLN A 1061 32.65 -31.40 9.23
N ILE A 1062 33.17 -30.91 10.35
CA ILE A 1062 32.96 -29.54 10.84
C ILE A 1062 34.28 -28.77 10.69
N ASP A 1063 34.25 -27.71 9.89
CA ASP A 1063 35.39 -26.85 9.57
C ASP A 1063 35.17 -25.44 10.14
N TRP A 1064 36.15 -24.95 10.90
CA TRP A 1064 36.13 -23.63 11.54
C TRP A 1064 37.07 -22.69 10.80
N TYR A 1065 36.55 -21.53 10.41
CA TYR A 1065 37.27 -20.45 9.73
C TYR A 1065 37.32 -19.22 10.63
N LEU A 1066 38.45 -18.51 10.63
CA LEU A 1066 38.59 -17.18 11.25
C LEU A 1066 38.88 -16.19 10.13
N ASN A 1067 38.04 -15.17 9.96
CA ASN A 1067 38.16 -14.17 8.89
C ASN A 1067 38.41 -14.82 7.50
N GLY A 1068 37.66 -15.89 7.20
CA GLY A 1068 37.75 -16.65 5.94
C GLY A 1068 38.92 -17.63 5.81
N SER A 1069 39.82 -17.73 6.78
CA SER A 1069 40.93 -18.70 6.78
C SER A 1069 40.60 -19.93 7.63
N LEU A 1070 40.72 -21.14 7.07
CA LEU A 1070 40.50 -22.38 7.81
C LEU A 1070 41.51 -22.51 8.96
N VAL A 1071 41.02 -22.50 10.20
CA VAL A 1071 41.83 -22.62 11.43
C VAL A 1071 41.72 -23.99 12.09
N HIS A 1072 40.61 -24.71 11.90
CA HIS A 1072 40.42 -26.04 12.50
C HIS A 1072 39.41 -26.91 11.76
N THR A 1073 39.54 -28.23 11.94
CA THR A 1073 38.54 -29.23 11.53
C THR A 1073 38.27 -30.14 12.71
N GLY A 1074 37.04 -30.14 13.23
CA GLY A 1074 36.64 -30.91 14.41
C GLY A 1074 35.37 -30.37 15.08
N GLU A 1075 34.74 -31.19 15.93
CA GLU A 1075 33.45 -30.89 16.61
C GLU A 1075 33.46 -29.58 17.41
N ASN A 1076 34.57 -29.26 18.08
CA ASN A 1076 34.71 -28.08 18.94
C ASN A 1076 36.06 -27.42 18.68
N TYR A 1077 36.15 -26.10 18.84
CA TYR A 1077 37.38 -25.33 18.63
C TYR A 1077 37.64 -24.36 19.80
N TYR A 1078 38.90 -24.27 20.23
CA TYR A 1078 39.32 -23.26 21.21
C TYR A 1078 39.74 -22.00 20.46
N ALA A 1079 38.91 -20.96 20.50
CA ALA A 1079 39.22 -19.64 19.97
C ALA A 1079 40.32 -18.99 20.83
N GLU A 1080 41.48 -18.83 20.20
CA GLU A 1080 42.67 -18.17 20.77
C GLU A 1080 42.81 -16.73 20.26
N GLU A 1081 42.00 -16.31 19.29
CA GLU A 1081 42.06 -14.95 18.73
C GLU A 1081 40.65 -14.34 18.76
N PRO A 1082 40.50 -13.05 19.07
CA PRO A 1082 39.22 -12.38 18.88
C PRO A 1082 38.94 -12.19 17.38
N GLY A 1083 37.67 -12.28 17.00
CA GLY A 1083 37.25 -12.12 15.62
C GLY A 1083 35.99 -12.91 15.28
N GLU A 1084 35.63 -12.87 14.01
CA GLU A 1084 34.49 -13.60 13.48
C GLU A 1084 34.90 -15.02 13.06
N TYR A 1085 34.27 -16.00 13.70
CA TYR A 1085 34.44 -17.40 13.39
C TYR A 1085 33.26 -17.90 12.57
N THR A 1086 33.53 -18.46 11.39
CA THR A 1086 32.53 -19.16 10.59
C THR A 1086 32.71 -20.66 10.74
N VAL A 1087 31.65 -21.37 11.09
CA VAL A 1087 31.62 -22.83 11.07
C VAL A 1087 30.87 -23.30 9.82
N GLN A 1088 31.50 -24.22 9.08
CA GLN A 1088 30.92 -24.85 7.90
C GLN A 1088 30.92 -26.36 8.10
N THR A 1089 29.86 -27.02 7.66
CA THR A 1089 29.79 -28.47 7.70
C THR A 1089 29.83 -29.07 6.30
N ILE A 1090 30.36 -30.29 6.21
CA ILE A 1090 30.27 -31.14 5.03
C ILE A 1090 29.67 -32.46 5.50
N LYS A 1091 28.50 -32.83 4.99
CA LYS A 1091 27.87 -34.11 5.31
C LYS A 1091 28.69 -35.28 4.78
N LEU A 1092 28.92 -36.30 5.62
CA LEU A 1092 29.71 -37.49 5.32
C LEU A 1092 28.85 -38.68 4.86
N THR A 1093 27.54 -38.61 5.11
CA THR A 1093 26.54 -39.55 4.61
C THR A 1093 25.82 -38.97 3.37
N PRO A 1094 25.28 -39.80 2.47
CA PRO A 1094 24.48 -39.31 1.35
C PRO A 1094 23.24 -38.56 1.84
N GLU A 1095 22.99 -37.39 1.28
CA GLU A 1095 21.77 -36.62 1.49
C GLU A 1095 20.60 -37.33 0.80
N VAL A 1096 19.57 -37.69 1.56
CA VAL A 1096 18.37 -38.39 1.06
C VAL A 1096 17.14 -37.76 1.71
N GLY A 1097 16.19 -37.29 0.90
CA GLY A 1097 15.06 -36.51 1.41
C GLY A 1097 15.51 -35.24 2.13
N ALA A 1098 14.74 -34.82 3.15
CA ALA A 1098 15.03 -33.64 3.97
C ALA A 1098 16.26 -33.76 4.90
N ASP A 1099 17.05 -34.84 4.79
CA ASP A 1099 18.27 -35.03 5.57
C ASP A 1099 19.44 -34.29 4.89
N CYS A 1100 19.44 -32.97 4.97
CA CYS A 1100 20.42 -32.10 4.31
C CYS A 1100 21.64 -31.77 5.17
N ASN A 1101 22.64 -31.13 4.56
CA ASN A 1101 23.72 -30.44 5.25
C ASN A 1101 23.25 -29.14 5.92
N TYR A 1102 24.07 -28.57 6.80
CA TYR A 1102 23.75 -27.30 7.46
C TYR A 1102 24.25 -26.08 6.68
N ASN A 1103 23.56 -24.95 6.84
CA ASN A 1103 24.03 -23.63 6.43
C ASN A 1103 25.28 -23.21 7.24
N PRO A 1104 26.26 -22.52 6.64
CA PRO A 1104 27.34 -21.89 7.39
C PRO A 1104 26.80 -20.96 8.47
N THR A 1105 27.38 -21.02 9.67
CA THR A 1105 26.99 -20.16 10.81
C THR A 1105 28.18 -19.33 11.27
N THR A 1106 27.97 -18.05 11.55
CA THR A 1106 29.00 -17.13 12.05
C THR A 1106 28.78 -16.78 13.51
N VAL A 1107 29.88 -16.55 14.22
CA VAL A 1107 29.86 -16.18 15.63
C VAL A 1107 31.04 -15.28 15.97
N THR A 1108 30.83 -14.28 16.81
CA THR A 1108 31.89 -13.35 17.23
C THR A 1108 32.48 -13.76 18.58
N VAL A 1109 33.81 -13.80 18.64
CA VAL A 1109 34.57 -13.93 19.88
C VAL A 1109 35.23 -12.59 20.20
N ILE A 1110 34.91 -12.02 21.36
CA ILE A 1110 35.40 -10.70 21.77
C ILE A 1110 36.55 -10.82 22.79
N PRO A 1111 37.51 -9.87 22.81
CA PRO A 1111 38.58 -9.88 23.79
C PRO A 1111 38.17 -9.24 25.12
N SER A 1112 38.67 -9.77 26.24
CA SER A 1112 38.58 -9.17 27.57
C SER A 1112 39.89 -9.40 28.34
N SER A 1113 40.21 -8.58 29.34
CA SER A 1113 41.41 -8.77 30.16
C SER A 1113 41.24 -8.29 31.60
N GLN A 1114 42.12 -8.76 32.49
CA GLN A 1114 42.34 -8.09 33.77
C GLN A 1114 42.92 -6.69 33.50
N PRO A 1115 42.28 -5.59 33.97
CA PRO A 1115 42.74 -4.23 33.63
C PRO A 1115 43.96 -3.81 34.45
N GLU A 1116 44.90 -3.09 33.84
CA GLU A 1116 45.87 -2.28 34.60
C GLU A 1116 45.24 -0.91 34.91
N VAL A 1117 45.25 -0.50 36.18
CA VAL A 1117 44.56 0.73 36.60
C VAL A 1117 45.45 1.69 37.39
N LYS A 1118 45.24 2.98 37.18
CA LYS A 1118 45.76 4.07 38.01
C LYS A 1118 44.60 4.69 38.78
N VAL A 1119 44.81 4.92 40.07
CA VAL A 1119 43.81 5.55 40.94
C VAL A 1119 44.29 6.93 41.34
N LYS A 1120 43.49 7.95 41.04
CA LYS A 1120 43.74 9.33 41.46
C LYS A 1120 42.81 9.67 42.62
N VAL A 1121 43.41 10.06 43.74
CA VAL A 1121 42.70 10.56 44.91
C VAL A 1121 42.80 12.09 44.93
N SER A 1122 41.74 12.77 45.35
CA SER A 1122 41.75 14.20 45.63
C SER A 1122 42.88 14.61 46.58
N GLU A 1123 43.15 15.92 46.67
CA GLU A 1123 44.20 16.43 47.56
C GLU A 1123 43.97 16.05 49.03
N ASP A 1124 45.08 15.91 49.78
CA ASP A 1124 45.03 15.62 51.22
C ASP A 1124 44.25 16.73 51.94
N PHE A 1125 43.33 16.35 52.83
CA PHE A 1125 42.50 17.28 53.60
C PHE A 1125 41.51 18.13 52.78
N ALA A 1126 41.18 17.71 51.55
CA ALA A 1126 40.09 18.30 50.77
C ALA A 1126 38.76 18.31 51.55
N GLU A 1127 37.93 19.31 51.29
CA GLU A 1127 36.58 19.43 51.87
C GLU A 1127 35.72 18.23 51.52
N VAL A 1128 35.74 17.84 50.24
CA VAL A 1128 35.13 16.62 49.70
C VAL A 1128 36.24 15.79 49.08
N ALA A 1129 36.40 14.57 49.57
CA ALA A 1129 37.36 13.65 48.96
C ALA A 1129 36.72 12.87 47.81
N THR A 1130 37.47 12.73 46.72
CA THR A 1130 37.00 12.05 45.51
C THR A 1130 38.06 11.06 45.04
N ILE A 1131 37.62 9.96 44.42
CA ILE A 1131 38.50 8.96 43.82
C ILE A 1131 38.06 8.77 42.36
N SER A 1132 38.99 8.89 41.42
CA SER A 1132 38.77 8.54 40.02
C SER A 1132 39.73 7.43 39.60
N VAL A 1133 39.22 6.46 38.85
CA VAL A 1133 39.99 5.30 38.38
C VAL A 1133 40.19 5.40 36.88
N GLU A 1134 41.43 5.31 36.43
CA GLU A 1134 41.82 5.32 35.03
C GLU A 1134 42.32 3.92 34.67
N VAL A 1135 41.71 3.28 33.67
CA VAL A 1135 42.25 2.05 33.09
C VAL A 1135 43.37 2.46 32.13
N VAL A 1136 44.59 2.03 32.42
CA VAL A 1136 45.79 2.38 31.65
C VAL A 1136 45.97 1.45 30.47
N GLU A 1137 45.77 0.15 30.70
CA GLU A 1137 45.82 -0.90 29.69
C GLU A 1137 44.75 -1.95 30.01
N GLY A 1138 44.11 -2.48 28.97
CA GLY A 1138 43.05 -3.46 29.12
C GLY A 1138 42.24 -3.66 27.84
N TYR A 1139 41.64 -4.85 27.71
CA TYR A 1139 40.70 -5.21 26.65
C TYR A 1139 39.30 -5.38 27.25
N GLY A 1140 38.30 -4.77 26.62
CA GLY A 1140 36.91 -4.82 27.04
C GLY A 1140 36.48 -3.69 27.97
N GLU A 1141 35.21 -3.72 28.38
CA GLU A 1141 34.63 -2.73 29.29
C GLU A 1141 34.74 -3.16 30.76
N TYR A 1142 34.72 -2.20 31.68
CA TYR A 1142 35.02 -2.42 33.09
C TYR A 1142 33.96 -1.86 34.04
N MET A 1143 33.81 -2.52 35.19
CA MET A 1143 33.06 -2.05 36.35
C MET A 1143 33.95 -1.87 37.57
N TYR A 1144 33.58 -0.90 38.40
CA TYR A 1144 34.38 -0.37 39.51
C TYR A 1144 33.63 -0.53 40.83
N GLN A 1145 34.34 -0.86 41.89
CA GLN A 1145 33.78 -1.03 43.23
C GLN A 1145 34.66 -0.30 44.24
N LEU A 1146 34.03 0.47 45.13
CA LEU A 1146 34.67 1.07 46.31
C LEU A 1146 34.35 0.22 47.54
N ASP A 1147 35.38 -0.29 48.19
CA ASP A 1147 35.35 -1.20 49.33
C ASP A 1147 34.48 -2.44 49.09
N ASN A 1148 33.39 -2.59 49.86
CA ASN A 1148 32.44 -3.71 49.74
C ASN A 1148 31.08 -3.24 49.20
N ASN A 1149 31.02 -2.08 48.53
CA ASN A 1149 29.78 -1.58 47.92
C ASN A 1149 29.41 -2.36 46.64
N PHE A 1150 28.32 -2.03 45.98
CA PHE A 1150 28.01 -2.63 44.68
C PHE A 1150 28.99 -2.14 43.60
N PHE A 1151 29.23 -2.97 42.60
CA PHE A 1151 29.94 -2.55 41.40
C PHE A 1151 29.09 -1.53 40.62
N GLN A 1152 29.74 -0.54 40.04
CA GLN A 1152 29.16 0.51 39.19
C GLN A 1152 29.98 0.64 37.90
N THR A 1153 29.36 1.11 36.82
CA THR A 1153 30.05 1.38 35.55
C THR A 1153 30.84 2.70 35.59
N SER A 1154 30.44 3.64 36.45
CA SER A 1154 31.19 4.89 36.66
C SER A 1154 32.51 4.62 37.39
N ASN A 1155 33.61 5.16 36.85
CA ASN A 1155 34.95 5.09 37.43
C ASN A 1155 35.21 6.15 38.51
N TYR A 1156 34.17 6.88 38.95
CA TYR A 1156 34.27 8.02 39.84
C TYR A 1156 33.49 7.79 41.15
N PHE A 1157 34.15 8.06 42.28
CA PHE A 1157 33.57 7.99 43.62
C PHE A 1157 33.63 9.35 44.31
N TYR A 1158 32.47 9.87 44.70
CA TYR A 1158 32.30 11.18 45.32
C TYR A 1158 32.14 11.08 46.84
N ASN A 1159 32.64 12.09 47.57
CA ASN A 1159 32.53 12.22 49.02
C ASN A 1159 32.97 10.96 49.80
N VAL A 1160 34.14 10.45 49.43
CA VAL A 1160 34.74 9.26 50.05
C VAL A 1160 35.18 9.59 51.47
N SER A 1161 34.89 8.70 52.42
CA SER A 1161 35.29 8.91 53.82
C SER A 1161 36.81 8.96 53.99
N SER A 1162 37.27 9.53 55.09
CA SER A 1162 38.70 9.48 55.44
C SER A 1162 39.12 8.07 55.89
N GLY A 1163 40.24 7.58 55.40
CA GLY A 1163 40.76 6.25 55.71
C GLY A 1163 41.38 5.54 54.51
N THR A 1164 41.77 4.29 54.70
CA THR A 1164 42.22 3.40 53.62
C THR A 1164 41.01 2.78 52.95
N HIS A 1165 40.94 2.91 51.62
CA HIS A 1165 39.89 2.39 50.77
C HIS A 1165 40.46 1.39 49.77
N THR A 1166 39.66 0.37 49.44
CA THR A 1166 40.00 -0.64 48.44
C THR A 1166 39.18 -0.39 47.17
N ILE A 1167 39.84 -0.23 46.03
CA ILE A 1167 39.19 -0.13 44.73
C ILE A 1167 39.36 -1.46 44.01
N THR A 1168 38.26 -2.06 43.56
CA THR A 1168 38.27 -3.28 42.74
C THR A 1168 37.70 -2.98 41.36
N VAL A 1169 38.42 -3.37 40.31
CA VAL A 1169 38.02 -3.19 38.91
C VAL A 1169 38.02 -4.55 38.21
N LYS A 1170 36.95 -4.86 37.49
CA LYS A 1170 36.83 -6.11 36.73
C LYS A 1170 36.07 -5.90 35.43
N GLY A 1171 36.26 -6.80 34.46
CA GLY A 1171 35.54 -6.75 33.18
C GLY A 1171 34.03 -6.90 33.36
N ILE A 1172 33.25 -6.29 32.46
CA ILE A 1172 31.80 -6.48 32.35
C ILE A 1172 31.49 -7.85 31.73
N THR A 1173 32.22 -8.19 30.66
CA THR A 1173 32.09 -9.44 29.90
C THR A 1173 33.30 -10.35 30.11
N GLY A 1174 33.03 -11.60 30.46
CA GLY A 1174 34.06 -12.60 30.76
C GLY A 1174 34.69 -12.45 32.14
N ASP A 1175 35.08 -13.57 32.74
CA ASP A 1175 35.77 -13.60 34.05
C ASP A 1175 37.29 -13.70 33.84
N CYS A 1176 37.87 -12.62 33.30
CA CYS A 1176 39.29 -12.55 32.94
C CYS A 1176 40.20 -12.06 34.09
N GLY A 1177 39.65 -11.93 35.30
CA GLY A 1177 40.35 -11.46 36.49
C GLY A 1177 39.96 -10.05 36.92
N GLU A 1178 40.32 -9.70 38.16
CA GLU A 1178 40.04 -8.41 38.78
C GLU A 1178 41.31 -7.75 39.31
N THR A 1179 41.40 -6.43 39.21
CA THR A 1179 42.52 -5.65 39.76
C THR A 1179 42.07 -4.91 41.00
N THR A 1180 42.85 -5.03 42.08
CA THR A 1180 42.56 -4.38 43.35
C THR A 1180 43.69 -3.43 43.75
N VAL A 1181 43.33 -2.19 44.07
CA VAL A 1181 44.26 -1.13 44.49
C VAL A 1181 43.82 -0.53 45.83
N GLU A 1182 44.73 -0.43 46.79
CA GLU A 1182 44.48 0.29 48.05
C GLU A 1182 44.91 1.75 47.93
N VAL A 1183 44.06 2.67 48.38
CA VAL A 1183 44.35 4.10 48.40
C VAL A 1183 44.01 4.72 49.75
N ASP A 1184 44.79 5.72 50.17
CA ASP A 1184 44.57 6.43 51.43
C ASP A 1184 43.95 7.81 51.18
N VAL A 1185 42.75 8.03 51.70
CA VAL A 1185 42.09 9.34 51.81
C VAL A 1185 42.45 9.94 53.16
N ILE A 1186 43.23 11.03 53.15
CA ILE A 1186 43.73 11.66 54.39
C ILE A 1186 42.83 12.85 54.74
N ASN A 1187 42.19 12.83 55.91
CA ASN A 1187 41.44 13.97 56.44
C ASN A 1187 41.67 14.16 57.95
N TYR A 1188 41.07 15.18 58.56
CA TYR A 1188 41.21 15.48 60.00
C TYR A 1188 39.84 15.70 60.68
N PRO A 1189 39.69 15.37 61.97
CA PRO A 1189 38.46 15.67 62.70
C PRO A 1189 38.25 17.18 62.81
N ARG A 1190 37.13 17.71 62.29
CA ARG A 1190 36.81 19.15 62.39
C ARG A 1190 36.47 19.59 63.82
N PHE A 1191 36.15 18.67 64.73
CA PHE A 1191 35.92 18.98 66.14
C PHE A 1191 36.22 17.79 67.06
N PHE A 1192 36.31 18.04 68.36
CA PHE A 1192 36.31 17.00 69.39
C PHE A 1192 35.68 17.50 70.70
N THR A 1193 35.18 16.58 71.53
CA THR A 1193 34.42 16.82 72.75
C THR A 1193 35.06 16.13 73.96
N PRO A 1194 36.08 16.71 74.61
CA PRO A 1194 36.78 16.09 75.74
C PRO A 1194 35.92 16.12 77.02
N ASN A 1195 34.86 15.30 77.08
CA ASN A 1195 33.86 15.21 78.15
C ASN A 1195 33.91 13.86 78.93
N GLN A 1196 34.77 12.93 78.49
CA GLN A 1196 34.99 11.59 79.02
C GLN A 1196 33.82 10.62 78.82
N ASP A 1197 33.03 10.78 77.77
CA ASP A 1197 31.97 9.83 77.39
C ASP A 1197 32.46 8.67 76.50
N GLY A 1198 33.72 8.70 76.09
CA GLY A 1198 34.36 7.71 75.22
C GLY A 1198 34.27 8.04 73.73
N VAL A 1199 33.62 9.14 73.33
CA VAL A 1199 33.40 9.55 71.94
C VAL A 1199 34.02 10.92 71.70
N ASN A 1200 34.89 11.02 70.68
CA ASN A 1200 35.58 12.27 70.31
C ASN A 1200 36.31 12.95 71.49
N ASP A 1201 36.76 12.18 72.50
CA ASP A 1201 37.42 12.72 73.69
C ASP A 1201 38.82 13.28 73.44
N THR A 1202 39.42 12.87 72.33
CA THR A 1202 40.79 13.19 71.97
C THR A 1202 40.88 13.56 70.50
N TRP A 1203 41.71 14.54 70.18
CA TRP A 1203 41.94 14.98 68.82
C TRP A 1203 43.28 14.44 68.27
N ASN A 1204 43.22 13.84 67.08
CA ASN A 1204 44.37 13.33 66.33
C ASN A 1204 43.98 13.18 64.85
N ILE A 1205 44.97 13.14 63.95
CA ILE A 1205 44.80 12.79 62.54
C ILE A 1205 45.18 11.32 62.39
N SER A 1206 44.20 10.43 62.54
CA SER A 1206 44.42 8.97 62.56
C SER A 1206 45.02 8.44 61.26
N ASP A 1207 44.69 9.05 60.14
CA ASP A 1207 45.12 8.60 58.81
C ASP A 1207 46.64 8.73 58.64
N LEU A 1208 47.27 9.62 59.40
CA LEU A 1208 48.73 9.80 59.44
C LEU A 1208 49.44 8.92 60.47
N LYS A 1209 48.76 7.95 61.11
CA LYS A 1209 49.36 7.09 62.14
C LYS A 1209 50.54 6.26 61.64
N ASN A 1210 50.55 5.89 60.35
CA ASN A 1210 51.64 5.13 59.73
C ASN A 1210 52.79 6.04 59.24
N ASN A 1211 52.57 7.35 59.19
CA ASN A 1211 53.56 8.35 58.82
C ASN A 1211 54.49 8.63 60.01
N LYS A 1212 55.57 7.86 60.13
CA LYS A 1212 56.47 7.88 61.31
C LYS A 1212 57.15 9.21 61.55
N GLU A 1213 57.27 10.03 60.52
CA GLU A 1213 57.88 11.35 60.54
C GLU A 1213 56.84 12.46 60.76
N ALA A 1214 55.54 12.13 60.75
CA ALA A 1214 54.50 13.12 60.93
C ALA A 1214 54.49 13.71 62.34
N VAL A 1215 54.39 15.03 62.40
CA VAL A 1215 54.28 15.80 63.64
C VAL A 1215 53.15 16.81 63.51
N ILE A 1216 52.23 16.75 64.48
CA ILE A 1216 51.14 17.71 64.65
C ILE A 1216 51.56 18.75 65.70
N TYR A 1217 51.29 20.01 65.40
CA TYR A 1217 51.48 21.16 66.28
C TYR A 1217 50.14 21.86 66.50
N ILE A 1218 49.64 21.94 67.73
CA ILE A 1218 48.37 22.60 68.04
C ILE A 1218 48.63 23.95 68.70
N HIS A 1219 47.95 24.98 68.20
CA HIS A 1219 48.07 26.37 68.61
C HIS A 1219 46.70 26.94 69.03
N ASN A 1220 46.72 27.94 69.91
CA ASN A 1220 45.52 28.73 70.16
C ASN A 1220 45.32 29.83 69.10
N ARG A 1221 44.18 30.55 69.16
CA ARG A 1221 43.85 31.73 68.33
C ARG A 1221 44.87 32.88 68.28
N PHE A 1222 45.88 32.86 69.14
CA PHE A 1222 46.94 33.87 69.17
C PHE A 1222 48.27 33.32 68.61
N GLY A 1223 48.25 32.14 67.98
CA GLY A 1223 49.44 31.48 67.44
C GLY A 1223 50.36 30.87 68.49
N LYS A 1224 49.94 30.79 69.76
CA LYS A 1224 50.75 30.17 70.82
C LYS A 1224 50.67 28.65 70.73
N LEU A 1225 51.81 27.98 70.55
CA LEU A 1225 51.93 26.52 70.61
C LEU A 1225 51.50 26.00 71.99
N LEU A 1226 50.54 25.08 71.97
CA LEU A 1226 50.00 24.41 73.15
C LEU A 1226 50.64 23.03 73.32
N THR A 1227 50.65 22.22 72.27
CA THR A 1227 51.23 20.88 72.31
C THR A 1227 51.73 20.49 70.93
N SER A 1228 52.61 19.48 70.90
CA SER A 1228 53.03 18.82 69.67
C SER A 1228 53.17 17.33 69.93
N PHE A 1229 52.73 16.51 68.99
CA PHE A 1229 52.83 15.05 69.09
C PHE A 1229 52.89 14.42 67.69
N SER A 1230 53.42 13.19 67.63
CA SER A 1230 53.29 12.37 66.43
C SER A 1230 51.93 11.69 66.43
N PRO A 1231 51.20 11.66 65.31
CA PRO A 1231 49.91 10.97 65.20
C PRO A 1231 49.96 9.50 65.64
N SER A 1232 51.12 8.86 65.47
CA SER A 1232 51.38 7.46 65.83
C SER A 1232 51.43 7.16 67.34
N ARG A 1233 51.70 8.18 68.18
CA ARG A 1233 52.09 8.00 69.59
C ARG A 1233 51.35 8.88 70.58
N GLY A 1234 50.56 9.84 70.11
CA GLY A 1234 49.90 10.80 70.97
C GLY A 1234 48.59 11.31 70.39
N PHE A 1235 47.92 12.10 71.20
CA PHE A 1235 46.68 12.79 70.90
C PHE A 1235 46.61 14.04 71.77
N TRP A 1236 45.66 14.91 71.50
CA TRP A 1236 45.35 16.03 72.38
C TRP A 1236 44.01 15.84 73.08
N ASP A 1237 44.00 15.91 74.41
CA ASP A 1237 42.83 15.76 75.27
C ASP A 1237 42.17 17.10 75.62
N GLY A 1238 42.55 18.18 74.94
CA GLY A 1238 42.03 19.52 75.23
C GLY A 1238 42.60 20.14 76.52
N THR A 1239 43.74 19.66 77.00
CA THR A 1239 44.44 20.24 78.15
C THR A 1239 45.77 20.89 77.76
N TYR A 1240 46.19 21.89 78.55
CA TYR A 1240 47.50 22.52 78.46
C TYR A 1240 48.06 22.71 79.87
N ASN A 1241 49.23 22.13 80.16
CA ASN A 1241 49.83 22.10 81.50
C ASN A 1241 48.86 21.61 82.60
N GLY A 1242 48.06 20.60 82.30
CA GLY A 1242 47.06 20.02 83.21
C GLY A 1242 45.82 20.88 83.45
N LYS A 1243 45.65 22.00 82.73
CA LYS A 1243 44.43 22.80 82.75
C LYS A 1243 43.62 22.60 81.50
N GLN A 1244 42.31 22.53 81.69
CA GLN A 1244 41.28 22.47 80.66
C GLN A 1244 41.29 23.73 79.77
N MET A 1245 41.39 23.55 78.45
CA MET A 1245 41.33 24.63 77.47
C MET A 1245 39.88 25.01 77.10
N PRO A 1246 39.55 26.29 76.86
CA PRO A 1246 38.17 26.72 76.61
C PRO A 1246 37.59 26.14 75.31
N SER A 1247 36.26 26.08 75.20
CA SER A 1247 35.60 25.81 73.92
C SER A 1247 35.92 26.94 72.94
N ASN A 1248 36.64 26.62 71.89
CA ASN A 1248 37.15 27.56 70.89
C ASN A 1248 37.66 26.80 69.67
N ASP A 1249 38.02 27.55 68.64
CA ASP A 1249 38.81 27.01 67.54
C ASP A 1249 40.30 27.01 67.88
N TYR A 1250 40.94 25.94 67.45
CA TYR A 1250 42.36 25.70 67.60
C TYR A 1250 42.94 25.45 66.23
N TRP A 1251 44.10 26.02 65.96
CA TRP A 1251 44.79 25.84 64.69
C TRP A 1251 45.82 24.74 64.85
N PHE A 1252 45.88 23.82 63.92
CA PHE A 1252 46.97 22.87 63.84
C PHE A 1252 47.82 23.12 62.61
N LYS A 1253 49.09 22.77 62.74
CA LYS A 1253 49.98 22.53 61.62
C LYS A 1253 50.38 21.06 61.68
N VAL A 1254 50.28 20.35 60.58
CA VAL A 1254 50.86 19.01 60.44
C VAL A 1254 51.95 19.04 59.39
N GLU A 1255 53.11 18.49 59.75
CA GLU A 1255 54.21 18.18 58.83
C GLU A 1255 54.20 16.67 58.64
N TYR A 1256 54.18 16.18 57.39
CA TYR A 1256 54.09 14.76 57.07
C TYR A 1256 54.74 14.46 55.71
N VAL A 1257 55.09 13.19 55.46
CA VAL A 1257 55.70 12.78 54.18
C VAL A 1257 54.72 11.95 53.35
N LYS A 1258 54.37 12.40 52.13
CA LYS A 1258 53.57 11.61 51.17
C LYS A 1258 54.36 11.51 49.86
N ASP A 1259 54.43 10.32 49.28
CA ASP A 1259 55.18 10.03 48.04
C ASP A 1259 56.65 10.49 48.07
N GLY A 1260 57.29 10.38 49.24
CA GLY A 1260 58.69 10.78 49.44
C GLY A 1260 58.93 12.29 49.49
N LYS A 1261 57.88 13.13 49.46
CA LYS A 1261 57.96 14.59 49.60
C LYS A 1261 57.45 15.03 50.97
N GLU A 1262 58.17 15.94 51.61
CA GLU A 1262 57.69 16.64 52.82
C GLU A 1262 56.55 17.57 52.43
N LYS A 1263 55.40 17.41 53.09
CA LYS A 1263 54.21 18.24 52.97
C LYS A 1263 53.89 18.90 54.31
N GLN A 1264 53.26 20.06 54.24
CA GLN A 1264 52.76 20.77 55.40
C GLN A 1264 51.31 21.17 55.15
N PHE A 1265 50.44 20.97 56.13
CA PHE A 1265 49.07 21.43 56.10
C PHE A 1265 48.72 22.21 57.36
N VAL A 1266 47.93 23.27 57.22
CA VAL A 1266 47.48 24.13 58.32
C VAL A 1266 45.99 24.34 58.19
N ALA A 1267 45.25 24.02 59.25
CA ALA A 1267 43.81 24.30 59.34
C ALA A 1267 43.40 24.45 60.81
N ASN A 1268 42.11 24.61 61.06
CA ASN A 1268 41.55 24.69 62.40
C ASN A 1268 40.55 23.56 62.68
N PHE A 1269 40.34 23.29 63.96
CA PHE A 1269 39.30 22.41 64.45
C PHE A 1269 38.72 22.98 65.75
N THR A 1270 37.47 22.65 66.03
CA THR A 1270 36.76 23.17 67.20
C THR A 1270 36.87 22.21 68.38
N LEU A 1271 37.31 22.71 69.54
CA LEU A 1271 37.11 22.03 70.82
C LEU A 1271 35.73 22.43 71.35
N LYS A 1272 34.83 21.46 71.55
CA LYS A 1272 33.48 21.67 72.09
C LYS A 1272 33.38 21.09 73.51
N ARG A 1273 32.77 21.82 74.45
CA ARG A 1273 32.49 21.36 75.83
C ARG A 1273 31.14 21.79 76.31
#